data_AF-A0A9K3Q1K0-F1
#
_entry.id   AF-A0A9K3Q1K0-F1
#
_cell.length_a   1.000
_cell.length_b   1.000
_cell.length_c   1.000
_cell.angle_alpha   90.00
_cell.angle_beta   90.00
_cell.angle_gamma   90.00
#
_symmetry.space_group_name_H-M   'P 1'
#
loop_
_entity.id
_entity.type
_entity.pdbx_description
1 polymer ?
#
loop_
_entity_poly.entity_id
_entity_poly.type
_entity_poly.pdbx_seq_one_letter_code
_entity_poly.pdbx_strand_id
1 'polypeptide(L)'
;MLSRRNPRPSTEKSVSGHSLSPNKPNASNLFINGNIQHRDHVLAAARLPRQGTVRQMIMAVSVMVVCLTILNLHGHTSISSNHNDSGGNKSILPPNNLWHDKTPQSPTHHACDGYNGIYHIEKGDIGGAAGTIFFQFVIGQIMWAERYNFKPWVYLNNVSDVIYDEEVHGKGEGVTVNMQQGMEISYVRRPMGHRRDAYPGAPFNATTLRPHTYHFDGDGVWQNYFEPVSDFVPGDKSCVDKPLVTMDIYLVTPGIHGFAPWAPRCWRYHYLPDYITKPHLPITEWLEPQRHAAHDVLKRYIRFQPHIRERAEHINPSCSLQNPCLGIHIRQSDKAAGRRQIQTDEFLPFVEAFLQAGGKWVYLATDSHKVMQHIQASWPRHVKKVIRSMGDDVVRSNDFQAVFDIGSHHRTNTEILTEILALSQCQFLIHGLSAVTESSIWINVDLHDNSVNLEDPGHLNESDFGELVRHVVKGGNATHFLVQKRPPKWWTLYETKPLSDMIPSNMACKEYNGILHIAHAGEKEGIASSFFTSVLNQLIYAEKYNLKPWIFLNETSRHIYDEDVHGSGKLLYRHTPNSMTISESMREEHTSLAFPGPPLPSTGRGHSTVRLTGNGIWQTYFEQVSDFVPGDDSCTEKPFLSISAGMVVPGLNSLAPWSVKAWQYDDLPDDLWRPNNTTLQSWLEPMRRKASNVVKRWFRFHPFIINRAQEVNPVNETSLPCLAVHLRNTGKYGIHREKFPPKKFQEYFNAFARAGGKDIYIASDSIWTLEYIDEQFSPVFKRMIRTQGNHVVRSSWKWPTHMLEKHHRTNSETLVDILAMSKCQLLLHGNSAVSEAAIYLNLDLHNHSVNWEDPDRMSVGKFENVSRQVLGTVGQLPVDIDAFEKELVRSISTENGLEKPRIIKGDDKRQCRKNAIVYLAQKQHSSYGRDSFGILLESLKLLNQNYLSLQNHRDNTDLMIFHTADFKKEDMDLMESLMGSEFRSVLYFVDISNTTYWQRPPWHRKENPLSWYAFPLFSEGYRKMMHWFAIDIWRFFKDHGEATGCNYDYIMRFDEDSFLHSAVEYDLFDFMAQNHFNYGFRLCAYELQVTQRIWTLWRASNSPLPVRDIDLDMCGVYNNFFIARLSFFQSRAVQRFLKFVDRQGLIYRRRLGDLMIHSLTVYAFSPPEKIHRFLDFTYEHSTIEKKTGCVVWGGIQAGYNDLNATATLEEYMQKKVIQAGCTANITYPTEQDLSPTYQHLPSKWQGRLKLETIMAGKVELPGMGLLSG
;
A
#
# COMPACT_ATOMS: atom_id res chain seq x y z
N MET A 1 22.99 5.68 -36.39
CA MET A 1 22.44 6.95 -36.88
C MET A 1 21.99 7.75 -35.66
N LEU A 2 22.29 9.02 -35.40
CA LEU A 2 23.24 10.02 -35.97
C LEU A 2 23.78 10.79 -34.73
N SER A 3 25.08 10.89 -34.48
CA SER A 3 26.09 11.77 -35.10
C SER A 3 26.06 13.26 -34.68
N ARG A 4 26.89 13.58 -33.65
CA ARG A 4 27.69 14.82 -33.45
C ARG A 4 27.03 16.21 -33.55
N ARG A 5 27.30 17.07 -32.55
CA ARG A 5 28.24 18.22 -32.66
C ARG A 5 28.53 18.91 -31.31
N ASN A 6 29.80 19.28 -31.11
CA ASN A 6 30.27 20.36 -30.22
C ASN A 6 30.76 21.51 -31.12
N PRO A 7 30.90 22.73 -30.59
CA PRO A 7 32.26 23.30 -30.52
C PRO A 7 32.60 24.06 -29.21
N ARG A 8 33.89 24.41 -29.09
CA ARG A 8 34.60 25.20 -28.06
C ARG A 8 35.40 26.31 -28.82
N PRO A 9 36.29 27.14 -28.21
CA PRO A 9 36.16 28.01 -27.03
C PRO A 9 36.80 29.42 -27.26
N SER A 10 36.88 30.26 -26.22
CA SER A 10 37.88 31.35 -26.03
C SER A 10 38.05 31.58 -24.51
N THR A 11 39.23 31.48 -23.86
CA THR A 11 40.43 32.34 -23.90
C THR A 11 40.14 33.79 -23.42
N GLU A 12 40.95 34.45 -22.58
CA GLU A 12 42.35 34.18 -22.18
C GLU A 12 42.78 34.88 -20.86
N LYS A 13 43.88 34.38 -20.28
CA LYS A 13 44.93 35.01 -19.40
C LYS A 13 44.99 34.59 -17.92
N SER A 14 46.14 34.64 -17.22
CA SER A 14 47.57 34.27 -17.52
C SER A 14 48.49 34.65 -16.34
N VAL A 15 49.78 34.24 -16.36
CA VAL A 15 50.94 34.78 -15.59
C VAL A 15 51.00 34.42 -14.08
N SER A 16 52.13 34.01 -13.47
CA SER A 16 53.36 33.36 -13.99
C SER A 16 54.26 32.81 -12.86
N GLY A 17 54.89 31.65 -13.09
CA GLY A 17 56.20 31.28 -12.48
C GLY A 17 56.16 30.45 -11.17
N HIS A 18 57.12 29.55 -10.91
CA HIS A 18 58.25 29.07 -11.73
C HIS A 18 58.74 27.67 -11.29
N SER A 19 59.16 26.83 -12.26
CA SER A 19 60.21 25.76 -12.25
C SER A 19 60.41 24.84 -11.00
N LEU A 20 60.65 23.52 -11.12
CA LEU A 20 61.67 22.82 -11.94
C LEU A 20 61.25 21.37 -12.36
N SER A 21 62.09 20.70 -13.16
CA SER A 21 61.97 19.30 -13.68
C SER A 21 63.39 18.69 -13.88
N PRO A 22 63.68 17.48 -14.47
CA PRO A 22 62.88 16.46 -15.19
C PRO A 22 62.85 15.10 -14.42
N ASN A 23 62.76 13.85 -14.92
CA ASN A 23 62.73 13.09 -16.22
C ASN A 23 61.80 11.84 -16.01
N LYS A 24 61.32 10.99 -16.95
CA LYS A 24 61.80 10.20 -18.13
C LYS A 24 62.72 9.00 -17.81
N PRO A 25 62.64 7.86 -18.55
CA PRO A 25 61.91 7.55 -19.82
C PRO A 25 60.68 6.62 -19.65
N ASN A 26 59.67 6.54 -20.55
CA ASN A 26 59.57 5.85 -21.87
C ASN A 26 60.07 4.38 -21.85
N ALA A 27 59.54 3.35 -22.54
CA ALA A 27 58.42 3.01 -23.45
C ALA A 27 58.54 1.46 -23.69
N SER A 28 57.88 0.67 -24.57
CA SER A 28 56.92 0.80 -25.70
C SER A 28 56.40 -0.60 -26.15
N ASN A 29 55.18 -0.68 -26.73
CA ASN A 29 54.67 -1.75 -27.64
C ASN A 29 54.41 -3.16 -27.02
N LEU A 30 53.64 -4.11 -27.61
CA LEU A 30 53.10 -4.28 -28.99
C LEU A 30 51.68 -4.96 -29.00
N PHE A 31 51.11 -5.23 -30.18
CA PHE A 31 49.76 -5.77 -30.46
C PHE A 31 49.59 -7.30 -30.20
N ILE A 32 48.35 -7.78 -29.99
CA ILE A 32 47.57 -8.69 -30.91
C ILE A 32 46.22 -9.17 -30.31
N ASN A 33 45.29 -9.53 -31.21
CA ASN A 33 43.92 -10.07 -31.05
C ASN A 33 43.66 -11.11 -29.93
N GLY A 34 42.41 -11.20 -29.45
CA GLY A 34 41.88 -12.36 -28.71
C GLY A 34 40.37 -12.29 -28.43
N ASN A 35 39.61 -13.34 -28.77
CA ASN A 35 38.17 -13.44 -28.54
C ASN A 35 37.84 -13.60 -27.04
N ILE A 36 36.75 -12.98 -26.56
CA ILE A 36 36.12 -13.36 -25.29
C ILE A 36 35.19 -14.55 -25.55
N GLN A 37 35.60 -15.74 -25.12
CA GLN A 37 34.70 -16.89 -24.96
C GLN A 37 34.36 -17.06 -23.48
N HIS A 38 33.07 -17.28 -23.17
CA HIS A 38 32.68 -17.89 -21.91
C HIS A 38 33.18 -19.35 -21.88
N ARG A 39 33.72 -19.79 -20.74
CA ARG A 39 33.35 -21.08 -20.14
C ARG A 39 33.80 -21.23 -18.68
N ASP A 40 32.87 -21.76 -17.89
CA ASP A 40 32.98 -22.81 -16.87
C ASP A 40 34.37 -23.15 -16.30
N HIS A 41 34.45 -23.24 -14.96
CA HIS A 41 35.25 -24.27 -14.30
C HIS A 41 34.50 -24.83 -13.08
N VAL A 42 34.75 -26.11 -12.79
CA VAL A 42 33.92 -26.97 -11.92
C VAL A 42 34.73 -27.50 -10.73
N LEU A 43 34.00 -27.78 -9.63
CA LEU A 43 34.31 -28.59 -8.44
C LEU A 43 35.71 -29.24 -8.32
N ALA A 44 36.32 -29.08 -7.13
CA ALA A 44 37.12 -30.12 -6.48
C ALA A 44 37.03 -29.98 -4.94
N ALA A 45 37.20 -31.08 -4.21
CA ALA A 45 37.02 -31.14 -2.75
C ALA A 45 38.31 -31.58 -2.02
N ALA A 46 38.37 -31.32 -0.71
CA ALA A 46 39.41 -31.85 0.18
C ALA A 46 38.79 -32.49 1.43
N ARG A 47 38.70 -33.83 1.43
CA ARG A 47 38.65 -34.68 2.65
C ARG A 47 40.05 -35.23 2.91
N LEU A 48 40.33 -35.65 4.15
CA LEU A 48 41.22 -36.75 4.62
C LEU A 48 41.75 -36.41 6.04
N PRO A 49 42.23 -37.37 6.87
CA PRO A 49 41.90 -38.81 6.96
C PRO A 49 41.52 -39.26 8.40
N ARG A 50 41.33 -40.57 8.62
CA ARG A 50 41.09 -41.21 9.94
C ARG A 50 42.37 -41.85 10.52
N GLN A 51 42.52 -41.83 11.85
CA GLN A 51 43.17 -42.84 12.74
C GLN A 51 43.06 -42.34 14.21
N GLY A 52 42.94 -43.15 15.28
CA GLY A 52 42.65 -44.59 15.38
C GLY A 52 42.65 -45.09 16.86
N THR A 53 41.55 -45.75 17.28
CA THR A 53 41.42 -46.83 18.31
C THR A 53 42.16 -46.83 19.67
N VAL A 54 41.47 -47.25 20.75
CA VAL A 54 41.84 -48.24 21.83
C VAL A 54 41.49 -47.84 23.28
N ARG A 55 40.50 -48.56 23.89
CA ARG A 55 40.29 -48.85 25.35
C ARG A 55 40.02 -47.66 26.33
N GLN A 56 39.48 -47.83 27.56
CA GLN A 56 39.03 -49.02 28.34
C GLN A 56 37.98 -48.64 29.43
N MET A 57 37.01 -49.54 29.73
CA MET A 57 36.38 -49.85 31.06
C MET A 57 35.79 -48.69 31.94
N ILE A 58 34.80 -48.85 32.84
CA ILE A 58 33.99 -49.95 33.45
C ILE A 58 32.62 -49.31 33.91
N MET A 59 31.51 -49.91 34.38
CA MET A 59 31.01 -51.24 34.85
C MET A 59 29.53 -51.41 34.35
N ALA A 60 28.94 -52.60 34.16
CA ALA A 60 28.29 -53.55 35.09
C ALA A 60 26.95 -53.06 35.74
N VAL A 61 25.88 -53.86 35.91
CA VAL A 61 25.49 -55.26 35.56
C VAL A 61 23.96 -55.41 35.84
N SER A 62 23.08 -56.21 35.22
CA SER A 62 22.99 -56.84 33.88
C SER A 62 21.48 -56.98 33.47
N VAL A 63 20.66 -58.06 33.49
CA VAL A 63 20.75 -59.54 33.72
C VAL A 63 19.54 -60.25 33.00
N MET A 64 19.75 -60.96 31.87
CA MET A 64 19.06 -62.23 31.43
C MET A 64 17.49 -62.26 31.18
N VAL A 65 16.83 -63.16 30.39
CA VAL A 65 17.16 -64.31 29.48
C VAL A 65 15.92 -64.82 28.66
N VAL A 66 16.09 -65.24 27.38
CA VAL A 66 15.40 -66.37 26.63
C VAL A 66 13.83 -66.38 26.45
N CYS A 67 13.17 -66.89 25.39
CA CYS A 67 13.47 -67.23 23.97
C CYS A 67 12.18 -67.68 23.18
N LEU A 68 12.31 -67.78 21.84
CA LEU A 68 11.75 -68.84 20.94
C LEU A 68 10.22 -69.04 20.68
N THR A 69 9.82 -68.65 19.46
CA THR A 69 9.11 -69.45 18.40
C THR A 69 7.60 -69.83 18.39
N ILE A 70 7.09 -69.85 17.14
CA ILE A 70 6.27 -70.89 16.45
C ILE A 70 4.74 -70.69 16.21
N LEU A 71 4.43 -70.37 14.93
CA LEU A 71 3.41 -70.93 14.01
C LEU A 71 1.89 -71.02 14.36
N ASN A 72 1.11 -70.37 13.48
CA ASN A 72 0.10 -70.99 12.56
C ASN A 72 -1.43 -71.01 12.80
N LEU A 73 -2.12 -70.63 11.70
CA LEU A 73 -3.31 -71.23 11.05
C LEU A 73 -4.73 -71.09 11.64
N HIS A 74 -5.57 -70.38 10.86
CA HIS A 74 -7.00 -70.62 10.57
C HIS A 74 -8.04 -70.50 11.72
N GLY A 75 -9.29 -70.06 11.49
CA GLY A 75 -9.95 -69.67 10.24
C GLY A 75 -11.38 -69.11 10.46
N HIS A 76 -12.24 -69.23 9.44
CA HIS A 76 -13.67 -68.82 9.38
C HIS A 76 -14.52 -69.24 10.62
N THR A 77 -15.68 -68.65 10.96
CA THR A 77 -16.69 -67.90 10.14
C THR A 77 -17.59 -66.97 11.01
N SER A 78 -18.42 -66.16 10.35
CA SER A 78 -19.44 -65.21 10.87
C SER A 78 -20.67 -65.84 11.58
N ILE A 79 -21.36 -65.08 12.47
CA ILE A 79 -22.82 -64.69 12.40
C ILE A 79 -23.37 -63.96 13.67
N SER A 80 -24.30 -63.01 13.45
CA SER A 80 -25.33 -62.38 14.34
C SER A 80 -25.04 -61.81 15.76
N SER A 81 -25.23 -60.49 15.88
CA SER A 81 -25.97 -59.72 16.91
C SER A 81 -26.24 -60.27 18.34
N ASN A 82 -25.85 -59.48 19.36
CA ASN A 82 -26.80 -58.90 20.34
C ASN A 82 -26.15 -57.76 21.17
N HIS A 83 -26.98 -56.91 21.80
CA HIS A 83 -26.54 -55.82 22.70
C HIS A 83 -26.19 -56.32 24.11
N ASN A 84 -25.16 -55.74 24.74
CA ASN A 84 -25.27 -54.95 25.98
C ASN A 84 -23.93 -54.31 26.40
N ASP A 85 -24.00 -53.32 27.31
CA ASP A 85 -22.89 -52.49 27.74
C ASP A 85 -21.81 -53.21 28.57
N SER A 86 -20.56 -52.79 28.39
CA SER A 86 -19.63 -52.52 29.50
C SER A 86 -18.43 -51.69 28.99
N GLY A 87 -17.98 -50.72 29.78
CA GLY A 87 -16.94 -49.77 29.38
C GLY A 87 -15.51 -50.36 29.49
N GLY A 88 -14.65 -49.99 28.54
CA GLY A 88 -13.22 -50.30 28.57
C GLY A 88 -12.47 -49.56 27.46
N ASN A 89 -11.34 -48.94 27.80
CA ASN A 89 -10.53 -48.16 26.86
C ASN A 89 -10.15 -49.00 25.62
N LYS A 90 -10.31 -48.44 24.43
CA LYS A 90 -9.57 -48.87 23.24
C LYS A 90 -8.72 -47.73 22.71
N SER A 91 -7.49 -48.09 22.36
CA SER A 91 -6.40 -47.18 22.03
C SER A 91 -6.59 -46.49 20.68
N ILE A 92 -5.99 -45.30 20.60
CA ILE A 92 -5.56 -44.63 19.36
C ILE A 92 -5.02 -45.65 18.35
N LEU A 93 -5.44 -45.55 17.09
CA LEU A 93 -4.84 -46.29 15.98
C LEU A 93 -3.40 -45.80 15.76
N PRO A 94 -2.39 -46.69 15.67
CA PRO A 94 -1.01 -46.27 15.48
C PRO A 94 -0.81 -45.67 14.08
N PRO A 95 -0.16 -44.50 13.94
CA PRO A 95 0.23 -43.98 12.64
C PRO A 95 1.43 -44.78 12.11
N ASN A 96 1.19 -45.69 11.15
CA ASN A 96 2.07 -46.04 10.01
C ASN A 96 1.54 -47.26 9.22
N ASN A 97 1.97 -47.40 7.97
CA ASN A 97 1.87 -48.60 7.10
C ASN A 97 0.48 -48.97 6.50
N LEU A 98 -0.27 -48.00 5.94
CA LEU A 98 -1.42 -48.28 5.04
C LEU A 98 -1.46 -47.34 3.80
N TRP A 99 -0.32 -47.13 3.11
CA TRP A 99 -0.21 -46.15 2.01
C TRP A 99 0.41 -46.68 0.70
N HIS A 100 0.26 -47.98 0.39
CA HIS A 100 0.74 -48.56 -0.88
C HIS A 100 -0.31 -49.45 -1.55
N ASP A 101 -1.29 -48.83 -2.21
CA ASP A 101 -2.08 -49.48 -3.27
C ASP A 101 -2.53 -48.45 -4.32
N LYS A 102 -1.55 -47.77 -4.95
CA LYS A 102 -1.79 -46.88 -6.09
C LYS A 102 -2.13 -47.72 -7.32
N THR A 103 -3.41 -47.88 -7.64
CA THR A 103 -3.86 -48.54 -8.88
C THR A 103 -3.33 -47.77 -10.11
N PRO A 104 -2.49 -48.37 -10.97
CA PRO A 104 -1.92 -47.65 -12.11
C PRO A 104 -3.00 -47.34 -13.14
N GLN A 105 -3.24 -46.06 -13.43
CA GLN A 105 -4.04 -45.68 -14.60
C GLN A 105 -3.30 -46.12 -15.86
N SER A 106 -3.96 -46.94 -16.67
CA SER A 106 -3.44 -47.35 -17.98
C SER A 106 -3.63 -46.22 -18.99
N PRO A 107 -2.66 -45.95 -19.89
CA PRO A 107 -2.81 -44.92 -20.92
C PRO A 107 -4.03 -45.16 -21.81
N THR A 108 -4.82 -44.12 -22.07
CA THR A 108 -6.07 -44.23 -22.87
C THR A 108 -5.81 -44.34 -24.37
N HIS A 109 -4.58 -44.00 -24.81
CA HIS A 109 -4.16 -43.82 -26.20
C HIS A 109 -4.90 -42.72 -26.97
N HIS A 110 -5.69 -41.90 -26.26
CA HIS A 110 -6.51 -40.81 -26.78
C HIS A 110 -6.40 -39.52 -25.94
N ALA A 111 -5.53 -39.49 -24.93
CA ALA A 111 -5.45 -38.39 -23.96
C ALA A 111 -5.19 -37.01 -24.59
N CYS A 112 -4.44 -36.90 -25.70
CA CYS A 112 -4.18 -35.63 -26.38
C CYS A 112 -5.09 -35.35 -27.59
N ASP A 113 -6.11 -36.18 -27.85
CA ASP A 113 -7.01 -36.00 -28.98
C ASP A 113 -7.86 -34.73 -28.81
N GLY A 114 -7.91 -33.90 -29.86
CA GLY A 114 -8.56 -32.58 -29.83
C GLY A 114 -7.78 -31.45 -29.14
N TYR A 115 -6.71 -31.75 -28.38
CA TYR A 115 -5.92 -30.75 -27.65
C TYR A 115 -4.69 -30.26 -28.43
N ASN A 116 -4.26 -29.03 -28.13
CA ASN A 116 -3.04 -28.44 -28.69
C ASN A 116 -1.76 -29.05 -28.07
N GLY A 117 -1.84 -29.52 -26.83
CA GLY A 117 -0.77 -30.23 -26.12
C GLY A 117 -1.07 -30.40 -24.63
N ILE A 118 -0.06 -30.80 -23.85
CA ILE A 118 -0.16 -30.90 -22.40
C ILE A 118 0.41 -29.62 -21.77
N TYR A 119 -0.34 -29.04 -20.83
CA TYR A 119 0.14 -27.97 -19.97
C TYR A 119 0.50 -28.52 -18.59
N HIS A 120 1.78 -28.44 -18.26
CA HIS A 120 2.36 -28.94 -17.02
C HIS A 120 2.31 -27.87 -15.92
N ILE A 121 1.64 -28.19 -14.83
CA ILE A 121 1.51 -27.39 -13.62
C ILE A 121 2.56 -27.89 -12.61
N GLU A 122 3.74 -27.29 -12.69
CA GLU A 122 4.95 -27.64 -11.93
C GLU A 122 4.96 -27.06 -10.49
N LYS A 123 4.41 -25.85 -10.32
CA LYS A 123 4.63 -25.03 -9.12
C LYS A 123 3.54 -24.00 -8.84
N GLY A 124 3.44 -23.61 -7.57
CA GLY A 124 2.66 -22.46 -7.11
C GLY A 124 3.53 -21.22 -6.85
N ASP A 125 3.16 -20.44 -5.84
CA ASP A 125 4.04 -19.44 -5.21
C ASP A 125 4.97 -20.11 -4.19
N ILE A 126 6.21 -19.62 -4.10
CA ILE A 126 7.25 -20.16 -3.23
C ILE A 126 6.92 -19.89 -1.74
N GLY A 127 6.16 -18.84 -1.45
CA GLY A 127 5.59 -18.60 -0.10
C GLY A 127 4.21 -19.24 0.13
N GLY A 128 3.79 -20.17 -0.72
CA GLY A 128 2.41 -20.65 -0.79
C GLY A 128 2.09 -21.84 0.12
N ALA A 129 1.34 -21.61 1.19
CA ALA A 129 0.71 -22.70 1.94
C ALA A 129 -0.30 -23.51 1.09
N ALA A 130 -0.52 -24.78 1.43
CA ALA A 130 -1.43 -25.73 0.78
C ALA A 130 -2.69 -25.15 0.12
N GLY A 131 -3.56 -24.47 0.90
CA GLY A 131 -4.82 -23.89 0.39
C GLY A 131 -4.62 -22.79 -0.67
N THR A 132 -3.43 -22.20 -0.74
CA THR A 132 -3.04 -21.25 -1.79
C THR A 132 -2.55 -21.98 -3.04
N ILE A 133 -1.67 -22.99 -2.89
CA ILE A 133 -1.12 -23.71 -4.06
C ILE A 133 -2.17 -24.60 -4.71
N PHE A 134 -2.76 -25.55 -3.96
CA PHE A 134 -3.66 -26.56 -4.51
C PHE A 134 -4.96 -26.00 -5.08
N PHE A 135 -5.39 -24.81 -4.64
CA PHE A 135 -6.57 -24.13 -5.18
C PHE A 135 -6.18 -22.89 -5.99
N GLN A 136 -5.75 -21.79 -5.36
CA GLN A 136 -5.60 -20.49 -6.06
C GLN A 136 -4.63 -20.57 -7.25
N PHE A 137 -3.48 -21.25 -7.10
CA PHE A 137 -2.50 -21.38 -8.18
C PHE A 137 -2.85 -22.44 -9.22
N VAL A 138 -3.30 -23.63 -8.79
CA VAL A 138 -3.69 -24.71 -9.72
C VAL A 138 -4.92 -24.31 -10.54
N ILE A 139 -5.97 -23.73 -9.93
CA ILE A 139 -7.18 -23.28 -10.63
C ILE A 139 -6.83 -22.20 -11.66
N GLY A 140 -6.06 -21.17 -11.29
CA GLY A 140 -5.62 -20.14 -12.24
C GLY A 140 -4.78 -20.72 -13.40
N GLN A 141 -3.99 -21.75 -13.14
CA GLN A 141 -3.22 -22.44 -14.17
C GLN A 141 -4.09 -23.32 -15.10
N ILE A 142 -5.12 -24.00 -14.57
CA ILE A 142 -6.10 -24.72 -15.39
C ILE A 142 -6.93 -23.75 -16.26
N MET A 143 -7.32 -22.58 -15.75
CA MET A 143 -8.03 -21.54 -16.52
C MET A 143 -7.21 -20.95 -17.68
N TRP A 144 -5.87 -21.03 -17.61
CA TRP A 144 -5.02 -20.73 -18.77
C TRP A 144 -5.05 -21.88 -19.78
N ALA A 145 -4.94 -23.13 -19.31
CA ALA A 145 -4.96 -24.32 -20.16
C ALA A 145 -6.28 -24.45 -20.95
N GLU A 146 -7.44 -24.27 -20.30
CA GLU A 146 -8.75 -24.23 -20.97
C GLU A 146 -8.81 -23.13 -22.05
N ARG A 147 -8.35 -21.91 -21.74
CA ARG A 147 -8.40 -20.77 -22.68
C ARG A 147 -7.62 -21.00 -23.98
N TYR A 148 -6.56 -21.80 -23.95
CA TYR A 148 -5.71 -22.08 -25.12
C TYR A 148 -5.78 -23.54 -25.60
N ASN A 149 -6.78 -24.31 -25.15
CA ASN A 149 -7.01 -25.70 -25.51
C ASN A 149 -5.82 -26.64 -25.25
N PHE A 150 -5.22 -26.53 -24.06
CA PHE A 150 -4.25 -27.49 -23.54
C PHE A 150 -4.90 -28.37 -22.47
N LYS A 151 -4.54 -29.66 -22.42
CA LYS A 151 -4.98 -30.54 -21.34
C LYS A 151 -4.06 -30.34 -20.13
N PRO A 152 -4.58 -30.02 -18.94
CA PRO A 152 -3.76 -29.79 -17.76
C PRO A 152 -3.22 -31.11 -17.19
N TRP A 153 -2.00 -31.07 -16.68
CA TRP A 153 -1.37 -32.14 -15.91
C TRP A 153 -0.67 -31.51 -14.70
N VAL A 154 -1.04 -31.93 -13.48
CA VAL A 154 -0.45 -31.42 -12.24
C VAL A 154 0.61 -32.39 -11.74
N TYR A 155 1.84 -31.90 -11.63
CA TYR A 155 2.98 -32.64 -11.10
C TYR A 155 3.87 -31.66 -10.31
N LEU A 156 3.51 -31.48 -9.03
CA LEU A 156 4.17 -30.53 -8.15
C LEU A 156 5.41 -31.18 -7.52
N ASN A 157 6.56 -30.49 -7.62
CA ASN A 157 7.87 -30.94 -7.15
C ASN A 157 8.43 -30.04 -6.04
N ASN A 158 9.71 -30.22 -5.68
CA ASN A 158 10.40 -29.47 -4.61
C ASN A 158 10.56 -27.96 -4.86
N VAL A 159 10.15 -27.43 -6.03
CA VAL A 159 10.05 -25.98 -6.27
C VAL A 159 8.88 -25.35 -5.49
N SER A 160 7.94 -26.19 -5.00
CA SER A 160 6.89 -25.80 -4.04
C SER A 160 7.19 -26.39 -2.65
N ASP A 161 8.34 -26.03 -2.09
CA ASP A 161 8.89 -26.50 -0.80
C ASP A 161 7.86 -26.54 0.34
N VAL A 162 7.09 -25.47 0.54
CA VAL A 162 6.05 -25.35 1.61
C VAL A 162 4.97 -26.47 1.59
N ILE A 163 4.81 -27.18 0.47
CA ILE A 163 3.93 -28.37 0.36
C ILE A 163 4.68 -29.67 0.06
N TYR A 164 5.98 -29.62 -0.20
CA TYR A 164 6.80 -30.74 -0.63
C TYR A 164 7.53 -31.37 0.57
N ASP A 165 6.98 -32.48 1.06
CA ASP A 165 7.65 -33.33 2.04
C ASP A 165 8.68 -34.25 1.37
N GLU A 166 9.97 -34.10 1.66
CA GLU A 166 11.04 -34.93 1.06
C GLU A 166 10.94 -36.40 1.50
N GLU A 167 10.49 -36.68 2.73
CA GLU A 167 10.41 -38.05 3.21
C GLU A 167 9.29 -38.86 2.56
N VAL A 168 8.23 -38.20 2.10
CA VAL A 168 7.10 -38.85 1.42
C VAL A 168 7.26 -38.81 -0.10
N HIS A 169 7.53 -37.64 -0.67
CA HIS A 169 7.47 -37.43 -2.12
C HIS A 169 8.82 -37.63 -2.83
N GLY A 170 9.94 -37.52 -2.11
CA GLY A 170 11.30 -37.54 -2.67
C GLY A 170 11.91 -38.92 -2.90
N LYS A 171 11.20 -40.02 -2.59
CA LYS A 171 11.72 -41.40 -2.63
C LYS A 171 11.26 -42.21 -3.85
N GLY A 172 10.51 -41.62 -4.78
CA GLY A 172 10.09 -42.26 -6.04
C GLY A 172 11.16 -42.16 -7.14
N GLU A 173 11.12 -43.09 -8.11
CA GLU A 173 12.06 -43.15 -9.25
C GLU A 173 11.85 -42.03 -10.31
N GLY A 174 10.94 -41.08 -10.05
CA GLY A 174 10.57 -40.03 -10.99
C GLY A 174 9.63 -40.49 -12.10
N VAL A 175 9.35 -39.57 -13.02
CA VAL A 175 8.50 -39.75 -14.19
C VAL A 175 9.26 -39.27 -15.43
N THR A 176 9.24 -40.07 -16.50
CA THR A 176 9.88 -39.73 -17.78
C THR A 176 8.85 -39.67 -18.90
N VAL A 177 8.86 -38.58 -19.68
CA VAL A 177 7.84 -38.25 -20.69
C VAL A 177 8.51 -37.90 -22.02
N ASN A 178 8.11 -38.56 -23.11
CA ASN A 178 8.57 -38.26 -24.47
C ASN A 178 7.51 -37.44 -25.23
N MET A 179 7.80 -36.17 -25.49
CA MET A 179 6.89 -35.20 -26.13
C MET A 179 7.69 -34.18 -26.96
N GLN A 180 7.03 -33.25 -27.66
CA GLN A 180 7.71 -32.17 -28.37
C GLN A 180 8.11 -31.03 -27.42
N GLN A 181 9.29 -30.44 -27.66
CA GLN A 181 9.78 -29.20 -27.05
C GLN A 181 9.88 -28.10 -28.11
N GLY A 182 9.58 -26.85 -27.75
CA GLY A 182 9.86 -25.66 -28.57
C GLY A 182 8.83 -24.53 -28.48
N MET A 183 7.74 -24.74 -27.74
CA MET A 183 6.67 -23.77 -27.54
C MET A 183 6.79 -23.08 -26.17
N GLU A 184 6.57 -21.78 -26.12
CA GLU A 184 6.61 -20.91 -24.93
C GLU A 184 5.29 -20.15 -24.75
N ILE A 185 5.13 -19.45 -23.62
CA ILE A 185 3.92 -18.68 -23.29
C ILE A 185 4.24 -17.18 -23.36
N SER A 186 3.45 -16.42 -24.13
CA SER A 186 3.68 -14.99 -24.32
C SER A 186 3.31 -14.15 -23.08
N TYR A 187 3.90 -12.95 -22.97
CA TYR A 187 3.66 -12.01 -21.86
C TYR A 187 2.69 -10.90 -22.29
N VAL A 188 1.45 -10.89 -21.77
CA VAL A 188 0.51 -9.77 -22.00
C VAL A 188 0.83 -8.66 -21.01
N ARG A 189 1.29 -7.50 -21.51
CA ARG A 189 1.55 -6.31 -20.69
C ARG A 189 0.37 -5.36 -20.69
N ARG A 190 0.09 -4.74 -19.55
CA ARG A 190 -0.95 -3.71 -19.39
C ARG A 190 -0.42 -2.29 -19.76
N PRO A 191 -1.27 -1.25 -19.90
CA PRO A 191 -0.93 0.01 -20.59
C PRO A 191 0.27 0.85 -20.13
N MET A 192 0.88 0.56 -18.96
CA MET A 192 2.15 1.20 -18.54
C MET A 192 3.40 0.31 -18.75
N GLY A 193 3.26 -0.85 -19.40
CA GLY A 193 4.35 -1.57 -20.09
C GLY A 193 5.42 -2.26 -19.23
N HIS A 194 5.38 -2.11 -17.90
CA HIS A 194 6.38 -2.68 -16.99
C HIS A 194 6.32 -4.21 -16.95
N ARG A 195 7.49 -4.89 -16.94
CA ARG A 195 7.57 -6.36 -17.13
C ARG A 195 6.96 -7.16 -15.97
N ARG A 196 6.89 -6.59 -14.75
CA ARG A 196 6.27 -7.26 -13.58
C ARG A 196 4.74 -7.14 -13.56
N ASP A 197 4.15 -6.34 -14.45
CA ASP A 197 2.73 -6.03 -14.51
C ASP A 197 2.03 -6.85 -15.62
N ALA A 198 2.67 -7.96 -16.01
CA ALA A 198 2.31 -8.81 -17.12
C ALA A 198 1.71 -10.14 -16.63
N TYR A 199 0.90 -10.79 -17.47
CA TYR A 199 0.26 -12.08 -17.20
C TYR A 199 0.33 -12.99 -18.44
N PRO A 200 0.15 -14.32 -18.30
CA PRO A 200 0.33 -15.24 -19.42
C PRO A 200 -0.73 -15.05 -20.53
N GLY A 201 -0.22 -14.88 -21.75
CA GLY A 201 -0.96 -14.75 -22.99
C GLY A 201 -1.06 -16.07 -23.76
N ALA A 202 -1.21 -15.97 -25.08
CA ALA A 202 -1.24 -17.12 -25.96
C ALA A 202 0.11 -17.85 -26.01
N PRO A 203 0.12 -19.18 -26.20
CA PRO A 203 1.34 -19.91 -26.49
C PRO A 203 1.84 -19.60 -27.92
N PHE A 204 3.15 -19.72 -28.14
CA PHE A 204 3.79 -19.49 -29.43
C PHE A 204 5.02 -20.38 -29.62
N ASN A 205 5.36 -20.72 -30.87
CA ASN A 205 6.58 -21.47 -31.16
C ASN A 205 7.80 -20.55 -31.05
N ALA A 206 8.56 -20.66 -29.96
CA ALA A 206 9.84 -19.95 -29.78
C ALA A 206 10.96 -20.59 -30.62
N THR A 207 10.87 -21.91 -30.85
CA THR A 207 11.75 -22.67 -31.74
C THR A 207 10.93 -23.70 -32.54
N THR A 208 11.55 -24.34 -33.54
CA THR A 208 10.95 -25.49 -34.24
C THR A 208 10.71 -26.63 -33.25
N LEU A 209 9.50 -27.19 -33.26
CA LEU A 209 9.17 -28.35 -32.42
C LEU A 209 10.10 -29.52 -32.72
N ARG A 210 10.63 -30.15 -31.67
CA ARG A 210 11.54 -31.30 -31.73
C ARG A 210 11.19 -32.31 -30.63
N PRO A 211 11.36 -33.63 -30.87
CA PRO A 211 11.22 -34.62 -29.81
C PRO A 211 12.18 -34.35 -28.64
N HIS A 212 11.68 -34.49 -27.42
CA HIS A 212 12.43 -34.30 -26.19
C HIS A 212 11.95 -35.26 -25.10
N THR A 213 12.90 -35.78 -24.34
CA THR A 213 12.65 -36.61 -23.16
C THR A 213 12.73 -35.73 -21.94
N TYR A 214 11.58 -35.43 -21.35
CA TYR A 214 11.47 -34.72 -20.07
C TYR A 214 11.59 -35.73 -18.92
N HIS A 215 12.27 -35.35 -17.85
CA HIS A 215 12.39 -36.12 -16.61
C HIS A 215 11.93 -35.25 -15.44
N PHE A 216 11.20 -35.83 -14.50
CA PHE A 216 10.63 -35.15 -13.34
C PHE A 216 10.86 -36.01 -12.09
N ASP A 217 11.50 -35.47 -11.06
CA ASP A 217 11.87 -36.23 -9.86
C ASP A 217 10.67 -36.52 -8.93
N GLY A 218 10.80 -37.53 -8.06
CA GLY A 218 9.82 -37.86 -7.01
C GLY A 218 8.61 -38.69 -7.46
N ASP A 219 7.49 -38.59 -6.73
CA ASP A 219 6.21 -39.25 -7.06
C ASP A 219 5.03 -38.29 -7.36
N GLY A 220 5.24 -36.99 -7.15
CA GLY A 220 4.24 -35.92 -7.32
C GLY A 220 3.37 -35.68 -6.07
N VAL A 221 3.42 -34.44 -5.54
CA VAL A 221 2.65 -34.06 -4.33
C VAL A 221 1.12 -34.15 -4.56
N TRP A 222 0.64 -33.88 -5.78
CA TRP A 222 -0.79 -33.80 -6.09
C TRP A 222 -1.53 -35.12 -5.87
N GLN A 223 -0.95 -36.22 -6.35
CA GLN A 223 -1.55 -37.56 -6.40
C GLN A 223 -1.81 -38.13 -4.99
N ASN A 224 -1.10 -37.63 -3.98
CA ASN A 224 -1.27 -38.01 -2.58
C ASN A 224 -2.52 -37.39 -1.93
N TYR A 225 -3.10 -36.33 -2.50
CA TYR A 225 -4.29 -35.64 -1.94
C TYR A 225 -5.49 -35.57 -2.88
N PHE A 226 -5.25 -35.62 -4.18
CA PHE A 226 -6.26 -35.49 -5.22
C PHE A 226 -6.14 -36.59 -6.27
N GLU A 227 -7.26 -36.90 -6.92
CA GLU A 227 -7.29 -37.71 -8.14
C GLU A 227 -6.65 -36.90 -9.30
N PRO A 228 -6.17 -37.54 -10.38
CA PRO A 228 -5.61 -36.84 -11.53
C PRO A 228 -6.61 -35.88 -12.19
N VAL A 229 -6.18 -34.66 -12.51
CA VAL A 229 -7.02 -33.63 -13.16
C VAL A 229 -7.41 -33.97 -14.60
N SER A 230 -6.78 -34.97 -15.21
CA SER A 230 -7.08 -35.43 -16.56
C SER A 230 -6.65 -36.89 -16.73
N ASP A 231 -7.08 -37.49 -17.84
CA ASP A 231 -6.72 -38.85 -18.29
C ASP A 231 -5.31 -38.95 -18.91
N PHE A 232 -4.50 -37.89 -18.85
CA PHE A 232 -3.13 -37.94 -19.33
C PHE A 232 -2.23 -38.74 -18.39
N VAL A 233 -1.71 -39.86 -18.90
CA VAL A 233 -0.71 -40.71 -18.24
C VAL A 233 0.64 -40.57 -18.97
N PRO A 234 1.77 -40.41 -18.26
CA PRO A 234 3.11 -40.50 -18.84
C PRO A 234 3.27 -41.71 -19.77
N GLY A 235 3.68 -41.46 -21.02
CA GLY A 235 3.82 -42.48 -22.05
C GLY A 235 2.59 -42.69 -22.96
N ASP A 236 1.53 -41.88 -22.84
CA ASP A 236 0.41 -41.95 -23.77
C ASP A 236 0.82 -41.58 -25.22
N LYS A 237 0.52 -42.48 -26.16
CA LYS A 237 0.93 -42.37 -27.57
C LYS A 237 0.30 -41.19 -28.31
N SER A 238 -0.91 -40.76 -27.93
CA SER A 238 -1.57 -39.60 -28.55
C SER A 238 -0.81 -38.28 -28.33
N CYS A 239 0.06 -38.23 -27.32
CA CYS A 239 0.74 -37.02 -26.87
C CYS A 239 2.16 -36.84 -27.41
N VAL A 240 2.77 -37.86 -28.02
CA VAL A 240 4.22 -37.84 -28.40
C VAL A 240 4.55 -36.75 -29.43
N ASP A 241 3.64 -36.50 -30.37
CA ASP A 241 3.78 -35.47 -31.41
C ASP A 241 3.21 -34.09 -30.99
N LYS A 242 2.88 -33.92 -29.70
CA LYS A 242 2.35 -32.68 -29.13
C LYS A 242 3.39 -31.97 -28.24
N PRO A 243 3.33 -30.64 -28.10
CA PRO A 243 4.16 -29.90 -27.16
C PRO A 243 3.78 -30.17 -25.70
N LEU A 244 4.80 -30.28 -24.84
CA LEU A 244 4.68 -30.05 -23.40
C LEU A 244 5.06 -28.59 -23.11
N VAL A 245 4.19 -27.86 -22.38
CA VAL A 245 4.41 -26.45 -22.05
C VAL A 245 4.30 -26.23 -20.53
N THR A 246 5.18 -25.42 -19.96
CA THR A 246 5.22 -25.06 -18.52
C THR A 246 5.40 -23.55 -18.38
N MET A 247 4.81 -22.92 -17.37
CA MET A 247 5.05 -21.48 -17.10
C MET A 247 6.37 -21.24 -16.34
N ASP A 248 7.03 -20.13 -16.69
CA ASP A 248 8.06 -19.54 -15.83
C ASP A 248 7.44 -18.92 -14.57
N ILE A 249 8.25 -18.76 -13.53
CA ILE A 249 7.76 -18.31 -12.21
C ILE A 249 7.13 -16.91 -12.23
N TYR A 250 7.52 -16.01 -13.12
CA TYR A 250 6.93 -14.67 -13.21
C TYR A 250 5.54 -14.68 -13.83
N LEU A 251 5.27 -15.60 -14.75
CA LEU A 251 3.93 -15.84 -15.30
C LEU A 251 2.98 -16.44 -14.25
N VAL A 252 3.49 -17.22 -13.29
CA VAL A 252 2.72 -17.71 -12.13
C VAL A 252 2.53 -16.60 -11.09
N THR A 253 3.63 -16.06 -10.56
CA THR A 253 3.68 -15.02 -9.53
C THR A 253 4.63 -13.88 -9.95
N PRO A 254 4.13 -12.66 -10.22
CA PRO A 254 2.78 -12.15 -9.96
C PRO A 254 1.77 -12.32 -11.12
N GLY A 255 2.11 -13.03 -12.20
CA GLY A 255 1.32 -13.03 -13.43
C GLY A 255 -0.12 -13.51 -13.28
N ILE A 256 -0.33 -14.79 -12.96
CA ILE A 256 -1.65 -15.35 -12.64
C ILE A 256 -2.16 -14.76 -11.31
N HIS A 257 -1.33 -14.80 -10.26
CA HIS A 257 -1.72 -14.40 -8.90
C HIS A 257 -2.28 -12.97 -8.81
N GLY A 258 -1.65 -12.05 -9.53
CA GLY A 258 -1.89 -10.62 -9.45
C GLY A 258 -2.61 -10.04 -10.67
N PHE A 259 -2.05 -10.23 -11.87
CA PHE A 259 -2.38 -9.39 -13.03
C PHE A 259 -3.34 -10.02 -14.06
N ALA A 260 -3.51 -11.34 -14.07
CA ALA A 260 -4.48 -12.02 -14.92
C ALA A 260 -5.92 -11.60 -14.56
N PRO A 261 -6.69 -10.96 -15.47
CA PRO A 261 -8.02 -10.43 -15.15
C PRO A 261 -9.06 -11.52 -14.83
N TRP A 262 -8.78 -12.76 -15.23
CA TRP A 262 -9.67 -13.91 -15.15
C TRP A 262 -9.30 -14.89 -14.02
N ALA A 263 -8.14 -14.74 -13.37
CA ALA A 263 -7.72 -15.65 -12.30
C ALA A 263 -8.41 -15.29 -10.98
N PRO A 264 -8.80 -16.28 -10.15
CA PRO A 264 -9.43 -16.03 -8.85
C PRO A 264 -8.43 -15.48 -7.81
N ARG A 265 -8.95 -14.72 -6.85
CA ARG A 265 -8.18 -14.14 -5.74
C ARG A 265 -8.91 -14.37 -4.43
N CYS A 266 -8.15 -14.61 -3.38
CA CYS A 266 -8.70 -14.81 -2.04
C CYS A 266 -8.94 -13.50 -1.28
N TRP A 267 -8.29 -12.39 -1.67
CA TRP A 267 -8.50 -11.04 -1.11
C TRP A 267 -7.91 -9.95 -2.02
N ARG A 268 -8.19 -8.68 -1.68
CA ARG A 268 -7.57 -7.51 -2.31
C ARG A 268 -6.12 -7.37 -1.83
N TYR A 269 -5.15 -7.79 -2.64
CA TYR A 269 -3.72 -7.60 -2.32
C TYR A 269 -3.36 -6.11 -2.45
N HIS A 270 -2.83 -5.52 -1.37
CA HIS A 270 -2.52 -4.09 -1.27
C HIS A 270 -1.48 -3.58 -2.29
N TYR A 271 -0.73 -4.46 -2.94
CA TYR A 271 0.25 -4.12 -3.97
C TYR A 271 -0.35 -4.05 -5.38
N LEU A 272 -1.60 -4.49 -5.57
CA LEU A 272 -2.28 -4.49 -6.87
C LEU A 272 -2.98 -3.15 -7.12
N PRO A 273 -3.01 -2.67 -8.38
CA PRO A 273 -3.64 -1.40 -8.73
C PRO A 273 -5.17 -1.47 -8.68
N ASP A 274 -5.81 -0.31 -8.52
CA ASP A 274 -7.26 -0.15 -8.36
C ASP A 274 -8.09 -0.84 -9.44
N TYR A 275 -7.60 -0.94 -10.68
CA TYR A 275 -8.32 -1.60 -11.79
C TYR A 275 -8.38 -3.13 -11.68
N ILE A 276 -7.58 -3.72 -10.77
CA ILE A 276 -7.68 -5.15 -10.38
C ILE A 276 -8.52 -5.27 -9.11
N THR A 277 -8.22 -4.49 -8.07
CA THR A 277 -8.83 -4.63 -6.74
C THR A 277 -10.24 -4.03 -6.65
N LYS A 278 -10.60 -3.13 -7.57
CA LYS A 278 -11.90 -2.41 -7.66
C LYS A 278 -12.43 -1.97 -6.28
N PRO A 279 -11.70 -1.10 -5.55
CA PRO A 279 -12.00 -0.80 -4.14
C PRO A 279 -13.36 -0.14 -3.90
N HIS A 280 -13.98 0.41 -4.95
CA HIS A 280 -15.32 1.01 -4.91
C HIS A 280 -16.46 -0.02 -4.84
N LEU A 281 -16.20 -1.31 -5.10
CA LEU A 281 -17.18 -2.39 -4.93
C LEU A 281 -17.13 -2.95 -3.49
N PRO A 282 -18.24 -3.44 -2.92
CA PRO A 282 -18.22 -4.38 -1.80
C PRO A 282 -17.27 -5.55 -2.08
N ILE A 283 -16.67 -6.17 -1.05
CA ILE A 283 -15.73 -7.28 -1.31
C ILE A 283 -16.47 -8.52 -1.83
N THR A 284 -17.73 -8.73 -1.41
CA THR A 284 -18.64 -9.76 -1.90
C THR A 284 -18.84 -9.65 -3.41
N GLU A 285 -19.36 -8.53 -3.92
CA GLU A 285 -19.54 -8.28 -5.37
C GLU A 285 -18.23 -8.40 -6.17
N TRP A 286 -17.09 -8.02 -5.58
CA TRP A 286 -15.79 -8.18 -6.24
C TRP A 286 -15.31 -9.65 -6.29
N LEU A 287 -15.61 -10.46 -5.27
CA LEU A 287 -15.28 -11.88 -5.22
C LEU A 287 -16.28 -12.77 -5.96
N GLU A 288 -17.53 -12.34 -6.15
CA GLU A 288 -18.62 -13.10 -6.79
C GLU A 288 -18.22 -13.78 -8.12
N PRO A 289 -17.79 -13.07 -9.18
CA PRO A 289 -17.38 -13.71 -10.43
C PRO A 289 -16.10 -14.56 -10.29
N GLN A 290 -15.24 -14.24 -9.32
CA GLN A 290 -13.99 -14.99 -9.08
C GLN A 290 -14.29 -16.33 -8.37
N ARG A 291 -15.21 -16.35 -7.40
CA ARG A 291 -15.68 -17.54 -6.68
C ARG A 291 -16.46 -18.48 -7.60
N HIS A 292 -17.36 -17.96 -8.45
CA HIS A 292 -18.05 -18.79 -9.45
C HIS A 292 -17.09 -19.43 -10.46
N ALA A 293 -16.15 -18.65 -11.02
CA ALA A 293 -15.17 -19.18 -11.96
C ALA A 293 -14.25 -20.24 -11.33
N ALA A 294 -13.87 -20.07 -10.05
CA ALA A 294 -13.13 -21.08 -9.30
C ALA A 294 -13.96 -22.34 -9.03
N HIS A 295 -15.22 -22.20 -8.64
CA HIS A 295 -16.15 -23.32 -8.44
C HIS A 295 -16.33 -24.16 -9.71
N ASP A 296 -16.53 -23.51 -10.86
CA ASP A 296 -16.71 -24.20 -12.15
C ASP A 296 -15.49 -25.06 -12.53
N VAL A 297 -14.28 -24.56 -12.29
CA VAL A 297 -13.03 -25.29 -12.53
C VAL A 297 -12.86 -26.43 -11.51
N LEU A 298 -13.07 -26.16 -10.22
CA LEU A 298 -12.97 -27.16 -9.15
C LEU A 298 -13.94 -28.32 -9.41
N LYS A 299 -15.19 -28.00 -9.77
CA LYS A 299 -16.24 -28.96 -10.14
C LYS A 299 -15.87 -29.80 -11.36
N ARG A 300 -15.13 -29.28 -12.34
CA ARG A 300 -14.61 -30.05 -13.48
C ARG A 300 -13.39 -30.91 -13.13
N TYR A 301 -12.38 -30.35 -12.48
CA TYR A 301 -11.02 -30.91 -12.47
C TYR A 301 -10.52 -31.44 -11.12
N ILE A 302 -11.11 -31.03 -9.98
CA ILE A 302 -10.55 -31.32 -8.66
C ILE A 302 -11.43 -32.34 -7.92
N ARG A 303 -10.81 -33.44 -7.48
CA ARG A 303 -11.43 -34.49 -6.67
C ARG A 303 -10.47 -34.92 -5.58
N PHE A 304 -10.90 -34.88 -4.33
CA PHE A 304 -10.10 -35.31 -3.18
C PHE A 304 -9.94 -36.83 -3.14
N GLN A 305 -8.79 -37.34 -2.71
CA GLN A 305 -8.61 -38.77 -2.44
C GLN A 305 -9.61 -39.28 -1.38
N PRO A 306 -10.02 -40.56 -1.40
CA PRO A 306 -11.04 -41.11 -0.49
C PRO A 306 -10.75 -40.83 0.98
N HIS A 307 -9.49 -41.01 1.44
CA HIS A 307 -9.12 -40.81 2.83
C HIS A 307 -9.33 -39.36 3.34
N ILE A 308 -9.20 -38.34 2.47
CA ILE A 308 -9.51 -36.94 2.84
C ILE A 308 -11.03 -36.75 2.98
N ARG A 309 -11.82 -37.33 2.07
CA ARG A 309 -13.30 -37.31 2.12
C ARG A 309 -13.82 -37.99 3.38
N GLU A 310 -13.33 -39.19 3.66
CA GLU A 310 -13.70 -39.99 4.83
C GLU A 310 -13.32 -39.29 6.14
N ARG A 311 -12.13 -38.70 6.23
CA ARG A 311 -11.70 -37.94 7.41
C ARG A 311 -12.52 -36.66 7.61
N ALA A 312 -12.91 -35.97 6.53
CA ALA A 312 -13.74 -34.77 6.61
C ALA A 312 -15.17 -35.07 7.09
N GLU A 313 -15.82 -36.09 6.50
CA GLU A 313 -17.15 -36.54 6.94
C GLU A 313 -17.13 -37.05 8.38
N HIS A 314 -16.06 -37.73 8.81
CA HIS A 314 -15.92 -38.22 10.18
C HIS A 314 -15.87 -37.10 11.22
N ILE A 315 -15.25 -35.95 10.92
CA ILE A 315 -15.09 -34.84 11.87
C ILE A 315 -16.21 -33.79 11.80
N ASN A 316 -17.02 -33.78 10.73
CA ASN A 316 -18.20 -32.91 10.64
C ASN A 316 -19.48 -33.59 10.11
N PRO A 317 -19.91 -34.75 10.68
CA PRO A 317 -20.97 -35.56 10.10
C PRO A 317 -22.36 -34.92 10.15
N SER A 318 -23.21 -35.30 9.19
CA SER A 318 -24.66 -35.01 9.17
C SER A 318 -25.07 -33.55 8.91
N CYS A 319 -24.20 -32.70 8.36
CA CYS A 319 -24.54 -31.33 7.99
C CYS A 319 -25.55 -31.27 6.84
N SER A 320 -26.65 -30.52 7.01
CA SER A 320 -27.78 -30.45 6.07
C SER A 320 -28.72 -29.29 6.40
N LEU A 321 -29.68 -28.94 5.55
CA LEU A 321 -30.72 -27.95 5.92
C LEU A 321 -31.62 -28.42 7.07
N GLN A 322 -31.71 -29.74 7.31
CA GLN A 322 -32.44 -30.35 8.43
C GLN A 322 -31.62 -30.36 9.73
N ASN A 323 -30.29 -30.43 9.61
CA ASN A 323 -29.34 -30.25 10.71
C ASN A 323 -28.31 -29.13 10.37
N PRO A 324 -28.71 -27.85 10.37
CA PRO A 324 -27.83 -26.78 9.90
C PRO A 324 -26.50 -26.71 10.65
N CYS A 325 -25.42 -26.69 9.87
CA CYS A 325 -24.06 -26.49 10.32
C CYS A 325 -23.53 -25.10 9.98
N LEU A 326 -22.83 -24.50 10.92
CA LEU A 326 -22.08 -23.26 10.79
C LEU A 326 -20.57 -23.58 10.81
N GLY A 327 -19.87 -23.28 9.71
CA GLY A 327 -18.41 -23.25 9.70
C GLY A 327 -17.88 -22.00 10.39
N ILE A 328 -16.80 -22.14 11.14
CA ILE A 328 -16.02 -21.04 11.69
C ILE A 328 -14.55 -21.32 11.39
N HIS A 329 -13.87 -20.34 10.82
CA HIS A 329 -12.42 -20.42 10.60
C HIS A 329 -11.71 -19.20 11.22
N ILE A 330 -10.98 -19.47 12.30
CA ILE A 330 -10.24 -18.46 13.07
C ILE A 330 -8.75 -18.66 12.79
N ARG A 331 -8.10 -17.69 12.14
CA ARG A 331 -6.66 -17.71 11.82
C ARG A 331 -5.93 -16.68 12.65
N GLN A 332 -5.01 -17.13 13.51
CA GLN A 332 -4.30 -16.31 14.49
C GLN A 332 -2.78 -16.52 14.54
N SER A 333 -2.20 -17.42 13.73
CA SER A 333 -0.75 -17.60 13.66
C SER A 333 -0.07 -16.55 12.76
N ASP A 334 -0.08 -16.78 11.44
CA ASP A 334 0.81 -16.15 10.45
C ASP A 334 0.16 -15.03 9.62
N LYS A 335 -0.93 -14.41 10.10
CA LYS A 335 -1.87 -13.66 9.26
C LYS A 335 -1.33 -12.31 8.72
N ALA A 336 -0.52 -12.39 7.68
CA ALA A 336 0.21 -11.27 7.07
C ALA A 336 -0.55 -10.54 5.94
N ALA A 337 0.17 -9.65 5.22
CA ALA A 337 -0.26 -8.90 4.03
C ALA A 337 -1.30 -7.78 4.23
N GLY A 338 -1.49 -7.31 5.47
CA GLY A 338 -2.39 -6.19 5.83
C GLY A 338 -3.78 -6.61 6.31
N ARG A 339 -4.10 -7.90 6.25
CA ARG A 339 -5.34 -8.50 6.76
C ARG A 339 -5.44 -8.39 8.28
N ARG A 340 -6.65 -8.27 8.83
CA ARG A 340 -6.92 -8.10 10.27
C ARG A 340 -6.90 -9.45 10.99
N GLN A 341 -6.16 -9.56 12.10
CA GLN A 341 -6.29 -10.68 13.02
C GLN A 341 -7.55 -10.47 13.89
N ILE A 342 -8.66 -11.06 13.45
CA ILE A 342 -9.95 -11.02 14.14
C ILE A 342 -9.81 -11.74 15.48
N GLN A 343 -10.28 -11.11 16.55
CA GLN A 343 -10.25 -11.68 17.90
C GLN A 343 -11.30 -12.78 18.03
N THR A 344 -11.01 -13.79 18.85
CA THR A 344 -11.86 -14.98 18.99
C THR A 344 -13.30 -14.62 19.35
N ASP A 345 -13.50 -13.64 20.25
CA ASP A 345 -14.84 -13.28 20.73
C ASP A 345 -15.67 -12.46 19.73
N GLU A 346 -15.09 -11.92 18.66
CA GLU A 346 -15.84 -11.25 17.59
C GLU A 346 -16.71 -12.25 16.78
N PHE A 347 -16.39 -13.55 16.86
CA PHE A 347 -17.21 -14.60 16.26
C PHE A 347 -18.42 -14.95 17.13
N LEU A 348 -18.33 -14.86 18.46
CA LEU A 348 -19.33 -15.39 19.40
C LEU A 348 -20.75 -14.83 19.18
N PRO A 349 -20.98 -13.52 18.99
CA PRO A 349 -22.32 -12.97 18.77
C PRO A 349 -23.02 -13.57 17.53
N PHE A 350 -22.26 -13.83 16.45
CA PHE A 350 -22.77 -14.47 15.25
C PHE A 350 -23.09 -15.96 15.45
N VAL A 351 -22.34 -16.66 16.32
CA VAL A 351 -22.65 -18.04 16.73
C VAL A 351 -23.93 -18.09 17.54
N GLU A 352 -24.10 -17.18 18.50
CA GLU A 352 -25.34 -17.11 19.29
C GLU A 352 -26.54 -16.75 18.39
N ALA A 353 -26.40 -15.82 17.45
CA ALA A 353 -27.43 -15.50 16.46
C ALA A 353 -27.82 -16.71 15.59
N PHE A 354 -26.85 -17.50 15.12
CA PHE A 354 -27.08 -18.73 14.36
C PHE A 354 -27.85 -19.79 15.16
N LEU A 355 -27.47 -20.02 16.42
CA LEU A 355 -28.15 -20.98 17.29
C LEU A 355 -29.58 -20.53 17.64
N GLN A 356 -29.77 -19.23 17.93
CA GLN A 356 -31.09 -18.62 18.14
C GLN A 356 -31.96 -18.65 16.87
N ALA A 357 -31.36 -18.67 15.68
CA ALA A 357 -32.04 -18.81 14.39
C ALA A 357 -32.44 -20.25 14.04
N GLY A 358 -32.03 -21.25 14.84
CA GLY A 358 -32.38 -22.67 14.66
C GLY A 358 -31.22 -23.59 14.29
N GLY A 359 -29.99 -23.06 14.22
CA GLY A 359 -28.75 -23.80 13.97
C GLY A 359 -28.51 -24.96 14.96
N LYS A 360 -27.77 -25.99 14.52
CA LYS A 360 -27.55 -27.22 15.31
C LYS A 360 -26.10 -27.46 15.68
N TRP A 361 -25.18 -27.30 14.74
CA TRP A 361 -23.78 -27.65 14.91
C TRP A 361 -22.87 -26.53 14.44
N VAL A 362 -21.70 -26.44 15.07
CA VAL A 362 -20.65 -25.48 14.76
C VAL A 362 -19.37 -26.26 14.49
N TYR A 363 -18.76 -26.09 13.32
CA TYR A 363 -17.47 -26.69 13.00
C TYR A 363 -16.37 -25.62 13.04
N LEU A 364 -15.40 -25.81 13.92
CA LEU A 364 -14.29 -24.89 14.15
C LEU A 364 -13.00 -25.43 13.51
N ALA A 365 -12.51 -24.68 12.52
CA ALA A 365 -11.17 -24.76 11.96
C ALA A 365 -10.27 -23.67 12.58
N THR A 366 -9.07 -24.02 13.02
CA THR A 366 -8.12 -23.05 13.61
C THR A 366 -6.67 -23.52 13.55
N ASP A 367 -5.81 -22.60 13.11
CA ASP A 367 -4.35 -22.74 13.08
C ASP A 367 -3.69 -22.58 14.46
N SER A 368 -4.45 -22.16 15.47
CA SER A 368 -3.97 -21.66 16.75
C SER A 368 -4.54 -22.45 17.92
N HIS A 369 -3.65 -22.98 18.77
CA HIS A 369 -4.03 -23.65 20.02
C HIS A 369 -4.61 -22.66 21.04
N LYS A 370 -4.19 -21.39 21.00
CA LYS A 370 -4.75 -20.31 21.85
C LYS A 370 -6.23 -20.06 21.59
N VAL A 371 -6.73 -20.23 20.36
CA VAL A 371 -8.16 -20.15 20.04
C VAL A 371 -8.93 -21.24 20.80
N MET A 372 -8.45 -22.48 20.77
CA MET A 372 -9.08 -23.61 21.47
C MET A 372 -9.10 -23.39 22.99
N GLN A 373 -7.98 -22.96 23.57
CA GLN A 373 -7.90 -22.60 24.99
C GLN A 373 -8.86 -21.47 25.37
N HIS A 374 -8.91 -20.40 24.58
CA HIS A 374 -9.77 -19.25 24.83
C HIS A 374 -11.24 -19.63 24.81
N ILE A 375 -11.71 -20.32 23.75
CA ILE A 375 -13.10 -20.80 23.65
C ILE A 375 -13.43 -21.71 24.85
N GLN A 376 -12.53 -22.64 25.20
CA GLN A 376 -12.74 -23.56 26.32
C GLN A 376 -12.83 -22.83 27.67
N ALA A 377 -12.13 -21.71 27.85
CA ALA A 377 -12.24 -20.85 29.02
C ALA A 377 -13.49 -19.95 29.00
N SER A 378 -13.62 -19.07 28.00
CA SER A 378 -14.55 -17.93 28.02
C SER A 378 -15.95 -18.22 27.47
N TRP A 379 -16.08 -19.03 26.42
CA TRP A 379 -17.37 -19.14 25.69
C TRP A 379 -18.48 -19.83 26.51
N PRO A 380 -19.77 -19.55 26.25
CA PRO A 380 -20.87 -20.16 26.99
C PRO A 380 -20.90 -21.70 26.89
N ARG A 381 -21.27 -22.37 27.99
CA ARG A 381 -21.38 -23.85 28.04
C ARG A 381 -22.34 -24.43 27.01
N HIS A 382 -23.35 -23.67 26.57
CA HIS A 382 -24.32 -24.12 25.58
C HIS A 382 -23.71 -24.12 24.16
N VAL A 383 -22.94 -23.09 23.80
CA VAL A 383 -22.18 -23.02 22.54
C VAL A 383 -21.11 -24.11 22.50
N LYS A 384 -20.34 -24.30 23.57
CA LYS A 384 -19.28 -25.32 23.62
C LYS A 384 -19.77 -26.75 23.39
N LYS A 385 -21.03 -27.07 23.73
CA LYS A 385 -21.64 -28.39 23.52
C LYS A 385 -21.94 -28.71 22.04
N VAL A 386 -21.97 -27.72 21.16
CA VAL A 386 -22.28 -27.88 19.73
C VAL A 386 -21.07 -27.60 18.82
N ILE A 387 -19.92 -27.25 19.40
CA ILE A 387 -18.65 -27.11 18.66
C ILE A 387 -18.04 -28.48 18.39
N ARG A 388 -17.64 -28.67 17.14
CA ARG A 388 -16.84 -29.77 16.60
C ARG A 388 -15.52 -29.21 16.09
N SER A 389 -14.47 -30.03 16.07
CA SER A 389 -13.20 -29.75 15.39
C SER A 389 -12.52 -31.08 15.08
N MET A 390 -11.37 -31.06 14.41
CA MET A 390 -10.56 -32.28 14.19
C MET A 390 -9.93 -32.86 15.49
N GLY A 391 -10.09 -32.20 16.64
CA GLY A 391 -9.58 -32.67 17.94
C GLY A 391 -8.18 -32.17 18.27
N ASP A 392 -7.55 -32.80 19.26
CA ASP A 392 -6.29 -32.32 19.87
C ASP A 392 -5.02 -32.76 19.12
N ASP A 393 -5.02 -33.93 18.46
CA ASP A 393 -3.90 -34.41 17.63
C ASP A 393 -3.93 -33.77 16.23
N VAL A 394 -3.66 -32.48 16.18
CA VAL A 394 -3.61 -31.63 14.98
C VAL A 394 -2.50 -30.60 15.16
N VAL A 395 -1.70 -30.34 14.13
CA VAL A 395 -0.63 -29.34 14.22
C VAL A 395 -1.25 -27.94 14.33
N ARG A 396 -1.06 -27.29 15.48
CA ARG A 396 -1.50 -25.90 15.72
C ARG A 396 -0.38 -25.09 16.36
N SER A 397 -0.26 -23.84 15.92
CA SER A 397 0.70 -22.90 16.47
C SER A 397 0.31 -22.48 17.90
N ASN A 398 1.33 -22.28 18.73
CA ASN A 398 1.22 -21.66 20.05
C ASN A 398 1.62 -20.18 20.03
N ASP A 399 2.14 -19.66 18.92
CA ASP A 399 2.57 -18.26 18.77
C ASP A 399 2.11 -17.67 17.41
N PHE A 400 3.02 -17.07 16.66
CA PHE A 400 2.77 -16.45 15.35
C PHE A 400 3.51 -17.18 14.19
N GLN A 401 4.19 -18.29 14.46
CA GLN A 401 4.80 -19.17 13.44
C GLN A 401 3.71 -19.93 12.69
N ALA A 402 3.87 -20.13 11.37
CA ALA A 402 2.86 -20.80 10.57
C ALA A 402 2.84 -22.32 10.85
N VAL A 403 1.68 -22.95 10.70
CA VAL A 403 1.50 -24.39 10.96
C VAL A 403 2.42 -25.27 10.10
N PHE A 404 2.73 -24.85 8.88
CA PHE A 404 3.66 -25.55 7.97
C PHE A 404 5.16 -25.36 8.32
N ASP A 405 5.52 -24.40 9.19
CA ASP A 405 6.90 -24.21 9.67
C ASP A 405 7.24 -25.16 10.83
N ILE A 406 6.22 -25.73 11.49
CA ILE A 406 6.33 -26.45 12.77
C ILE A 406 5.91 -27.93 12.69
N GLY A 407 5.57 -28.43 11.51
CA GLY A 407 5.19 -29.83 11.28
C GLY A 407 5.43 -30.25 9.84
N SER A 408 5.54 -31.56 9.60
CA SER A 408 5.74 -32.14 8.26
C SER A 408 4.77 -31.54 7.24
N HIS A 409 5.28 -31.19 6.05
CA HIS A 409 4.45 -30.67 4.96
C HIS A 409 3.38 -31.71 4.57
N HIS A 410 3.70 -33.00 4.59
CA HIS A 410 2.71 -34.04 4.29
C HIS A 410 1.59 -34.10 5.34
N ARG A 411 1.92 -34.03 6.63
CA ARG A 411 0.92 -33.99 7.72
C ARG A 411 0.04 -32.73 7.62
N THR A 412 0.66 -31.56 7.49
CA THR A 412 -0.04 -30.27 7.51
C THR A 412 -0.91 -30.05 6.28
N ASN A 413 -0.48 -30.51 5.09
CA ASN A 413 -1.32 -30.62 3.90
C ASN A 413 -2.57 -31.48 4.17
N THR A 414 -2.40 -32.67 4.75
CA THR A 414 -3.50 -33.62 5.02
C THR A 414 -4.54 -33.00 5.96
N GLU A 415 -4.08 -32.37 7.04
CA GLU A 415 -4.96 -31.73 8.03
C GLU A 415 -5.71 -30.54 7.41
N ILE A 416 -5.02 -29.60 6.75
CA ILE A 416 -5.70 -28.40 6.24
C ILE A 416 -6.64 -28.69 5.05
N LEU A 417 -6.33 -29.67 4.20
CA LEU A 417 -7.25 -30.10 3.14
C LEU A 417 -8.51 -30.77 3.71
N THR A 418 -8.37 -31.47 4.84
CA THR A 418 -9.51 -32.04 5.57
C THR A 418 -10.37 -30.92 6.20
N GLU A 419 -9.77 -29.89 6.82
CA GLU A 419 -10.53 -28.75 7.36
C GLU A 419 -11.24 -27.95 6.24
N ILE A 420 -10.58 -27.72 5.10
CA ILE A 420 -11.17 -27.03 3.93
C ILE A 420 -12.45 -27.75 3.47
N LEU A 421 -12.40 -29.08 3.38
CA LEU A 421 -13.54 -29.90 2.97
C LEU A 421 -14.64 -29.91 4.04
N ALA A 422 -14.30 -30.13 5.31
CA ALA A 422 -15.26 -30.14 6.43
C ALA A 422 -15.98 -28.78 6.63
N LEU A 423 -15.29 -27.66 6.36
CA LEU A 423 -15.89 -26.32 6.32
C LEU A 423 -16.88 -26.17 5.15
N SER A 424 -16.58 -26.73 3.98
CA SER A 424 -17.45 -26.63 2.80
C SER A 424 -18.77 -27.40 2.92
N GLN A 425 -18.83 -28.39 3.82
CA GLN A 425 -20.05 -29.16 4.13
C GLN A 425 -21.07 -28.35 4.97
N CYS A 426 -20.67 -27.23 5.55
CA CYS A 426 -21.56 -26.34 6.29
C CYS A 426 -22.51 -25.56 5.37
N GLN A 427 -23.64 -25.12 5.93
CA GLN A 427 -24.64 -24.33 5.20
C GLN A 427 -24.35 -22.82 5.32
N PHE A 428 -23.63 -22.43 6.38
CA PHE A 428 -23.21 -21.05 6.69
C PHE A 428 -21.74 -21.02 7.11
N LEU A 429 -21.09 -19.86 7.00
CA LEU A 429 -19.67 -19.69 7.35
C LEU A 429 -19.39 -18.30 7.95
N ILE A 430 -18.77 -18.23 9.14
CA ILE A 430 -18.18 -16.97 9.65
C ILE A 430 -16.66 -17.06 9.53
N HIS A 431 -16.04 -16.05 8.92
CA HIS A 431 -14.63 -16.10 8.58
C HIS A 431 -13.94 -14.74 8.51
N GLY A 432 -12.63 -14.78 8.26
CA GLY A 432 -11.88 -13.68 7.67
C GLY A 432 -11.25 -14.09 6.33
N LEU A 433 -10.37 -13.23 5.83
CA LEU A 433 -9.61 -13.39 4.58
C LEU A 433 -8.52 -14.46 4.71
N SER A 434 -8.81 -15.67 4.23
CA SER A 434 -7.87 -16.81 4.19
C SER A 434 -8.04 -17.59 2.90
N ALA A 435 -6.97 -18.20 2.40
CA ALA A 435 -7.06 -19.12 1.26
C ALA A 435 -7.85 -20.38 1.62
N VAL A 436 -7.85 -20.77 2.91
CA VAL A 436 -8.64 -21.88 3.47
C VAL A 436 -10.14 -21.64 3.24
N THR A 437 -10.65 -20.48 3.66
CA THR A 437 -12.08 -20.16 3.61
C THR A 437 -12.57 -19.89 2.20
N GLU A 438 -11.77 -19.21 1.37
CA GLU A 438 -12.09 -19.05 -0.04
C GLU A 438 -12.08 -20.40 -0.78
N SER A 439 -11.15 -21.32 -0.46
CA SER A 439 -11.19 -22.69 -1.00
C SER A 439 -12.48 -23.43 -0.62
N SER A 440 -12.93 -23.32 0.64
CA SER A 440 -14.21 -23.90 1.08
C SER A 440 -15.42 -23.29 0.34
N ILE A 441 -15.40 -21.99 0.05
CA ILE A 441 -16.43 -21.29 -0.74
C ILE A 441 -16.34 -21.66 -2.23
N TRP A 442 -15.16 -22.00 -2.75
CA TRP A 442 -15.03 -22.49 -4.14
C TRP A 442 -15.52 -23.94 -4.26
N ILE A 443 -15.41 -24.76 -3.21
CA ILE A 443 -16.05 -26.09 -3.17
C ILE A 443 -17.57 -25.94 -3.09
N ASN A 444 -18.07 -25.14 -2.14
CA ASN A 444 -19.49 -24.88 -1.93
C ASN A 444 -19.81 -23.40 -2.16
N VAL A 445 -20.23 -23.07 -3.39
CA VAL A 445 -20.46 -21.68 -3.82
C VAL A 445 -21.66 -21.01 -3.15
N ASP A 446 -22.59 -21.77 -2.54
CA ASP A 446 -23.71 -21.22 -1.76
C ASP A 446 -23.21 -20.47 -0.51
N LEU A 447 -22.00 -20.81 -0.02
CA LEU A 447 -21.30 -20.04 1.01
C LEU A 447 -20.88 -18.64 0.54
N HIS A 448 -21.05 -18.28 -0.74
CA HIS A 448 -20.88 -16.90 -1.19
C HIS A 448 -21.86 -15.96 -0.48
N ASP A 449 -23.16 -16.29 -0.54
CA ASP A 449 -24.24 -15.50 0.06
C ASP A 449 -24.53 -15.92 1.53
N ASN A 450 -24.20 -17.15 1.93
CA ASN A 450 -24.42 -17.66 3.29
C ASN A 450 -23.27 -17.36 4.29
N SER A 451 -22.35 -16.44 3.98
CA SER A 451 -21.17 -16.16 4.82
C SER A 451 -21.09 -14.75 5.39
N VAL A 452 -20.46 -14.63 6.55
CA VAL A 452 -20.07 -13.36 7.19
C VAL A 452 -18.56 -13.27 7.22
N ASN A 453 -18.00 -12.28 6.53
CA ASN A 453 -16.58 -11.98 6.51
C ASN A 453 -16.30 -10.80 7.47
N LEU A 454 -15.75 -11.08 8.66
CA LEU A 454 -15.45 -10.08 9.72
C LEU A 454 -14.27 -9.15 9.37
N GLU A 455 -13.87 -9.11 8.10
CA GLU A 455 -12.94 -8.15 7.49
C GLU A 455 -13.58 -7.30 6.37
N ASP A 456 -14.84 -7.55 6.00
CA ASP A 456 -15.60 -6.66 5.10
C ASP A 456 -16.31 -5.55 5.91
N PRO A 457 -15.98 -4.26 5.73
CA PRO A 457 -16.71 -3.17 6.39
C PRO A 457 -18.21 -3.11 6.07
N GLY A 458 -18.67 -3.83 5.05
CA GLY A 458 -20.08 -3.99 4.68
C GLY A 458 -20.72 -5.32 5.09
N HIS A 459 -20.13 -6.11 6.00
CA HIS A 459 -20.72 -7.39 6.41
C HIS A 459 -22.06 -7.22 7.15
N LEU A 460 -22.91 -8.26 7.11
CA LEU A 460 -24.15 -8.29 7.89
C LEU A 460 -23.84 -8.15 9.39
N ASN A 461 -24.69 -7.45 10.12
CA ASN A 461 -24.71 -7.52 11.59
C ASN A 461 -25.32 -8.86 12.06
N GLU A 462 -25.26 -9.11 13.36
CA GLU A 462 -25.68 -10.34 14.02
C GLU A 462 -27.19 -10.60 13.83
N SER A 463 -28.01 -9.55 13.89
CA SER A 463 -29.47 -9.66 13.72
C SER A 463 -29.82 -10.03 12.28
N ASP A 464 -29.21 -9.35 11.31
CA ASP A 464 -29.36 -9.61 9.89
C ASP A 464 -28.88 -11.01 9.50
N PHE A 465 -27.77 -11.48 10.09
CA PHE A 465 -27.30 -12.85 9.90
C PHE A 465 -28.27 -13.86 10.52
N GLY A 466 -28.82 -13.57 11.70
CA GLY A 466 -29.88 -14.38 12.29
C GLY A 466 -31.15 -14.45 11.42
N GLU A 467 -31.52 -13.38 10.72
CA GLU A 467 -32.62 -13.40 9.75
C GLU A 467 -32.30 -14.21 8.50
N LEU A 468 -31.09 -14.05 7.93
CA LEU A 468 -30.61 -14.87 6.82
C LEU A 468 -30.65 -16.37 7.15
N VAL A 469 -30.17 -16.77 8.33
CA VAL A 469 -30.24 -18.17 8.79
C VAL A 469 -31.70 -18.63 8.91
N ARG A 470 -32.60 -17.84 9.51
CA ARG A 470 -34.04 -18.18 9.59
C ARG A 470 -34.71 -18.29 8.22
N HIS A 471 -34.23 -17.56 7.20
CA HIS A 471 -34.73 -17.62 5.84
C HIS A 471 -34.26 -18.90 5.14
N VAL A 472 -32.96 -19.16 5.12
CA VAL A 472 -32.35 -20.31 4.43
C VAL A 472 -32.75 -21.65 5.07
N VAL A 473 -32.81 -21.74 6.40
CA VAL A 473 -33.26 -22.96 7.11
C VAL A 473 -34.75 -23.29 6.83
N LYS A 474 -35.55 -22.31 6.37
CA LYS A 474 -36.93 -22.54 5.89
C LYS A 474 -37.03 -22.85 4.39
N GLY A 475 -35.90 -23.04 3.69
CA GLY A 475 -35.86 -23.26 2.24
C GLY A 475 -35.89 -21.98 1.40
N GLY A 476 -35.65 -20.81 1.99
CA GLY A 476 -35.50 -19.55 1.28
C GLY A 476 -34.13 -19.39 0.60
N ASN A 477 -34.03 -18.48 -0.38
CA ASN A 477 -32.79 -18.21 -1.11
C ASN A 477 -32.08 -16.96 -0.59
N ALA A 478 -30.84 -17.13 -0.12
CA ALA A 478 -29.99 -16.06 0.41
C ALA A 478 -29.72 -14.91 -0.58
N THR A 479 -29.55 -15.20 -1.87
CA THR A 479 -29.28 -14.18 -2.89
C THR A 479 -30.39 -13.13 -2.93
N HIS A 480 -31.66 -13.54 -2.73
CA HIS A 480 -32.79 -12.61 -2.70
C HIS A 480 -32.78 -11.68 -1.48
N PHE A 481 -32.31 -12.17 -0.31
CA PHE A 481 -32.16 -11.34 0.89
C PHE A 481 -31.03 -10.32 0.72
N LEU A 482 -29.89 -10.74 0.15
CA LEU A 482 -28.75 -9.84 -0.05
C LEU A 482 -28.94 -8.84 -1.19
N VAL A 483 -29.61 -9.20 -2.29
CA VAL A 483 -29.90 -8.26 -3.40
C VAL A 483 -30.69 -7.05 -2.93
N GLN A 484 -31.60 -7.19 -1.96
CA GLN A 484 -32.34 -6.06 -1.37
C GLN A 484 -31.45 -5.07 -0.59
N LYS A 485 -30.22 -5.47 -0.22
CA LYS A 485 -29.25 -4.66 0.51
C LYS A 485 -28.05 -4.20 -0.34
N ARG A 486 -27.90 -4.68 -1.58
CA ARG A 486 -26.86 -4.21 -2.52
C ARG A 486 -27.25 -2.82 -3.08
N PRO A 487 -26.31 -1.86 -3.22
CA PRO A 487 -26.62 -0.53 -3.74
C PRO A 487 -27.09 -0.59 -5.22
N PRO A 488 -28.13 0.16 -5.61
CA PRO A 488 -28.68 0.08 -6.96
C PRO A 488 -27.69 0.63 -8.01
N LYS A 489 -27.56 -0.08 -9.13
CA LYS A 489 -26.70 0.28 -10.27
C LYS A 489 -27.36 1.36 -11.13
N TRP A 490 -27.71 2.49 -10.52
CA TRP A 490 -28.52 3.58 -11.09
C TRP A 490 -27.99 4.11 -12.43
N TRP A 491 -26.68 4.02 -12.68
CA TRP A 491 -26.06 4.42 -13.95
C TRP A 491 -26.47 3.52 -15.13
N THR A 492 -27.07 2.34 -14.92
CA THR A 492 -27.62 1.51 -16.00
C THR A 492 -29.08 1.82 -16.34
N LEU A 493 -29.71 2.78 -15.65
CA LEU A 493 -31.13 3.16 -15.85
C LEU A 493 -31.25 4.26 -16.92
N TYR A 494 -30.76 3.97 -18.13
CA TYR A 494 -30.86 4.88 -19.28
C TYR A 494 -31.78 4.27 -20.36
N GLU A 495 -32.64 5.10 -20.95
CA GLU A 495 -33.40 4.77 -22.15
C GLU A 495 -32.82 5.53 -23.34
N THR A 496 -32.30 4.82 -24.34
CA THR A 496 -31.92 5.43 -25.62
C THR A 496 -33.06 5.24 -26.61
N LYS A 497 -33.69 6.34 -27.04
CA LYS A 497 -34.56 6.32 -28.22
C LYS A 497 -33.66 6.15 -29.45
N PRO A 498 -33.85 5.11 -30.29
CA PRO A 498 -33.05 4.95 -31.48
C PRO A 498 -33.38 6.05 -32.50
N LEU A 499 -32.37 6.46 -33.28
CA LEU A 499 -32.50 7.49 -34.32
C LEU A 499 -33.55 7.18 -35.41
N SER A 500 -34.02 5.93 -35.49
CA SER A 500 -35.14 5.49 -36.35
C SER A 500 -36.48 6.11 -35.96
N ASP A 501 -36.66 6.46 -34.69
CA ASP A 501 -37.97 6.79 -34.11
C ASP A 501 -38.22 8.31 -34.13
N MET A 502 -37.33 9.06 -34.78
CA MET A 502 -37.35 10.52 -34.87
C MET A 502 -37.89 10.97 -36.22
N ILE A 503 -39.01 11.68 -36.20
CA ILE A 503 -39.68 12.18 -37.40
C ILE A 503 -38.96 13.45 -37.89
N PRO A 504 -38.53 13.54 -39.16
CA PRO A 504 -37.97 14.77 -39.73
C PRO A 504 -38.93 15.96 -39.65
N SER A 505 -38.41 17.17 -39.43
CA SER A 505 -39.24 18.38 -39.32
C SER A 505 -39.51 19.04 -40.68
N ASN A 506 -38.76 18.65 -41.72
CA ASN A 506 -38.71 19.27 -43.06
C ASN A 506 -38.47 20.79 -43.02
N MET A 507 -37.88 21.27 -41.91
CA MET A 507 -37.53 22.66 -41.66
C MET A 507 -36.17 22.83 -40.96
N ALA A 508 -35.62 21.77 -40.36
CA ALA A 508 -34.44 21.77 -39.49
C ALA A 508 -33.29 22.67 -39.99
N CYS A 509 -32.92 22.62 -41.26
CA CYS A 509 -31.75 23.34 -41.77
C CYS A 509 -32.08 24.63 -42.57
N LYS A 510 -33.36 25.04 -42.71
CA LYS A 510 -33.75 26.15 -43.60
C LYS A 510 -32.96 27.44 -43.33
N GLU A 511 -32.93 27.88 -42.07
CA GLU A 511 -32.31 29.14 -41.62
C GLU A 511 -30.79 29.07 -41.43
N TYR A 512 -30.18 27.89 -41.57
CA TYR A 512 -28.76 27.65 -41.28
C TYR A 512 -27.90 27.63 -42.54
N ASN A 513 -26.65 28.08 -42.43
CA ASN A 513 -25.68 28.12 -43.53
C ASN A 513 -25.14 26.73 -43.92
N GLY A 514 -25.27 25.74 -43.03
CA GLY A 514 -24.73 24.40 -43.15
C GLY A 514 -24.96 23.59 -41.87
N ILE A 515 -24.42 22.37 -41.83
CA ILE A 515 -24.53 21.43 -40.70
C ILE A 515 -23.11 21.21 -40.14
N LEU A 516 -22.92 21.36 -38.82
CA LEU A 516 -21.68 21.01 -38.13
C LEU A 516 -21.84 19.67 -37.41
N HIS A 517 -21.21 18.64 -37.96
CA HIS A 517 -21.06 17.32 -37.35
C HIS A 517 -19.88 17.31 -36.37
N ILE A 518 -20.20 17.25 -35.09
CA ILE A 518 -19.28 17.17 -33.97
C ILE A 518 -18.93 15.69 -33.76
N ALA A 519 -17.94 15.23 -34.52
CA ALA A 519 -17.47 13.84 -34.58
C ALA A 519 -16.36 13.50 -33.57
N HIS A 520 -15.66 14.51 -33.06
CA HIS A 520 -14.45 14.34 -32.26
C HIS A 520 -14.47 15.21 -31.00
N ALA A 521 -14.18 14.61 -29.84
CA ALA A 521 -14.00 15.31 -28.57
C ALA A 521 -12.54 15.31 -28.06
N GLY A 522 -11.64 14.59 -28.73
CA GLY A 522 -10.21 14.46 -28.40
C GLY A 522 -9.84 13.03 -27.98
N GLU A 523 -8.71 12.52 -28.49
CA GLU A 523 -8.33 11.10 -28.32
C GLU A 523 -7.96 10.68 -26.89
N LYS A 524 -7.67 11.66 -26.00
CA LYS A 524 -7.13 11.43 -24.64
C LYS A 524 -7.94 12.14 -23.55
N GLU A 525 -9.07 12.75 -23.92
CA GLU A 525 -9.82 13.65 -23.04
C GLU A 525 -10.95 12.93 -22.30
N GLY A 526 -10.95 13.03 -20.97
CA GLY A 526 -12.05 12.56 -20.13
C GLY A 526 -13.32 13.40 -20.31
N ILE A 527 -14.46 12.88 -19.84
CA ILE A 527 -15.80 13.46 -20.10
C ILE A 527 -15.93 14.97 -19.90
N ALA A 528 -15.37 15.52 -18.82
CA ALA A 528 -15.48 16.95 -18.54
C ALA A 528 -14.79 17.81 -19.61
N SER A 529 -13.58 17.44 -20.05
CA SER A 529 -12.91 18.11 -21.17
C SER A 529 -13.64 17.85 -22.49
N SER A 530 -14.03 16.59 -22.74
CA SER A 530 -14.69 16.18 -23.97
C SER A 530 -15.99 16.95 -24.23
N PHE A 531 -16.87 17.06 -23.23
CA PHE A 531 -18.15 17.74 -23.38
C PHE A 531 -18.06 19.24 -23.07
N PHE A 532 -17.54 19.62 -21.89
CA PHE A 532 -17.48 21.01 -21.44
C PHE A 532 -16.19 21.75 -21.87
N THR A 533 -15.47 21.24 -22.87
CA THR A 533 -14.46 22.02 -23.60
C THR A 533 -14.54 21.73 -25.10
N SER A 534 -14.31 20.49 -25.54
CA SER A 534 -14.24 20.15 -26.97
C SER A 534 -15.58 20.28 -27.70
N VAL A 535 -16.66 19.69 -27.19
CA VAL A 535 -18.01 19.84 -27.78
C VAL A 535 -18.51 21.28 -27.61
N LEU A 536 -18.36 21.85 -26.41
CA LEU A 536 -18.77 23.23 -26.10
C LEU A 536 -18.13 24.26 -27.04
N ASN A 537 -16.84 24.14 -27.34
CA ASN A 537 -16.17 25.04 -28.29
C ASN A 537 -16.62 24.82 -29.75
N GLN A 538 -17.03 23.62 -30.13
CA GLN A 538 -17.59 23.34 -31.46
C GLN A 538 -19.03 23.88 -31.59
N LEU A 539 -19.83 23.85 -30.51
CA LEU A 539 -21.12 24.56 -30.46
C LEU A 539 -20.93 26.08 -30.58
N ILE A 540 -19.89 26.64 -29.94
CA ILE A 540 -19.51 28.06 -30.10
C ILE A 540 -19.07 28.37 -31.55
N TYR A 541 -18.36 27.44 -32.22
CA TYR A 541 -18.02 27.57 -33.64
C TYR A 541 -19.29 27.56 -34.52
N ALA A 542 -20.24 26.66 -34.22
CA ALA A 542 -21.51 26.56 -34.95
C ALA A 542 -22.32 27.86 -34.85
N GLU A 543 -22.48 28.41 -33.64
CA GLU A 543 -23.16 29.69 -33.44
C GLU A 543 -22.44 30.87 -34.14
N LYS A 544 -21.09 30.87 -34.16
CA LYS A 544 -20.30 31.93 -34.81
C LYS A 544 -20.52 32.01 -36.33
N TYR A 545 -20.82 30.89 -37.00
CA TYR A 545 -20.97 30.82 -38.46
C TYR A 545 -22.38 30.42 -38.92
N ASN A 546 -23.37 30.45 -38.00
CA ASN A 546 -24.76 30.04 -38.23
C ASN A 546 -24.89 28.62 -38.84
N LEU A 547 -24.26 27.64 -38.21
CA LEU A 547 -24.32 26.22 -38.59
C LEU A 547 -25.24 25.44 -37.65
N LYS A 548 -26.00 24.48 -38.19
CA LYS A 548 -26.87 23.57 -37.44
C LYS A 548 -26.00 22.54 -36.70
N PRO A 549 -25.96 22.49 -35.36
CA PRO A 549 -25.10 21.53 -34.66
C PRO A 549 -25.73 20.13 -34.66
N TRP A 550 -24.90 19.11 -34.88
CA TRP A 550 -25.24 17.70 -34.70
C TRP A 550 -24.07 16.98 -34.02
N ILE A 551 -24.34 16.31 -32.90
CA ILE A 551 -23.31 15.60 -32.12
C ILE A 551 -23.50 14.10 -32.32
N PHE A 552 -22.46 13.44 -32.82
CA PHE A 552 -22.38 11.99 -32.89
C PHE A 552 -20.93 11.56 -32.62
N LEU A 553 -20.66 11.21 -31.36
CA LEU A 553 -19.34 10.75 -30.92
C LEU A 553 -19.33 9.22 -30.89
N ASN A 554 -18.30 8.62 -31.48
CA ASN A 554 -18.15 7.16 -31.65
C ASN A 554 -16.85 6.63 -31.02
N GLU A 555 -16.40 5.44 -31.42
CA GLU A 555 -15.20 4.76 -30.91
C GLU A 555 -13.87 5.53 -31.07
N THR A 556 -13.86 6.62 -31.85
CA THR A 556 -12.70 7.56 -31.89
C THR A 556 -12.51 8.31 -30.57
N SER A 557 -13.58 8.52 -29.78
CA SER A 557 -13.54 9.24 -28.49
C SER A 557 -13.25 8.28 -27.32
N ARG A 558 -12.14 7.55 -27.42
CA ARG A 558 -11.81 6.35 -26.61
C ARG A 558 -11.94 6.48 -25.10
N HIS A 559 -11.67 7.64 -24.51
CA HIS A 559 -11.71 7.83 -23.05
C HIS A 559 -13.12 8.10 -22.48
N ILE A 560 -14.13 8.20 -23.34
CA ILE A 560 -15.56 8.33 -22.97
C ILE A 560 -16.44 7.26 -23.63
N TYR A 561 -15.95 6.56 -24.67
CA TYR A 561 -16.66 5.49 -25.35
C TYR A 561 -16.61 4.17 -24.56
N ASP A 562 -17.74 3.49 -24.45
CA ASP A 562 -17.88 2.19 -23.78
C ASP A 562 -18.57 1.23 -24.76
N GLU A 563 -17.86 0.21 -25.25
CA GLU A 563 -18.33 -0.61 -26.38
C GLU A 563 -19.61 -1.38 -26.04
N ASP A 564 -19.72 -1.90 -24.81
CA ASP A 564 -20.90 -2.66 -24.35
C ASP A 564 -22.17 -1.81 -24.21
N VAL A 565 -22.05 -0.48 -24.22
CA VAL A 565 -23.16 0.49 -24.10
C VAL A 565 -23.41 1.23 -25.41
N HIS A 566 -22.34 1.56 -26.14
CA HIS A 566 -22.38 2.45 -27.28
C HIS A 566 -22.14 1.76 -28.63
N GLY A 567 -21.66 0.51 -28.65
CA GLY A 567 -21.38 -0.26 -29.87
C GLY A 567 -22.61 -0.83 -30.58
N SER A 568 -23.78 -0.74 -29.96
CA SER A 568 -25.06 -1.16 -30.57
C SER A 568 -25.52 -0.13 -31.62
N GLY A 569 -25.67 -0.60 -32.87
CA GLY A 569 -26.17 0.21 -33.99
C GLY A 569 -25.17 0.38 -35.14
N LYS A 570 -25.71 0.51 -36.36
CA LYS A 570 -24.97 0.84 -37.59
C LYS A 570 -25.82 1.81 -38.42
N LEU A 571 -25.46 3.09 -38.42
CA LEU A 571 -26.17 4.11 -39.18
C LEU A 571 -25.37 4.45 -40.45
N LEU A 572 -25.92 4.11 -41.61
CA LEU A 572 -25.31 4.43 -42.91
C LEU A 572 -25.90 5.73 -43.46
N TYR A 573 -25.24 6.86 -43.20
CA TYR A 573 -25.68 8.16 -43.72
C TYR A 573 -24.98 8.52 -45.03
N ARG A 574 -25.77 8.76 -46.08
CA ARG A 574 -25.29 9.19 -47.39
C ARG A 574 -25.64 10.66 -47.58
N HIS A 575 -24.65 11.54 -47.42
CA HIS A 575 -24.77 12.97 -47.69
C HIS A 575 -24.33 13.31 -49.14
N THR A 576 -24.74 14.48 -49.62
CA THR A 576 -24.18 15.18 -50.79
C THR A 576 -22.74 15.68 -50.52
N PRO A 577 -21.96 16.13 -51.53
CA PRO A 577 -20.59 16.59 -51.32
C PRO A 577 -20.46 17.76 -50.34
N ASN A 578 -19.33 17.84 -49.62
CA ASN A 578 -18.94 19.02 -48.86
C ASN A 578 -18.73 20.23 -49.79
N SER A 579 -19.76 21.06 -50.00
CA SER A 579 -19.64 22.30 -50.78
C SER A 579 -18.81 23.38 -50.05
N MET A 580 -18.49 23.18 -48.77
CA MET A 580 -17.53 23.99 -48.01
C MET A 580 -16.52 23.14 -47.22
N THR A 581 -15.35 23.72 -46.97
CA THR A 581 -14.26 23.21 -46.12
C THR A 581 -13.91 24.25 -45.06
N ILE A 582 -13.50 23.82 -43.87
CA ILE A 582 -13.08 24.74 -42.79
C ILE A 582 -11.65 25.20 -43.09
N SER A 583 -11.44 26.51 -43.21
CA SER A 583 -10.11 27.07 -43.43
C SER A 583 -9.26 27.03 -42.15
N GLU A 584 -7.94 26.98 -42.30
CA GLU A 584 -7.02 27.30 -41.20
C GLU A 584 -6.90 28.82 -41.03
N SER A 585 -6.89 29.27 -39.78
CA SER A 585 -6.52 30.64 -39.39
C SER A 585 -5.31 30.57 -38.47
N MET A 586 -4.29 31.37 -38.76
CA MET A 586 -3.06 31.49 -37.96
C MET A 586 -3.14 32.76 -37.10
N ARG A 587 -2.33 32.85 -36.03
CA ARG A 587 -2.07 34.14 -35.38
C ARG A 587 -0.94 34.87 -36.10
N GLU A 588 -1.06 36.19 -36.24
CA GLU A 588 -0.10 37.04 -36.96
C GLU A 588 1.33 36.96 -36.38
N GLU A 589 1.44 36.88 -35.05
CA GLU A 589 2.72 36.79 -34.33
C GLU A 589 3.23 35.34 -34.17
N HIS A 590 2.37 34.33 -34.41
CA HIS A 590 2.68 32.91 -34.17
C HIS A 590 2.19 32.04 -35.35
N THR A 591 2.84 32.18 -36.51
CA THR A 591 2.38 31.60 -37.78
C THR A 591 2.38 30.06 -37.84
N SER A 592 3.02 29.37 -36.89
CA SER A 592 2.97 27.92 -36.74
C SER A 592 1.75 27.40 -35.96
N LEU A 593 0.93 28.29 -35.40
CA LEU A 593 -0.20 27.95 -34.52
C LEU A 593 -1.56 28.21 -35.21
N ALA A 594 -2.06 27.17 -35.89
CA ALA A 594 -3.32 27.21 -36.63
C ALA A 594 -4.55 26.80 -35.78
N PHE A 595 -5.70 27.40 -36.06
CA PHE A 595 -7.01 27.08 -35.47
C PHE A 595 -8.15 27.19 -36.50
N PRO A 596 -9.37 26.66 -36.22
CA PRO A 596 -10.51 26.74 -37.14
C PRO A 596 -10.93 28.16 -37.52
N GLY A 597 -10.74 28.51 -38.78
CA GLY A 597 -11.25 29.72 -39.45
C GLY A 597 -12.67 29.56 -39.99
N PRO A 598 -13.14 30.48 -40.84
CA PRO A 598 -14.46 30.38 -41.48
C PRO A 598 -14.59 29.14 -42.40
N PRO A 599 -15.82 28.65 -42.64
CA PRO A 599 -16.09 27.79 -43.78
C PRO A 599 -15.87 28.54 -45.11
N LEU A 600 -15.17 27.92 -46.06
CA LEU A 600 -14.92 28.43 -47.41
C LEU A 600 -15.38 27.41 -48.47
N PRO A 601 -15.84 27.83 -49.67
CA PRO A 601 -16.24 26.92 -50.74
C PRO A 601 -15.14 25.91 -51.13
N SER A 602 -15.51 24.64 -51.32
CA SER A 602 -14.56 23.61 -51.74
C SER A 602 -14.45 23.53 -53.28
N THR A 603 -13.28 23.15 -53.79
CA THR A 603 -12.99 23.06 -55.23
C THR A 603 -13.28 21.69 -55.84
N GLY A 604 -13.67 20.69 -55.03
CA GLY A 604 -13.79 19.29 -55.44
C GLY A 604 -15.22 18.77 -55.51
N ARG A 605 -15.69 18.38 -56.71
CA ARG A 605 -16.96 17.66 -56.89
C ARG A 605 -16.76 16.16 -56.70
N GLY A 606 -17.04 15.62 -55.51
CA GLY A 606 -16.97 14.18 -55.24
C GLY A 606 -17.88 13.75 -54.08
N HIS A 607 -18.54 12.59 -54.22
CA HIS A 607 -19.48 12.08 -53.21
C HIS A 607 -18.76 11.36 -52.05
N SER A 608 -19.02 11.78 -50.82
CA SER A 608 -18.50 11.16 -49.59
C SER A 608 -19.63 10.55 -48.75
N THR A 609 -19.55 9.25 -48.45
CA THR A 609 -20.50 8.57 -47.55
C THR A 609 -19.92 8.49 -46.14
N VAL A 610 -20.65 9.00 -45.14
CA VAL A 610 -20.24 8.95 -43.73
C VAL A 610 -20.82 7.69 -43.09
N ARG A 611 -19.97 6.70 -42.79
CA ARG A 611 -20.38 5.51 -42.04
C ARG A 611 -20.29 5.80 -40.55
N LEU A 612 -21.40 5.60 -39.82
CA LEU A 612 -21.46 5.80 -38.38
C LEU A 612 -21.74 4.48 -37.66
N THR A 613 -21.01 4.27 -36.58
CA THR A 613 -21.00 3.07 -35.74
C THR A 613 -21.49 3.40 -34.34
N GLY A 614 -22.33 2.53 -33.79
CA GLY A 614 -22.93 2.72 -32.48
C GLY A 614 -24.18 3.62 -32.46
N ASN A 615 -24.54 4.05 -31.24
CA ASN A 615 -25.73 4.86 -30.95
C ASN A 615 -25.45 6.36 -30.70
N GLY A 616 -24.19 6.72 -30.45
CA GLY A 616 -23.75 8.09 -30.17
C GLY A 616 -23.66 8.38 -28.66
N ILE A 617 -22.44 8.64 -28.15
CA ILE A 617 -22.18 8.79 -26.70
C ILE A 617 -22.96 9.97 -26.07
N TRP A 618 -23.24 11.02 -26.85
CA TRP A 618 -23.95 12.20 -26.34
C TRP A 618 -25.40 11.85 -25.94
N GLN A 619 -26.08 11.07 -26.78
CA GLN A 619 -27.48 10.67 -26.64
C GLN A 619 -27.72 9.80 -25.39
N THR A 620 -26.67 9.17 -24.85
CA THR A 620 -26.70 8.41 -23.58
C THR A 620 -26.83 9.31 -22.34
N TYR A 621 -26.42 10.58 -22.42
CA TYR A 621 -26.35 11.49 -21.26
C TYR A 621 -27.21 12.75 -21.38
N PHE A 622 -27.49 13.17 -22.61
CA PHE A 622 -28.24 14.39 -22.91
C PHE A 622 -29.28 14.18 -24.01
N GLU A 623 -30.28 15.06 -24.06
CA GLU A 623 -31.13 15.22 -25.24
C GLU A 623 -30.32 15.67 -26.48
N GLN A 624 -30.90 15.47 -27.67
CA GLN A 624 -30.29 15.92 -28.91
C GLN A 624 -30.25 17.46 -28.99
N VAL A 625 -29.11 18.02 -29.39
CA VAL A 625 -28.91 19.48 -29.48
C VAL A 625 -29.63 20.16 -30.64
N SER A 626 -30.33 19.43 -31.51
CA SER A 626 -31.15 20.02 -32.58
C SER A 626 -32.14 19.01 -33.16
N ASP A 627 -33.16 19.49 -33.86
CA ASP A 627 -34.15 18.68 -34.61
C ASP A 627 -33.61 18.12 -35.94
N PHE A 628 -32.30 18.17 -36.18
CA PHE A 628 -31.69 17.57 -37.37
C PHE A 628 -31.77 16.04 -37.32
N VAL A 629 -32.61 15.45 -38.16
CA VAL A 629 -32.65 14.00 -38.41
C VAL A 629 -31.90 13.72 -39.73
N PRO A 630 -30.96 12.75 -39.76
CA PRO A 630 -30.24 12.36 -40.98
C PRO A 630 -31.19 11.83 -42.08
N GLY A 631 -31.62 12.71 -42.97
CA GLY A 631 -32.61 12.43 -44.02
C GLY A 631 -33.68 13.53 -44.21
N ASP A 632 -33.68 14.59 -43.40
CA ASP A 632 -34.58 15.73 -43.53
C ASP A 632 -34.39 16.51 -44.86
N ASP A 633 -35.46 16.69 -45.62
CA ASP A 633 -35.44 17.32 -46.95
C ASP A 633 -34.88 18.75 -46.94
N SER A 634 -35.01 19.48 -45.82
CA SER A 634 -34.50 20.85 -45.72
C SER A 634 -32.98 20.95 -45.63
N CYS A 635 -32.30 19.80 -45.46
CA CYS A 635 -30.88 19.70 -45.16
C CYS A 635 -30.05 19.15 -46.34
N THR A 636 -30.67 18.48 -47.32
CA THR A 636 -30.00 17.73 -48.41
C THR A 636 -29.04 18.58 -49.28
N GLU A 637 -29.35 19.86 -49.46
CA GLU A 637 -28.55 20.83 -50.25
C GLU A 637 -27.65 21.73 -49.37
N LYS A 638 -27.57 21.48 -48.05
CA LYS A 638 -26.78 22.29 -47.11
C LYS A 638 -25.39 21.67 -46.92
N PRO A 639 -24.30 22.47 -46.85
CA PRO A 639 -22.96 21.94 -46.63
C PRO A 639 -22.83 21.22 -45.28
N PHE A 640 -22.38 19.97 -45.33
CA PHE A 640 -21.99 19.20 -44.15
C PHE A 640 -20.52 19.46 -43.82
N LEU A 641 -20.23 19.80 -42.57
CA LEU A 641 -18.91 20.19 -42.08
C LEU A 641 -18.54 19.37 -40.85
N SER A 642 -17.27 19.05 -40.68
CA SER A 642 -16.73 18.44 -39.45
C SER A 642 -15.31 18.95 -39.20
N ILE A 643 -14.99 19.26 -37.95
CA ILE A 643 -13.65 19.74 -37.56
C ILE A 643 -12.78 18.51 -37.29
N SER A 644 -11.59 18.44 -37.91
CA SER A 644 -10.68 17.30 -37.73
C SER A 644 -10.14 17.22 -36.30
N ALA A 645 -9.78 16.03 -35.82
CA ALA A 645 -9.37 15.83 -34.43
C ALA A 645 -8.24 16.77 -33.96
N GLY A 646 -7.21 16.99 -34.80
CA GLY A 646 -6.12 17.94 -34.52
C GLY A 646 -6.54 19.41 -34.55
N MET A 647 -7.55 19.76 -35.34
CA MET A 647 -8.16 21.08 -35.32
C MET A 647 -9.08 21.29 -34.11
N VAL A 648 -9.64 20.24 -33.49
CA VAL A 648 -10.34 20.34 -32.20
C VAL A 648 -9.33 20.50 -31.06
N VAL A 649 -8.30 19.63 -31.01
CA VAL A 649 -7.27 19.63 -29.96
C VAL A 649 -5.87 19.53 -30.61
N PRO A 650 -4.98 20.52 -30.46
CA PRO A 650 -5.09 21.73 -29.63
C PRO A 650 -5.79 22.94 -30.31
N GLY A 651 -6.01 22.91 -31.63
CA GLY A 651 -6.37 24.11 -32.42
C GLY A 651 -7.54 24.93 -31.85
N LEU A 652 -8.70 24.31 -31.70
CA LEU A 652 -9.91 24.96 -31.21
C LEU A 652 -9.85 25.20 -29.69
N ASN A 653 -9.50 24.19 -28.89
CA ASN A 653 -9.55 24.30 -27.44
C ASN A 653 -8.50 25.26 -26.86
N SER A 654 -7.27 25.22 -27.38
CA SER A 654 -6.13 25.94 -26.81
C SER A 654 -5.77 27.21 -27.59
N LEU A 655 -5.72 27.14 -28.94
CA LEU A 655 -5.15 28.24 -29.74
C LEU A 655 -6.16 29.35 -30.13
N ALA A 656 -7.41 28.99 -30.46
CA ALA A 656 -8.42 29.94 -30.88
C ALA A 656 -8.70 31.03 -29.80
N PRO A 657 -8.69 32.33 -30.14
CA PRO A 657 -8.79 33.40 -29.14
C PRO A 657 -10.21 33.55 -28.53
N TRP A 658 -11.23 32.98 -29.17
CA TRP A 658 -12.65 33.11 -28.79
C TRP A 658 -13.25 31.84 -28.15
N SER A 659 -12.44 30.79 -27.97
CA SER A 659 -12.83 29.52 -27.35
C SER A 659 -12.63 29.55 -25.83
N VAL A 660 -13.48 28.80 -25.12
CA VAL A 660 -13.45 28.70 -23.65
C VAL A 660 -12.36 27.73 -23.23
N LYS A 661 -11.66 28.06 -22.14
CA LYS A 661 -10.45 27.37 -21.66
C LYS A 661 -10.58 27.08 -20.18
N ALA A 662 -10.16 25.89 -19.76
CA ALA A 662 -10.37 25.44 -18.38
C ALA A 662 -9.14 25.58 -17.45
N TRP A 663 -7.96 25.87 -18.01
CA TRP A 663 -6.70 26.15 -17.31
C TRP A 663 -5.65 26.66 -18.31
N GLN A 664 -4.54 27.21 -17.82
CA GLN A 664 -3.39 27.60 -18.66
C GLN A 664 -2.70 26.33 -19.16
N TYR A 665 -2.76 26.07 -20.47
CA TYR A 665 -2.11 24.92 -21.09
C TYR A 665 -0.61 25.18 -21.21
N ASP A 666 0.21 24.23 -20.76
CA ASP A 666 1.67 24.39 -20.63
C ASP A 666 2.38 24.63 -21.99
N ASP A 667 1.75 24.22 -23.10
CA ASP A 667 2.26 24.39 -24.47
C ASP A 667 1.89 25.75 -25.11
N LEU A 668 1.29 26.68 -24.35
CA LEU A 668 0.92 28.03 -24.82
C LEU A 668 1.87 29.10 -24.25
N PRO A 669 2.43 29.98 -25.10
CA PRO A 669 3.10 31.20 -24.64
C PRO A 669 2.20 32.08 -23.75
N ASP A 670 2.79 32.71 -22.73
CA ASP A 670 2.07 33.55 -21.75
C ASP A 670 1.33 34.73 -22.41
N ASP A 671 1.82 35.27 -23.53
CA ASP A 671 1.13 36.33 -24.29
C ASP A 671 -0.24 35.88 -24.84
N LEU A 672 -0.46 34.58 -25.02
CA LEU A 672 -1.75 34.03 -25.44
C LEU A 672 -2.73 33.83 -24.26
N TRP A 673 -2.28 34.05 -23.01
CA TRP A 673 -2.99 33.71 -21.78
C TRP A 673 -2.96 34.86 -20.74
N ARG A 674 -4.12 35.43 -20.41
CA ARG A 674 -4.27 36.55 -19.45
C ARG A 674 -3.40 37.78 -19.81
N PRO A 675 -3.93 38.75 -20.60
CA PRO A 675 -3.23 40.00 -20.91
C PRO A 675 -2.73 40.73 -19.66
N ASN A 676 -1.56 41.36 -19.79
CA ASN A 676 -0.94 42.17 -18.73
C ASN A 676 -1.95 43.12 -18.08
N ASN A 677 -1.89 43.21 -16.74
CA ASN A 677 -2.79 43.99 -15.88
C ASN A 677 -4.27 43.52 -15.78
N THR A 678 -4.65 42.38 -16.37
CA THR A 678 -5.93 41.71 -16.04
C THR A 678 -5.77 40.75 -14.84
N THR A 679 -6.88 40.39 -14.17
CA THR A 679 -6.91 39.28 -13.19
C THR A 679 -7.39 38.00 -13.87
N LEU A 680 -7.06 36.82 -13.32
CA LEU A 680 -7.56 35.56 -13.89
C LEU A 680 -9.10 35.50 -13.86
N GLN A 681 -9.73 35.98 -12.80
CA GLN A 681 -11.19 36.12 -12.70
C GLN A 681 -11.77 36.97 -13.83
N SER A 682 -11.32 38.23 -13.99
CA SER A 682 -11.87 39.14 -15.03
C SER A 682 -11.60 38.66 -16.45
N TRP A 683 -10.47 37.99 -16.70
CA TRP A 683 -10.17 37.39 -18.00
C TRP A 683 -11.04 36.16 -18.32
N LEU A 684 -11.37 35.33 -17.31
CA LEU A 684 -12.26 34.18 -17.48
C LEU A 684 -13.75 34.56 -17.59
N GLU A 685 -14.17 35.74 -17.14
CA GLU A 685 -15.59 36.15 -17.12
C GLU A 685 -16.29 36.09 -18.49
N PRO A 686 -15.80 36.75 -19.56
CA PRO A 686 -16.47 36.70 -20.86
C PRO A 686 -16.55 35.29 -21.45
N MET A 687 -15.54 34.43 -21.19
CA MET A 687 -15.54 33.03 -21.60
C MET A 687 -16.56 32.20 -20.81
N ARG A 688 -16.58 32.31 -19.47
CA ARG A 688 -17.55 31.61 -18.60
C ARG A 688 -18.99 32.07 -18.87
N ARG A 689 -19.21 33.35 -19.14
CA ARG A 689 -20.53 33.92 -19.52
C ARG A 689 -21.01 33.35 -20.87
N LYS A 690 -20.12 33.29 -21.87
CA LYS A 690 -20.42 32.67 -23.16
C LYS A 690 -20.65 31.16 -23.05
N ALA A 691 -19.83 30.46 -22.27
CA ALA A 691 -20.00 29.05 -21.95
C ALA A 691 -21.38 28.79 -21.33
N SER A 692 -21.78 29.56 -20.31
CA SER A 692 -23.06 29.38 -19.62
C SER A 692 -24.26 29.52 -20.54
N ASN A 693 -24.25 30.51 -21.44
CA ASN A 693 -25.32 30.68 -22.43
C ASN A 693 -25.47 29.47 -23.37
N VAL A 694 -24.35 28.91 -23.84
CA VAL A 694 -24.32 27.76 -24.76
C VAL A 694 -24.65 26.45 -24.02
N VAL A 695 -24.16 26.28 -22.79
CA VAL A 695 -24.49 25.13 -21.93
C VAL A 695 -25.99 25.13 -21.59
N LYS A 696 -26.54 26.24 -21.11
CA LYS A 696 -27.99 26.35 -20.78
C LYS A 696 -28.91 26.18 -21.99
N ARG A 697 -28.42 26.43 -23.22
CA ARG A 697 -29.17 26.21 -24.46
C ARG A 697 -29.19 24.73 -24.89
N TRP A 698 -28.06 24.03 -24.80
CA TRP A 698 -27.87 22.73 -25.45
C TRP A 698 -27.67 21.53 -24.51
N PHE A 699 -27.22 21.70 -23.27
CA PHE A 699 -26.88 20.60 -22.35
C PHE A 699 -28.07 20.23 -21.46
N ARG A 700 -29.04 19.49 -22.01
CA ARG A 700 -30.21 18.98 -21.29
C ARG A 700 -29.93 17.56 -20.82
N PHE A 701 -29.64 17.37 -19.53
CA PHE A 701 -29.30 16.06 -18.95
C PHE A 701 -30.49 15.10 -18.94
N HIS A 702 -30.23 13.80 -19.11
CA HIS A 702 -31.26 12.78 -18.95
C HIS A 702 -31.72 12.60 -17.49
N PRO A 703 -32.96 12.11 -17.26
CA PRO A 703 -33.56 12.02 -15.92
C PRO A 703 -32.72 11.25 -14.90
N PHE A 704 -32.02 10.18 -15.28
CA PHE A 704 -31.23 9.39 -14.32
C PHE A 704 -30.05 10.18 -13.70
N ILE A 705 -29.40 11.06 -14.48
CA ILE A 705 -28.36 11.97 -13.98
C ILE A 705 -28.99 13.04 -13.08
N ILE A 706 -30.12 13.63 -13.49
CA ILE A 706 -30.82 14.67 -12.72
C ILE A 706 -31.28 14.11 -11.36
N ASN A 707 -31.94 12.96 -11.37
CA ASN A 707 -32.47 12.29 -10.19
C ASN A 707 -31.34 11.92 -9.22
N ARG A 708 -30.24 11.33 -9.71
CA ARG A 708 -29.09 11.00 -8.85
C ARG A 708 -28.42 12.26 -8.30
N ALA A 709 -28.27 13.32 -9.10
CA ALA A 709 -27.75 14.62 -8.64
C ALA A 709 -28.71 15.35 -7.67
N GLN A 710 -29.98 14.97 -7.62
CA GLN A 710 -30.94 15.43 -6.61
C GLN A 710 -30.84 14.61 -5.32
N GLU A 711 -30.69 13.29 -5.43
CA GLU A 711 -30.51 12.38 -4.30
C GLU A 711 -29.25 12.72 -3.47
N VAL A 712 -28.10 12.92 -4.14
CA VAL A 712 -26.81 13.13 -3.45
C VAL A 712 -26.58 14.58 -2.99
N ASN A 713 -27.32 15.53 -3.54
CA ASN A 713 -27.30 16.93 -3.10
C ASN A 713 -28.68 17.58 -3.31
N PRO A 714 -29.62 17.41 -2.36
CA PRO A 714 -31.01 17.88 -2.46
C PRO A 714 -31.14 19.38 -2.18
N VAL A 715 -30.40 20.19 -2.92
CA VAL A 715 -30.41 21.66 -2.82
C VAL A 715 -31.51 22.23 -3.71
N ASN A 716 -32.57 22.72 -3.07
CA ASN A 716 -33.74 23.38 -3.65
C ASN A 716 -33.78 24.86 -3.23
N GLU A 717 -34.68 25.66 -3.81
CA GLU A 717 -34.90 27.08 -3.45
C GLU A 717 -35.25 27.31 -1.97
N THR A 718 -35.76 26.28 -1.27
CA THR A 718 -36.10 26.30 0.16
C THR A 718 -35.03 25.68 1.07
N SER A 719 -33.89 25.26 0.52
CA SER A 719 -32.81 24.59 1.26
C SER A 719 -31.74 25.56 1.77
N LEU A 720 -30.89 25.08 2.69
CA LEU A 720 -29.76 25.86 3.21
C LEU A 720 -28.69 26.04 2.11
N PRO A 721 -28.13 27.25 1.92
CA PRO A 721 -27.11 27.48 0.90
C PRO A 721 -25.89 26.56 1.07
N CYS A 722 -25.49 25.95 -0.04
CA CYS A 722 -24.45 24.92 -0.10
C CYS A 722 -23.09 25.49 -0.52
N LEU A 723 -22.02 24.91 0.04
CA LEU A 723 -20.65 25.02 -0.42
C LEU A 723 -20.24 23.79 -1.24
N ALA A 724 -20.04 23.95 -2.55
CA ALA A 724 -19.40 22.92 -3.37
C ALA A 724 -17.87 22.92 -3.16
N VAL A 725 -17.25 21.74 -3.22
CA VAL A 725 -15.80 21.56 -3.12
C VAL A 725 -15.34 20.50 -4.12
N HIS A 726 -14.42 20.83 -5.01
CA HIS A 726 -13.85 19.89 -5.98
C HIS A 726 -12.36 19.63 -5.76
N LEU A 727 -12.01 18.39 -5.43
CA LEU A 727 -10.66 17.95 -5.08
C LEU A 727 -10.14 16.91 -6.09
N ARG A 728 -9.45 17.39 -7.12
CA ARG A 728 -8.81 16.55 -8.15
C ARG A 728 -7.37 16.21 -7.80
N ASN A 729 -7.15 14.98 -7.33
CA ASN A 729 -5.86 14.45 -6.92
C ASN A 729 -5.34 13.30 -7.81
N THR A 730 -6.12 12.78 -8.77
CA THR A 730 -5.65 11.90 -9.86
C THR A 730 -5.50 12.68 -11.17
N GLY A 731 -4.77 12.11 -12.15
CA GLY A 731 -4.77 12.59 -13.54
C GLY A 731 -4.57 14.11 -13.75
N LYS A 732 -3.81 14.78 -12.87
CA LYS A 732 -3.54 16.22 -12.89
C LYS A 732 -2.03 16.42 -12.94
N TYR A 733 -1.58 17.02 -14.03
CA TYR A 733 -0.18 17.24 -14.41
C TYR A 733 -0.14 18.53 -15.22
N GLY A 734 0.98 19.25 -15.14
CA GLY A 734 1.24 20.53 -15.82
C GLY A 734 1.90 21.54 -14.88
N ILE A 735 2.52 22.57 -15.46
CA ILE A 735 3.16 23.69 -14.75
C ILE A 735 2.10 24.46 -13.96
N HIS A 736 0.96 24.73 -14.60
CA HIS A 736 -0.15 25.52 -14.02
C HIS A 736 -1.20 24.63 -13.32
N ARG A 737 -0.82 23.42 -12.87
CA ARG A 737 -1.76 22.35 -12.44
C ARG A 737 -1.31 21.58 -11.17
N GLU A 738 -1.22 22.26 -10.02
CA GLU A 738 -0.84 21.66 -8.72
C GLU A 738 -1.93 20.73 -8.15
N LYS A 739 -1.53 19.66 -7.45
CA LYS A 739 -2.43 18.81 -6.65
C LYS A 739 -2.46 19.28 -5.19
N PHE A 740 -3.63 19.33 -4.58
CA PHE A 740 -3.80 19.94 -3.26
C PHE A 740 -4.28 18.94 -2.19
N PRO A 741 -3.60 18.86 -1.03
CA PRO A 741 -4.09 18.07 0.09
C PRO A 741 -5.33 18.74 0.71
N PRO A 742 -6.34 17.98 1.19
CA PRO A 742 -7.61 18.57 1.66
C PRO A 742 -7.43 19.59 2.79
N LYS A 743 -6.37 19.47 3.60
CA LYS A 743 -6.02 20.44 4.64
C LYS A 743 -5.85 21.89 4.13
N LYS A 744 -5.45 22.13 2.88
CA LYS A 744 -5.40 23.50 2.30
C LYS A 744 -6.79 24.17 2.35
N PHE A 745 -7.88 23.41 2.31
CA PHE A 745 -9.24 23.94 2.29
C PHE A 745 -9.85 24.15 3.69
N GLN A 746 -9.19 23.67 4.76
CA GLN A 746 -9.73 23.67 6.13
C GLN A 746 -10.07 25.08 6.65
N GLU A 747 -9.26 26.09 6.32
CA GLU A 747 -9.51 27.49 6.71
C GLU A 747 -10.76 28.08 6.05
N TYR A 748 -11.08 27.66 4.81
CA TYR A 748 -12.29 28.06 4.09
C TYR A 748 -13.53 27.31 4.59
N PHE A 749 -13.39 26.06 5.01
CA PHE A 749 -14.46 25.30 5.68
C PHE A 749 -14.82 25.96 7.02
N ASN A 750 -13.80 26.36 7.81
CA ASN A 750 -13.99 27.15 9.02
C ASN A 750 -14.68 28.49 8.72
N ALA A 751 -14.26 29.22 7.69
CA ALA A 751 -14.90 30.47 7.27
C ALA A 751 -16.38 30.31 6.88
N PHE A 752 -16.72 29.25 6.13
CA PHE A 752 -18.11 28.96 5.77
C PHE A 752 -18.96 28.64 7.01
N ALA A 753 -18.44 27.85 7.95
CA ALA A 753 -19.13 27.58 9.22
C ALA A 753 -19.32 28.87 10.05
N ARG A 754 -18.31 29.74 10.16
CA ARG A 754 -18.42 31.05 10.83
C ARG A 754 -19.44 31.99 10.20
N ALA A 755 -19.68 31.87 8.89
CA ALA A 755 -20.72 32.60 8.20
C ALA A 755 -22.15 32.07 8.43
N GLY A 756 -22.30 30.93 9.12
CA GLY A 756 -23.58 30.24 9.36
C GLY A 756 -23.86 29.06 8.42
N GLY A 757 -22.89 28.69 7.58
CA GLY A 757 -23.00 27.61 6.60
C GLY A 757 -23.10 26.23 7.25
N LYS A 758 -23.93 25.36 6.67
CA LYS A 758 -24.26 24.02 7.22
C LYS A 758 -24.08 22.88 6.23
N ASP A 759 -24.13 23.16 4.93
CA ASP A 759 -24.15 22.15 3.87
C ASP A 759 -22.89 22.27 2.99
N ILE A 760 -22.09 21.21 2.91
CA ILE A 760 -20.89 21.12 2.06
C ILE A 760 -21.05 19.90 1.14
N TYR A 761 -20.88 20.05 -0.16
CA TYR A 761 -20.85 18.93 -1.12
C TYR A 761 -19.44 18.74 -1.70
N ILE A 762 -18.86 17.54 -1.52
CA ILE A 762 -17.47 17.27 -1.94
C ILE A 762 -17.43 16.24 -3.09
N ALA A 763 -16.96 16.72 -4.25
CA ALA A 763 -16.58 15.92 -5.41
C ALA A 763 -15.07 15.60 -5.34
N SER A 764 -14.70 14.32 -5.49
CA SER A 764 -13.31 13.84 -5.38
C SER A 764 -13.09 12.60 -6.23
N ASP A 765 -11.97 12.59 -6.98
CA ASP A 765 -11.50 11.45 -7.77
C ASP A 765 -10.62 10.46 -6.97
N SER A 766 -10.35 10.77 -5.70
CA SER A 766 -9.42 10.05 -4.83
C SER A 766 -10.10 9.58 -3.54
N ILE A 767 -9.86 8.32 -3.16
CA ILE A 767 -10.41 7.75 -1.91
C ILE A 767 -9.71 8.33 -0.67
N TRP A 768 -8.37 8.44 -0.71
CA TRP A 768 -7.55 9.09 0.33
C TRP A 768 -8.01 10.50 0.68
N THR A 769 -8.62 11.21 -0.26
CA THR A 769 -9.16 12.56 -0.02
C THR A 769 -10.36 12.51 0.91
N LEU A 770 -11.24 11.52 0.79
CA LEU A 770 -12.39 11.34 1.68
C LEU A 770 -11.98 10.68 3.01
N GLU A 771 -11.05 9.71 2.97
CA GLU A 771 -10.49 9.09 4.19
C GLU A 771 -9.73 10.12 5.04
N TYR A 772 -8.95 11.03 4.43
CA TYR A 772 -8.31 12.14 5.14
C TYR A 772 -9.34 13.11 5.74
N ILE A 773 -10.48 13.32 5.08
CA ILE A 773 -11.55 14.15 5.62
C ILE A 773 -12.20 13.47 6.83
N ASP A 774 -12.54 12.18 6.73
CA ASP A 774 -13.02 11.40 7.87
C ASP A 774 -12.03 11.34 9.04
N GLU A 775 -10.72 11.26 8.79
CA GLU A 775 -9.74 11.11 9.86
C GLU A 775 -9.31 12.42 10.55
N GLN A 776 -9.40 13.56 9.84
CA GLN A 776 -8.74 14.80 10.26
C GLN A 776 -9.71 15.98 10.44
N PHE A 777 -10.97 15.87 10.01
CA PHE A 777 -11.98 16.91 10.17
C PHE A 777 -12.91 16.54 11.34
N SER A 778 -13.33 17.55 12.11
CA SER A 778 -14.14 17.33 13.32
C SER A 778 -15.51 16.70 13.00
N PRO A 779 -16.15 16.03 13.97
CA PRO A 779 -17.50 15.45 13.80
C PRO A 779 -18.55 16.47 13.35
N VAL A 780 -18.35 17.76 13.63
CA VAL A 780 -19.19 18.85 13.12
C VAL A 780 -19.10 18.91 11.60
N PHE A 781 -17.89 19.00 11.03
CA PHE A 781 -17.71 18.99 9.57
C PHE A 781 -18.17 17.69 8.91
N LYS A 782 -17.96 16.53 9.56
CA LYS A 782 -18.50 15.25 9.04
C LYS A 782 -20.02 15.30 8.83
N ARG A 783 -20.77 15.92 9.75
CA ARG A 783 -22.24 16.10 9.64
C ARG A 783 -22.66 17.13 8.58
N MET A 784 -21.76 18.04 8.19
CA MET A 784 -21.99 19.03 7.13
C MET A 784 -21.70 18.48 5.72
N ILE A 785 -20.88 17.42 5.61
CA ILE A 785 -20.30 16.96 4.35
C ILE A 785 -21.16 15.87 3.70
N ARG A 786 -21.71 16.19 2.52
CA ARG A 786 -22.30 15.26 1.56
C ARG A 786 -21.29 14.89 0.47
N THR A 787 -21.38 13.65 -0.02
CA THR A 787 -20.66 13.18 -1.22
C THR A 787 -21.58 12.24 -2.00
N GLN A 788 -21.18 11.86 -3.21
CA GLN A 788 -21.92 10.88 -4.03
C GLN A 788 -21.94 9.44 -3.44
N GLY A 789 -21.23 9.18 -2.34
CA GLY A 789 -21.19 7.91 -1.61
C GLY A 789 -19.89 7.11 -1.79
N ASN A 790 -19.70 6.08 -0.96
CA ASN A 790 -18.48 5.26 -0.92
C ASN A 790 -18.31 4.37 -2.17
N HIS A 791 -19.40 4.01 -2.85
CA HIS A 791 -19.39 3.11 -4.00
C HIS A 791 -19.12 3.78 -5.36
N VAL A 792 -18.66 5.03 -5.37
CA VAL A 792 -18.28 5.76 -6.59
C VAL A 792 -16.81 5.54 -6.94
N VAL A 793 -16.49 5.45 -8.23
CA VAL A 793 -15.17 5.03 -8.73
C VAL A 793 -14.12 6.11 -8.44
N ARG A 794 -13.23 5.82 -7.48
CA ARG A 794 -12.10 6.67 -7.07
C ARG A 794 -10.80 5.86 -7.02
N SER A 795 -9.66 6.53 -7.17
CA SER A 795 -8.33 5.87 -7.09
C SER A 795 -7.75 5.94 -5.67
N SER A 796 -7.12 4.84 -5.25
CA SER A 796 -6.16 4.80 -4.13
C SER A 796 -4.71 5.01 -4.58
N TRP A 797 -4.48 5.36 -5.85
CA TRP A 797 -3.17 5.58 -6.44
C TRP A 797 -3.17 6.84 -7.32
N LYS A 798 -2.42 6.85 -8.43
CA LYS A 798 -2.30 7.98 -9.36
C LYS A 798 -3.07 7.78 -10.67
N TRP A 799 -3.83 6.68 -10.78
CA TRP A 799 -4.57 6.30 -11.99
C TRP A 799 -5.79 7.21 -12.18
N PRO A 800 -6.09 7.68 -13.41
CA PRO A 800 -7.38 8.30 -13.73
C PRO A 800 -8.54 7.33 -13.49
N THR A 801 -9.68 7.82 -12.99
CA THR A 801 -10.87 7.00 -12.68
C THR A 801 -11.38 6.19 -13.87
N HIS A 802 -11.35 6.76 -15.07
CA HIS A 802 -11.74 6.08 -16.33
C HIS A 802 -10.84 4.89 -16.72
N MET A 803 -9.73 4.63 -16.01
CA MET A 803 -8.91 3.42 -16.19
C MET A 803 -9.27 2.31 -15.18
N LEU A 804 -10.14 2.59 -14.21
CA LEU A 804 -10.46 1.71 -13.08
C LEU A 804 -11.74 0.91 -13.29
N GLU A 805 -12.67 1.47 -14.06
CA GLU A 805 -13.96 0.88 -14.36
C GLU A 805 -14.47 1.41 -15.71
N LYS A 806 -15.46 0.72 -16.26
CA LYS A 806 -16.20 1.09 -17.48
C LYS A 806 -16.42 2.60 -17.67
N HIS A 807 -16.09 3.09 -18.87
CA HIS A 807 -16.23 4.50 -19.24
C HIS A 807 -17.66 5.00 -18.98
N HIS A 808 -18.68 4.22 -19.31
CA HIS A 808 -20.07 4.65 -19.14
C HIS A 808 -20.43 4.97 -17.68
N ARG A 809 -19.94 4.19 -16.71
CA ARG A 809 -20.15 4.44 -15.28
C ARG A 809 -19.39 5.67 -14.80
N THR A 810 -18.09 5.74 -15.10
CA THR A 810 -17.24 6.86 -14.64
C THR A 810 -17.66 8.20 -15.27
N ASN A 811 -18.18 8.17 -16.49
CA ASN A 811 -18.90 9.27 -17.13
C ASN A 811 -20.11 9.71 -16.29
N SER A 812 -21.06 8.79 -16.02
CA SER A 812 -22.29 9.07 -15.27
C SER A 812 -21.99 9.65 -13.88
N GLU A 813 -21.08 9.04 -13.13
CA GLU A 813 -20.65 9.51 -11.80
C GLU A 813 -20.03 10.91 -11.88
N THR A 814 -19.22 11.22 -12.90
CA THR A 814 -18.64 12.56 -13.09
C THR A 814 -19.70 13.61 -13.44
N LEU A 815 -20.69 13.28 -14.27
CA LEU A 815 -21.79 14.21 -14.62
C LEU A 815 -22.68 14.50 -13.40
N VAL A 816 -22.91 13.52 -12.53
CA VAL A 816 -23.62 13.72 -11.26
C VAL A 816 -22.87 14.66 -10.33
N ASP A 817 -21.55 14.50 -10.15
CA ASP A 817 -20.73 15.41 -9.34
C ASP A 817 -20.77 16.86 -9.91
N ILE A 818 -20.68 17.03 -11.23
CA ILE A 818 -20.79 18.34 -11.91
C ILE A 818 -22.15 18.99 -11.63
N LEU A 819 -23.25 18.27 -11.85
CA LEU A 819 -24.60 18.80 -11.70
C LEU A 819 -24.92 19.07 -10.21
N ALA A 820 -24.53 18.18 -9.30
CA ALA A 820 -24.70 18.35 -7.86
C ALA A 820 -23.93 19.55 -7.31
N MET A 821 -22.70 19.81 -7.79
CA MET A 821 -21.94 21.02 -7.43
C MET A 821 -22.57 22.30 -7.97
N SER A 822 -23.14 22.29 -9.19
CA SER A 822 -23.73 23.49 -9.79
C SER A 822 -24.93 24.04 -9.02
N LYS A 823 -25.62 23.20 -8.21
CA LYS A 823 -26.73 23.62 -7.34
C LYS A 823 -26.29 24.45 -6.13
N CYS A 824 -25.01 24.41 -5.77
CA CYS A 824 -24.47 25.14 -4.63
C CYS A 824 -24.18 26.60 -4.99
N GLN A 825 -24.13 27.48 -3.99
CA GLN A 825 -24.03 28.93 -4.16
C GLN A 825 -22.58 29.43 -4.03
N LEU A 826 -21.70 28.62 -3.45
CA LEU A 826 -20.26 28.86 -3.26
C LEU A 826 -19.46 27.65 -3.80
N LEU A 827 -18.23 27.85 -4.29
CA LEU A 827 -17.38 26.76 -4.80
C LEU A 827 -15.90 26.91 -4.43
N LEU A 828 -15.30 25.92 -3.77
CA LEU A 828 -13.85 25.81 -3.60
C LEU A 828 -13.28 24.80 -4.60
N HIS A 829 -12.26 25.17 -5.37
CA HIS A 829 -11.74 24.30 -6.43
C HIS A 829 -10.27 24.55 -6.80
N GLY A 830 -9.82 23.82 -7.82
CA GLY A 830 -8.62 24.11 -8.60
C GLY A 830 -8.91 24.03 -10.10
N ASN A 831 -7.87 24.20 -10.91
CA ASN A 831 -7.88 24.11 -12.37
C ASN A 831 -8.34 22.72 -12.88
N SER A 832 -9.61 22.62 -13.31
CA SER A 832 -10.20 21.41 -13.88
C SER A 832 -11.48 21.71 -14.67
N ALA A 833 -11.67 21.06 -15.82
CA ALA A 833 -12.90 21.16 -16.61
C ALA A 833 -14.16 20.71 -15.84
N VAL A 834 -14.01 19.86 -14.81
CA VAL A 834 -15.10 19.48 -13.90
C VAL A 834 -15.62 20.70 -13.10
N SER A 835 -14.73 21.57 -12.64
CA SER A 835 -15.10 22.79 -11.91
C SER A 835 -15.68 23.85 -12.85
N GLU A 836 -15.07 24.03 -14.01
CA GLU A 836 -15.60 24.94 -15.02
C GLU A 836 -16.98 24.50 -15.52
N ALA A 837 -17.23 23.20 -15.71
CA ALA A 837 -18.56 22.69 -16.07
C ALA A 837 -19.64 23.09 -15.04
N ALA A 838 -19.33 23.03 -13.75
CA ALA A 838 -20.24 23.49 -12.70
C ALA A 838 -20.47 25.02 -12.74
N ILE A 839 -19.43 25.80 -13.04
CA ILE A 839 -19.51 27.27 -13.22
C ILE A 839 -20.24 27.65 -14.52
N TYR A 840 -20.19 26.83 -15.56
CA TYR A 840 -20.95 27.06 -16.79
C TYR A 840 -22.44 26.79 -16.57
N LEU A 841 -22.79 25.76 -15.79
CA LEU A 841 -24.18 25.51 -15.37
C LEU A 841 -24.70 26.63 -14.45
N ASN A 842 -23.92 27.00 -13.44
CA ASN A 842 -24.23 28.08 -12.50
C ASN A 842 -23.16 29.19 -12.54
N LEU A 843 -23.45 30.24 -13.31
CA LEU A 843 -22.54 31.36 -13.54
C LEU A 843 -22.27 32.20 -12.28
N ASP A 844 -23.11 32.15 -11.26
CA ASP A 844 -22.91 32.93 -10.02
C ASP A 844 -21.67 32.42 -9.25
N LEU A 845 -21.34 31.14 -9.42
CA LEU A 845 -20.08 30.56 -8.96
C LEU A 845 -18.84 31.26 -9.55
N HIS A 846 -18.95 32.03 -10.63
CA HIS A 846 -17.84 32.87 -11.10
C HIS A 846 -17.39 33.88 -10.04
N ASN A 847 -18.34 34.49 -9.32
CA ASN A 847 -18.07 35.48 -8.28
C ASN A 847 -17.92 34.84 -6.89
N HIS A 848 -18.54 33.68 -6.69
CA HIS A 848 -18.62 32.99 -5.39
C HIS A 848 -17.64 31.80 -5.26
N SER A 849 -16.56 31.78 -6.06
CA SER A 849 -15.56 30.69 -6.03
C SER A 849 -14.16 31.10 -5.57
N VAL A 850 -13.44 30.11 -5.05
CA VAL A 850 -12.01 30.19 -4.74
C VAL A 850 -11.28 29.12 -5.54
N ASN A 851 -10.57 29.55 -6.59
CA ASN A 851 -9.61 28.70 -7.30
C ASN A 851 -8.27 28.74 -6.56
N TRP A 852 -7.75 27.60 -6.11
CA TRP A 852 -6.46 27.53 -5.42
C TRP A 852 -5.23 27.76 -6.31
N GLU A 853 -5.40 27.67 -7.63
CA GLU A 853 -4.36 27.99 -8.63
C GLU A 853 -4.42 29.43 -9.14
N ASP A 854 -5.41 30.22 -8.72
CA ASP A 854 -5.46 31.65 -9.03
C ASP A 854 -4.56 32.44 -8.05
N PRO A 855 -3.54 33.17 -8.52
CA PRO A 855 -2.73 34.02 -7.65
C PRO A 855 -3.55 35.13 -6.98
N ASP A 856 -4.62 35.61 -7.63
CA ASP A 856 -5.47 36.73 -7.19
C ASP A 856 -6.71 36.27 -6.38
N ARG A 857 -6.76 34.99 -6.01
CA ARG A 857 -7.91 34.36 -5.32
C ARG A 857 -8.33 35.08 -4.04
N MET A 858 -9.62 34.99 -3.72
CA MET A 858 -10.17 35.56 -2.48
C MET A 858 -9.47 35.02 -1.23
N SER A 859 -9.09 35.92 -0.32
CA SER A 859 -8.62 35.55 1.01
C SER A 859 -9.74 34.93 1.86
N VAL A 860 -9.38 34.15 2.87
CA VAL A 860 -10.32 33.47 3.78
C VAL A 860 -11.36 34.45 4.37
N GLY A 861 -10.94 35.65 4.80
CA GLY A 861 -11.84 36.69 5.31
C GLY A 861 -12.75 37.32 4.25
N LYS A 862 -12.28 37.49 3.01
CA LYS A 862 -13.13 37.95 1.89
C LYS A 862 -14.19 36.88 1.56
N PHE A 863 -13.78 35.62 1.51
CA PHE A 863 -14.67 34.47 1.30
C PHE A 863 -15.71 34.32 2.41
N GLU A 864 -15.35 34.58 3.68
CA GLU A 864 -16.31 34.61 4.79
C GLU A 864 -17.38 35.68 4.61
N ASN A 865 -16.99 36.90 4.20
CA ASN A 865 -17.95 37.98 3.96
C ASN A 865 -18.89 37.68 2.79
N VAL A 866 -18.39 37.12 1.70
CA VAL A 866 -19.23 36.63 0.58
C VAL A 866 -20.15 35.50 1.05
N SER A 867 -19.65 34.59 1.90
CA SER A 867 -20.47 33.53 2.48
C SER A 867 -21.61 34.11 3.35
N ARG A 868 -21.37 35.12 4.19
CA ARG A 868 -22.40 35.78 4.99
C ARG A 868 -23.45 36.49 4.14
N GLN A 869 -23.05 37.06 3.01
CA GLN A 869 -23.97 37.67 2.03
C GLN A 869 -24.86 36.60 1.37
N VAL A 870 -24.26 35.51 0.90
CA VAL A 870 -24.97 34.36 0.30
C VAL A 870 -25.89 33.64 1.30
N LEU A 871 -25.51 33.57 2.57
CA LEU A 871 -26.28 32.94 3.65
C LEU A 871 -27.34 33.87 4.27
N GLY A 872 -27.39 35.15 3.90
CA GLY A 872 -28.30 36.14 4.49
C GLY A 872 -28.02 36.51 5.95
N THR A 873 -26.85 36.16 6.49
CA THR A 873 -26.48 36.35 7.92
C THR A 873 -25.84 37.72 8.21
N VAL A 874 -26.02 38.69 7.31
CA VAL A 874 -25.49 40.05 7.43
C VAL A 874 -26.06 40.74 8.67
N GLY A 875 -25.19 41.15 9.60
CA GLY A 875 -25.57 41.82 10.84
C GLY A 875 -25.80 40.91 12.05
N GLN A 876 -25.75 39.58 11.89
CA GLN A 876 -25.69 38.68 13.05
C GLN A 876 -24.32 38.77 13.73
N LEU A 877 -24.32 38.78 15.06
CA LEU A 877 -23.09 38.67 15.87
C LEU A 877 -22.31 37.41 15.45
N PRO A 878 -20.97 37.46 15.39
CA PRO A 878 -20.20 36.25 15.17
C PRO A 878 -20.52 35.23 16.27
N VAL A 879 -20.78 33.98 15.88
CA VAL A 879 -20.85 32.85 16.82
C VAL A 879 -19.56 32.86 17.63
N ASP A 880 -19.66 32.83 18.97
CA ASP A 880 -18.48 32.96 19.83
C ASP A 880 -17.51 31.79 19.58
N ILE A 881 -16.35 32.14 19.01
CA ILE A 881 -15.31 31.19 18.64
C ILE A 881 -14.38 30.92 19.81
N ASP A 882 -14.31 31.79 20.80
CA ASP A 882 -13.65 31.48 22.05
C ASP A 882 -14.45 30.42 22.81
N ALA A 883 -15.77 30.36 22.63
CA ALA A 883 -16.61 29.23 23.05
C ALA A 883 -16.47 28.01 22.11
N PHE A 884 -16.59 28.18 20.79
CA PHE A 884 -16.54 27.07 19.82
C PHE A 884 -15.15 26.41 19.73
N GLU A 885 -14.05 27.14 19.91
CA GLU A 885 -12.70 26.56 20.02
C GLU A 885 -12.43 25.97 21.41
N LYS A 886 -13.00 26.51 22.49
CA LYS A 886 -12.99 25.78 23.78
C LYS A 886 -13.77 24.48 23.67
N GLU A 887 -14.88 24.44 22.92
CA GLU A 887 -15.64 23.21 22.64
C GLU A 887 -14.95 22.30 21.61
N LEU A 888 -14.17 22.85 20.66
CA LEU A 888 -13.36 22.08 19.70
C LEU A 888 -12.12 21.46 20.35
N VAL A 889 -11.39 22.21 21.17
CA VAL A 889 -10.26 21.70 21.97
C VAL A 889 -10.77 20.72 23.01
N ARG A 890 -11.91 21.00 23.66
CA ARG A 890 -12.56 20.06 24.58
C ARG A 890 -12.99 18.80 23.85
N SER A 891 -13.67 18.87 22.70
CA SER A 891 -14.07 17.68 21.93
C SER A 891 -12.88 16.88 21.39
N ILE A 892 -11.82 17.53 20.89
CA ILE A 892 -10.57 16.85 20.49
C ILE A 892 -9.91 16.13 21.68
N SER A 893 -9.99 16.71 22.90
CA SER A 893 -9.52 16.05 24.12
C SER A 893 -10.48 14.95 24.63
N THR A 894 -11.80 15.08 24.46
CA THR A 894 -12.79 14.13 24.99
C THR A 894 -13.17 13.00 24.04
N GLU A 895 -12.93 13.10 22.72
CA GLU A 895 -13.10 11.96 21.80
C GLU A 895 -11.98 10.91 21.90
N ASN A 896 -10.87 11.22 22.59
CA ASN A 896 -9.77 10.26 22.82
C ASN A 896 -9.24 10.25 24.28
N GLY A 897 -9.75 11.10 25.17
CA GLY A 897 -9.32 11.14 26.58
C GLY A 897 -7.86 11.56 26.80
N LEU A 898 -7.29 12.35 25.89
CA LEU A 898 -5.85 12.63 25.84
C LEU A 898 -5.46 13.86 26.69
N GLU A 899 -4.36 13.74 27.41
CA GLU A 899 -3.91 14.75 28.38
C GLU A 899 -2.67 15.53 27.91
N LYS A 900 -2.38 16.64 28.60
CA LYS A 900 -1.05 17.27 28.54
C LYS A 900 -0.04 16.37 29.28
N PRO A 901 1.25 16.36 28.89
CA PRO A 901 2.27 15.58 29.61
C PRO A 901 2.28 15.90 31.10
N ARG A 902 2.19 14.86 31.94
CA ARG A 902 2.24 15.02 33.39
C ARG A 902 3.70 15.11 33.81
N ILE A 903 4.10 16.30 34.28
CA ILE A 903 5.48 16.56 34.73
C ILE A 903 5.52 16.50 36.26
N ILE A 904 6.37 15.64 36.80
CA ILE A 904 6.77 15.64 38.22
C ILE A 904 8.16 16.29 38.28
N LYS A 905 8.31 17.36 39.08
CA LYS A 905 9.62 17.97 39.35
C LYS A 905 10.23 17.37 40.61
N GLY A 906 11.57 17.34 40.70
CA GLY A 906 12.28 17.09 41.96
C GLY A 906 12.04 18.17 43.01
N ASP A 907 12.02 19.45 42.59
CA ASP A 907 11.57 20.62 43.36
C ASP A 907 10.49 21.37 42.57
N ASP A 908 9.32 21.59 43.18
CA ASP A 908 8.19 22.30 42.58
C ASP A 908 8.51 23.79 42.30
N LYS A 909 9.39 24.41 43.10
CA LYS A 909 9.71 25.85 43.04
C LYS A 909 10.78 26.21 42.01
N ARG A 910 11.59 25.27 41.53
CA ARG A 910 12.67 25.57 40.59
C ARG A 910 12.18 26.13 39.25
N GLN A 911 13.00 27.03 38.71
CA GLN A 911 13.03 27.38 37.30
C GLN A 911 13.83 26.32 36.52
N CYS A 912 13.57 26.23 35.22
CA CYS A 912 14.32 25.40 34.28
C CYS A 912 15.72 25.98 34.01
N ARG A 913 16.71 25.10 33.79
CA ARG A 913 18.03 25.50 33.30
C ARG A 913 18.06 25.64 31.78
N LYS A 914 19.22 26.00 31.23
CA LYS A 914 19.42 26.37 29.82
C LYS A 914 19.55 25.17 28.87
N ASN A 915 20.00 24.03 29.37
CA ASN A 915 20.18 22.80 28.60
C ASN A 915 19.49 21.62 29.30
N ALA A 916 19.24 20.52 28.59
CA ALA A 916 18.61 19.33 29.17
C ALA A 916 19.30 18.02 28.77
N ILE A 917 19.60 17.16 29.74
CA ILE A 917 19.86 15.74 29.49
C ILE A 917 18.51 15.03 29.40
N VAL A 918 18.37 14.15 28.40
CA VAL A 918 17.13 13.44 28.11
C VAL A 918 17.34 11.93 28.09
N TYR A 919 16.53 11.23 28.88
CA TYR A 919 16.36 9.78 28.84
C TYR A 919 14.94 9.46 28.39
N LEU A 920 14.76 8.37 27.64
CA LEU A 920 13.44 7.75 27.43
C LEU A 920 13.49 6.37 28.08
N ALA A 921 12.75 6.17 29.16
CA ALA A 921 12.87 4.98 29.98
C ALA A 921 11.52 4.31 30.30
N GLN A 922 11.62 3.01 30.57
CA GLN A 922 10.56 2.12 31.05
C GLN A 922 11.19 1.20 32.10
N LYS A 923 10.44 0.76 33.11
CA LYS A 923 11.02 -0.05 34.22
C LYS A 923 11.38 -1.47 33.80
N GLN A 924 10.67 -2.01 32.81
CA GLN A 924 10.91 -3.33 32.23
C GLN A 924 10.86 -3.22 30.69
N HIS A 925 11.95 -3.57 29.98
CA HIS A 925 12.02 -3.30 28.55
C HIS A 925 11.02 -4.15 27.75
N SER A 926 9.96 -3.52 27.24
CA SER A 926 8.86 -4.12 26.48
C SER A 926 9.29 -4.97 25.27
N SER A 927 10.50 -4.77 24.73
CA SER A 927 11.03 -5.54 23.59
C SER A 927 12.21 -6.47 23.92
N TYR A 928 12.76 -6.44 25.14
CA TYR A 928 13.92 -7.27 25.54
C TYR A 928 13.71 -8.07 26.84
N GLY A 929 12.74 -7.69 27.68
CA GLY A 929 12.45 -8.37 28.95
C GLY A 929 13.62 -8.38 29.93
N ARG A 930 14.39 -7.29 30.00
CA ARG A 930 15.48 -7.03 30.96
C ARG A 930 14.99 -6.13 32.10
N ASP A 931 15.59 -6.25 33.29
CA ASP A 931 15.49 -5.21 34.31
C ASP A 931 16.09 -3.92 33.72
N SER A 932 15.26 -2.91 33.56
CA SER A 932 15.63 -1.65 32.90
C SER A 932 15.70 -0.51 33.91
N PHE A 933 15.06 -0.67 35.08
CA PHE A 933 15.16 0.26 36.19
C PHE A 933 16.50 0.12 36.90
N GLY A 934 16.98 -1.10 37.16
CA GLY A 934 18.32 -1.32 37.72
C GLY A 934 19.45 -0.83 36.80
N ILE A 935 19.30 -1.05 35.49
CA ILE A 935 20.22 -0.54 34.46
C ILE A 935 20.20 0.99 34.42
N LEU A 936 19.01 1.62 34.40
CA LEU A 936 18.87 3.08 34.47
C LEU A 936 19.49 3.67 35.75
N LEU A 937 19.31 3.04 36.91
CA LEU A 937 19.89 3.53 38.17
C LEU A 937 21.42 3.55 38.13
N GLU A 938 22.06 2.54 37.53
CA GLU A 938 23.51 2.53 37.36
C GLU A 938 23.99 3.55 36.29
N SER A 939 23.25 3.71 35.18
CA SER A 939 23.49 4.76 34.19
C SER A 939 23.42 6.16 34.80
N LEU A 940 22.36 6.46 35.57
CA LEU A 940 22.18 7.74 36.25
C LEU A 940 23.22 7.96 37.36
N LYS A 941 23.61 6.92 38.10
CA LYS A 941 24.66 6.97 39.11
C LYS A 941 26.01 7.34 38.49
N LEU A 942 26.39 6.69 37.38
CA LEU A 942 27.61 7.01 36.65
C LEU A 942 27.55 8.41 36.02
N LEU A 943 26.42 8.81 35.40
CA LEU A 943 26.22 10.17 34.90
C LEU A 943 26.30 11.22 36.03
N ASN A 944 25.79 10.90 37.22
CA ASN A 944 25.90 11.79 38.37
C ASN A 944 27.37 11.96 38.79
N GLN A 945 28.07 10.85 39.04
CA GLN A 945 29.47 10.82 39.51
C GLN A 945 30.45 11.44 38.50
N ASN A 946 30.29 11.12 37.21
CA ASN A 946 31.24 11.46 36.16
C ASN A 946 30.87 12.70 35.34
N TYR A 947 29.70 13.32 35.56
CA TYR A 947 29.34 14.59 34.92
C TYR A 947 28.62 15.56 35.86
N LEU A 948 27.45 15.21 36.40
CA LEU A 948 26.59 16.20 37.08
C LEU A 948 27.17 16.72 38.41
N SER A 949 27.87 15.89 39.20
CA SER A 949 28.53 16.33 40.43
C SER A 949 29.86 17.06 40.20
N LEU A 950 30.30 17.23 38.95
CA LEU A 950 31.52 17.92 38.59
C LEU A 950 31.22 19.38 38.20
N GLN A 951 32.13 20.29 38.56
CA GLN A 951 32.24 21.69 38.11
C GLN A 951 30.89 22.43 37.87
N ASN A 952 29.95 22.27 38.80
CA ASN A 952 28.62 22.89 38.77
C ASN A 952 27.78 22.61 37.50
N HIS A 953 28.00 21.51 36.77
CA HIS A 953 27.25 21.20 35.54
C HIS A 953 25.71 21.12 35.75
N ARG A 954 25.27 20.79 36.98
CA ARG A 954 23.88 20.87 37.46
C ARG A 954 23.27 22.29 37.36
N ASP A 955 24.07 23.35 37.36
CA ASP A 955 23.57 24.72 37.26
C ASP A 955 23.16 25.12 35.84
N ASN A 956 23.68 24.42 34.82
CA ASN A 956 23.38 24.64 33.41
C ASN A 956 22.33 23.64 32.86
N THR A 957 22.04 22.57 33.61
CA THR A 957 21.45 21.33 33.09
C THR A 957 20.21 20.87 33.87
N ASP A 958 19.09 20.72 33.17
CA ASP A 958 17.94 19.93 33.61
C ASP A 958 18.12 18.44 33.23
N LEU A 959 17.60 17.50 34.03
CA LEU A 959 17.60 16.06 33.72
C LEU A 959 16.15 15.58 33.56
N MET A 960 15.74 15.23 32.34
CA MET A 960 14.38 14.80 32.02
C MET A 960 14.33 13.32 31.67
N ILE A 961 13.57 12.54 32.44
CA ILE A 961 13.25 11.15 32.11
C ILE A 961 11.82 11.08 31.59
N PHE A 962 11.70 10.86 30.28
CA PHE A 962 10.44 10.62 29.59
C PHE A 962 10.03 9.17 29.80
N HIS A 963 8.75 8.93 30.12
CA HIS A 963 8.25 7.57 30.39
C HIS A 963 6.76 7.42 30.02
N THR A 964 6.25 6.20 30.15
CA THR A 964 4.85 5.88 29.90
C THR A 964 4.18 5.35 31.18
N ALA A 965 3.74 6.24 32.06
CA ALA A 965 3.12 5.94 33.37
C ALA A 965 3.94 5.11 34.40
N ASP A 966 5.10 4.57 34.02
CA ASP A 966 5.94 3.71 34.87
C ASP A 966 6.53 4.38 36.14
N PHE A 967 6.92 5.66 36.05
CA PHE A 967 7.67 6.37 37.11
C PHE A 967 6.77 7.29 37.94
N LYS A 968 7.08 7.39 39.24
CA LYS A 968 6.31 8.10 40.26
C LYS A 968 7.23 8.84 41.23
N LYS A 969 6.68 9.63 42.16
CA LYS A 969 7.50 10.46 43.08
C LYS A 969 8.39 9.60 43.98
N GLU A 970 7.92 8.43 44.37
CA GLU A 970 8.64 7.45 45.19
C GLU A 970 9.93 6.95 44.52
N ASP A 971 9.99 6.93 43.17
CA ASP A 971 11.22 6.59 42.44
C ASP A 971 12.23 7.74 42.46
N MET A 972 11.77 9.02 42.53
CA MET A 972 12.67 10.16 42.77
C MET A 972 13.25 10.09 44.18
N ASP A 973 12.45 9.69 45.17
CA ASP A 973 12.86 9.57 46.56
C ASP A 973 13.92 8.46 46.73
N LEU A 974 13.79 7.36 45.97
CA LEU A 974 14.83 6.33 45.85
C LEU A 974 16.10 6.87 45.15
N MET A 975 15.96 7.57 44.02
CA MET A 975 17.10 8.19 43.31
C MET A 975 17.84 9.21 44.21
N GLU A 976 17.12 10.00 45.00
CA GLU A 976 17.69 10.90 46.01
C GLU A 976 18.47 10.15 47.08
N SER A 977 17.95 9.03 47.61
CA SER A 977 18.68 8.22 48.60
C SER A 977 19.97 7.59 48.07
N LEU A 978 20.07 7.40 46.74
CA LEU A 978 21.24 6.80 46.06
C LEU A 978 22.26 7.84 45.55
N MET A 979 21.80 9.06 45.20
CA MET A 979 22.60 10.06 44.47
C MET A 979 22.62 11.46 45.10
N GLY A 980 21.90 11.66 46.21
CA GLY A 980 21.83 12.91 46.97
C GLY A 980 20.69 13.85 46.54
N SER A 981 20.31 14.76 47.44
CA SER A 981 19.26 15.77 47.21
C SER A 981 19.61 16.75 46.09
N GLU A 982 20.89 17.00 45.84
CA GLU A 982 21.36 17.77 44.69
C GLU A 982 21.03 17.09 43.35
N PHE A 983 21.07 15.76 43.27
CA PHE A 983 20.61 15.03 42.08
C PHE A 983 19.09 15.16 41.90
N ARG A 984 18.32 15.10 43.01
CA ARG A 984 16.89 15.39 42.98
C ARG A 984 16.61 16.78 42.41
N SER A 985 17.42 17.77 42.77
CA SER A 985 17.23 19.18 42.34
C SER A 985 17.26 19.37 40.82
N VAL A 986 17.97 18.53 40.06
CA VAL A 986 18.00 18.60 38.58
C VAL A 986 16.95 17.75 37.88
N LEU A 987 16.29 16.81 38.58
CA LEU A 987 15.43 15.78 38.00
C LEU A 987 14.00 16.24 37.65
N TYR A 988 13.48 15.72 36.53
CA TYR A 988 12.07 15.70 36.13
C TYR A 988 11.68 14.30 35.64
N PHE A 989 10.46 13.87 35.95
CA PHE A 989 9.79 12.77 35.24
C PHE A 989 8.67 13.36 34.37
N VAL A 990 8.60 12.92 33.11
CA VAL A 990 7.64 13.41 32.11
C VAL A 990 6.86 12.23 31.55
N ASP A 991 5.61 12.08 31.99
CA ASP A 991 4.72 11.05 31.45
C ASP A 991 4.16 11.51 30.09
N ILE A 992 4.49 10.75 29.04
CA ILE A 992 4.01 10.98 27.68
C ILE A 992 2.98 9.93 27.22
N SER A 993 2.66 8.91 28.03
CA SER A 993 1.81 7.76 27.68
C SER A 993 0.50 8.15 26.97
N ASN A 994 -0.26 9.05 27.57
CA ASN A 994 -1.60 9.46 27.12
C ASN A 994 -1.60 10.80 26.35
N THR A 995 -0.49 11.11 25.67
CA THR A 995 -0.25 12.43 25.05
C THR A 995 -0.07 12.32 23.53
N THR A 996 -0.14 13.45 22.82
CA THR A 996 0.13 13.49 21.37
C THR A 996 1.59 13.19 20.98
N TYR A 997 2.49 12.99 21.94
CA TYR A 997 3.92 12.69 21.71
C TYR A 997 4.25 11.19 21.74
N TRP A 998 3.33 10.33 22.19
CA TRP A 998 3.54 8.88 22.28
C TRP A 998 2.48 8.07 21.51
N GLN A 999 2.03 8.65 20.40
CA GLN A 999 1.02 8.08 19.52
C GLN A 999 1.59 7.87 18.12
N ARG A 1000 0.88 7.11 17.29
CA ARG A 1000 1.14 7.14 15.85
C ARG A 1000 0.68 8.51 15.32
N PRO A 1001 1.44 9.15 14.42
CA PRO A 1001 0.99 10.37 13.75
C PRO A 1001 -0.28 10.06 12.96
N PRO A 1002 -1.16 11.05 12.69
CA PRO A 1002 -2.54 10.78 12.29
C PRO A 1002 -2.70 9.85 11.09
N TRP A 1003 -1.85 9.98 10.06
CA TRP A 1003 -1.85 9.17 8.84
C TRP A 1003 -1.28 7.74 9.01
N HIS A 1004 -0.90 7.34 10.23
CA HIS A 1004 -0.53 5.96 10.59
C HIS A 1004 -1.41 5.38 11.73
N ARG A 1005 -2.38 6.14 12.25
CA ARG A 1005 -3.25 5.69 13.35
C ARG A 1005 -4.03 4.43 12.99
N LYS A 1006 -4.68 4.38 11.82
CA LYS A 1006 -5.46 3.21 11.35
C LYS A 1006 -4.62 2.06 10.76
N GLU A 1007 -3.28 2.14 10.73
CA GLU A 1007 -2.48 1.04 10.17
C GLU A 1007 -2.51 -0.22 11.04
N ASN A 1008 -2.34 -1.38 10.40
CA ASN A 1008 -2.16 -2.65 11.08
C ASN A 1008 -0.65 -2.91 11.28
N PRO A 1009 -0.12 -2.97 12.53
CA PRO A 1009 1.30 -3.27 12.78
C PRO A 1009 1.80 -4.59 12.19
N LEU A 1010 0.91 -5.58 12.00
CA LEU A 1010 1.22 -6.86 11.33
C LEU A 1010 1.61 -6.68 9.84
N SER A 1011 1.42 -5.49 9.27
CA SER A 1011 1.91 -5.14 7.91
C SER A 1011 3.32 -4.53 7.89
N TRP A 1012 3.87 -4.19 9.06
CA TRP A 1012 5.16 -3.51 9.16
C TRP A 1012 6.33 -4.50 9.10
N TYR A 1013 7.40 -4.12 8.39
CA TYR A 1013 8.60 -4.92 8.26
C TYR A 1013 9.17 -5.32 9.64
N ALA A 1014 9.33 -6.64 9.85
CA ALA A 1014 9.83 -7.24 11.08
C ALA A 1014 9.09 -6.80 12.36
N PHE A 1015 7.76 -6.70 12.31
CA PHE A 1015 6.90 -6.71 13.49
C PHE A 1015 6.54 -8.18 13.83
N PRO A 1016 6.41 -8.60 15.11
CA PRO A 1016 6.56 -7.82 16.34
C PRO A 1016 8.01 -7.65 16.83
N LEU A 1017 9.00 -8.30 16.20
CA LEU A 1017 10.42 -8.27 16.60
C LEU A 1017 10.93 -6.85 16.91
N PHE A 1018 10.61 -5.89 16.03
CA PHE A 1018 10.67 -4.47 16.34
C PHE A 1018 9.24 -4.00 16.64
N SER A 1019 8.95 -3.84 17.93
CA SER A 1019 7.60 -3.57 18.45
C SER A 1019 7.05 -2.19 18.05
N GLU A 1020 5.76 -1.93 18.32
CA GLU A 1020 5.22 -0.57 18.16
C GLU A 1020 5.88 0.41 19.14
N GLY A 1021 6.19 0.01 20.36
CA GLY A 1021 6.90 0.84 21.34
C GLY A 1021 8.29 1.27 20.83
N TYR A 1022 9.02 0.33 20.22
CA TYR A 1022 10.31 0.61 19.59
C TYR A 1022 10.19 1.59 18.39
N ARG A 1023 9.12 1.48 17.59
CA ARG A 1023 8.86 2.43 16.48
C ARG A 1023 8.36 3.79 16.97
N LYS A 1024 7.67 3.85 18.11
CA LYS A 1024 7.35 5.11 18.81
C LYS A 1024 8.60 5.77 19.41
N MET A 1025 9.55 5.00 19.94
CA MET A 1025 10.87 5.52 20.35
C MET A 1025 11.61 6.16 19.16
N MET A 1026 11.65 5.49 18.01
CA MET A 1026 12.23 6.05 16.78
C MET A 1026 11.50 7.33 16.33
N HIS A 1027 10.17 7.36 16.38
CA HIS A 1027 9.39 8.56 16.07
C HIS A 1027 9.64 9.70 17.07
N TRP A 1028 9.76 9.37 18.36
CA TRP A 1028 10.00 10.32 19.43
C TRP A 1028 11.34 11.05 19.25
N PHE A 1029 12.45 10.31 19.15
CA PHE A 1029 13.76 10.94 19.01
C PHE A 1029 13.94 11.63 17.65
N ALA A 1030 13.40 11.07 16.56
CA ALA A 1030 13.52 11.69 15.24
C ALA A 1030 12.62 12.92 15.04
N ILE A 1031 11.38 12.90 15.54
CA ILE A 1031 10.32 13.87 15.17
C ILE A 1031 9.79 14.65 16.38
N ASP A 1032 9.31 13.96 17.41
CA ASP A 1032 8.49 14.59 18.44
C ASP A 1032 9.27 15.30 19.55
N ILE A 1033 10.50 14.90 19.85
CA ILE A 1033 11.30 15.55 20.91
C ILE A 1033 11.55 17.04 20.60
N TRP A 1034 11.79 17.38 19.33
CA TRP A 1034 11.96 18.77 18.85
C TRP A 1034 10.68 19.60 19.00
N ARG A 1035 9.53 18.94 18.88
CA ARG A 1035 8.19 19.53 19.09
C ARG A 1035 7.92 19.69 20.58
N PHE A 1036 8.20 18.68 21.40
CA PHE A 1036 8.05 18.75 22.86
C PHE A 1036 8.84 19.93 23.45
N PHE A 1037 10.13 20.08 23.12
CA PHE A 1037 10.94 21.18 23.69
C PHE A 1037 10.45 22.56 23.25
N LYS A 1038 9.93 22.71 22.01
CA LYS A 1038 9.30 23.94 21.55
C LYS A 1038 7.98 24.22 22.30
N ASP A 1039 7.07 23.26 22.28
CA ASP A 1039 5.71 23.40 22.81
C ASP A 1039 5.72 23.49 24.36
N HIS A 1040 6.75 22.91 25.01
CA HIS A 1040 7.06 23.13 26.43
C HIS A 1040 7.54 24.56 26.67
N GLY A 1041 8.53 25.05 25.91
CA GLY A 1041 9.03 26.42 26.04
C GLY A 1041 7.94 27.48 25.83
N GLU A 1042 7.04 27.27 24.87
CA GLU A 1042 5.85 28.13 24.66
C GLU A 1042 4.84 28.06 25.82
N ALA A 1043 4.81 26.97 26.58
CA ALA A 1043 3.89 26.78 27.71
C ALA A 1043 4.46 27.19 29.08
N THR A 1044 5.79 27.23 29.25
CA THR A 1044 6.46 27.49 30.54
C THR A 1044 7.44 28.66 30.53
N GLY A 1045 7.81 29.18 29.36
CA GLY A 1045 8.88 30.16 29.17
C GLY A 1045 10.30 29.54 29.12
N CYS A 1046 10.42 28.22 29.20
CA CYS A 1046 11.70 27.52 29.24
C CYS A 1046 12.37 27.42 27.85
N ASN A 1047 13.24 28.38 27.55
CA ASN A 1047 14.04 28.41 26.32
C ASN A 1047 15.33 27.59 26.48
N TYR A 1048 15.27 26.31 26.12
CA TYR A 1048 16.44 25.43 26.06
C TYR A 1048 17.25 25.65 24.78
N ASP A 1049 18.59 25.67 24.87
CA ASP A 1049 19.49 25.79 23.71
C ASP A 1049 19.91 24.43 23.14
N TYR A 1050 20.32 23.50 24.01
CA TYR A 1050 20.77 22.15 23.66
C TYR A 1050 20.06 21.05 24.46
N ILE A 1051 19.96 19.86 23.83
CA ILE A 1051 19.62 18.62 24.52
C ILE A 1051 20.72 17.57 24.34
N MET A 1052 20.96 16.73 25.36
CA MET A 1052 21.90 15.61 25.33
C MET A 1052 21.17 14.29 25.64
N ARG A 1053 21.17 13.34 24.70
CA ARG A 1053 20.52 12.02 24.87
C ARG A 1053 21.44 11.03 25.57
N PHE A 1054 20.85 10.25 26.46
CA PHE A 1054 21.32 8.94 26.91
C PHE A 1054 20.15 7.94 26.81
N ASP A 1055 20.42 6.71 26.37
CA ASP A 1055 19.48 5.57 26.52
C ASP A 1055 19.69 4.92 27.90
N GLU A 1056 18.75 4.08 28.38
CA GLU A 1056 18.83 3.60 29.78
C GLU A 1056 20.07 2.72 30.07
N ASP A 1057 20.63 2.09 29.04
CA ASP A 1057 21.87 1.28 29.05
C ASP A 1057 23.09 2.03 28.51
N SER A 1058 23.06 3.37 28.54
CA SER A 1058 24.21 4.23 28.25
C SER A 1058 25.01 4.53 29.52
N PHE A 1059 26.27 4.12 29.59
CA PHE A 1059 27.13 4.31 30.76
C PHE A 1059 28.31 5.23 30.45
N LEU A 1060 28.42 6.33 31.18
CA LEU A 1060 29.56 7.25 31.15
C LEU A 1060 30.58 6.81 32.19
N HIS A 1061 31.64 6.10 31.76
CA HIS A 1061 32.57 5.45 32.68
C HIS A 1061 33.66 6.37 33.25
N SER A 1062 33.97 7.49 32.58
CA SER A 1062 35.04 8.41 32.99
C SER A 1062 34.51 9.81 33.28
N ALA A 1063 35.14 10.49 34.24
CA ALA A 1063 34.88 11.89 34.56
C ALA A 1063 35.09 12.81 33.34
N VAL A 1064 34.12 13.68 33.07
CA VAL A 1064 34.19 14.74 32.06
C VAL A 1064 34.36 16.06 32.81
N GLU A 1065 35.59 16.57 32.86
CA GLU A 1065 35.96 17.76 33.65
C GLU A 1065 35.63 19.11 32.96
N TYR A 1066 34.58 19.16 32.14
CA TYR A 1066 34.10 20.38 31.48
C TYR A 1066 32.62 20.24 31.07
N ASP A 1067 31.89 21.36 31.01
CA ASP A 1067 30.50 21.36 30.55
C ASP A 1067 30.43 21.13 29.03
N LEU A 1068 29.80 20.02 28.64
CA LEU A 1068 29.67 19.58 27.26
C LEU A 1068 28.75 20.49 26.44
N PHE A 1069 27.75 21.12 27.06
CA PHE A 1069 26.85 22.07 26.40
C PHE A 1069 27.55 23.40 26.16
N ASP A 1070 28.33 23.89 27.12
CA ASP A 1070 29.10 25.13 26.95
C ASP A 1070 30.23 24.93 25.93
N PHE A 1071 30.90 23.76 25.89
CA PHE A 1071 31.82 23.40 24.81
C PHE A 1071 31.14 23.43 23.43
N MET A 1072 29.95 22.83 23.32
CA MET A 1072 29.15 22.85 22.08
C MET A 1072 28.70 24.26 21.69
N ALA A 1073 28.34 25.10 22.66
CA ALA A 1073 27.91 26.47 22.48
C ALA A 1073 29.06 27.38 22.03
N GLN A 1074 30.21 27.32 22.71
CA GLN A 1074 31.40 28.14 22.42
C GLN A 1074 31.99 27.85 21.03
N ASN A 1075 32.11 26.57 20.65
CA ASN A 1075 32.57 26.18 19.31
C ASN A 1075 31.46 26.29 18.23
N HIS A 1076 30.25 26.68 18.65
CA HIS A 1076 29.06 26.85 17.84
C HIS A 1076 28.59 25.59 17.09
N PHE A 1077 28.87 24.38 17.61
CA PHE A 1077 28.44 23.13 17.00
C PHE A 1077 26.90 22.97 17.02
N ASN A 1078 26.36 22.34 15.98
CA ASN A 1078 24.94 22.00 15.83
C ASN A 1078 24.63 20.59 16.34
N TYR A 1079 25.56 19.64 16.15
CA TYR A 1079 25.39 18.25 16.54
C TYR A 1079 26.72 17.63 16.99
N GLY A 1080 26.72 16.98 18.14
CA GLY A 1080 27.82 16.21 18.70
C GLY A 1080 27.42 14.76 18.85
N PHE A 1081 28.30 13.82 18.51
CA PHE A 1081 28.07 12.38 18.59
C PHE A 1081 29.35 11.66 19.03
N ARG A 1082 29.32 10.32 19.16
CA ARG A 1082 30.50 9.52 19.54
C ARG A 1082 30.88 8.46 18.51
N LEU A 1083 29.98 7.51 18.29
CA LEU A 1083 30.15 6.39 17.35
C LEU A 1083 29.36 6.63 16.06
N CYS A 1084 29.74 5.96 14.98
CA CYS A 1084 28.88 5.81 13.81
C CYS A 1084 28.52 4.32 13.61
N ALA A 1085 27.51 4.03 12.80
CA ALA A 1085 27.08 2.68 12.47
C ALA A 1085 26.48 2.62 11.05
N TYR A 1086 26.48 1.43 10.45
CA TYR A 1086 25.84 1.18 9.15
C TYR A 1086 24.45 0.58 9.33
N GLU A 1087 23.49 0.98 8.50
CA GLU A 1087 22.10 0.50 8.54
C GLU A 1087 21.53 0.26 7.13
N LEU A 1088 20.36 -0.38 7.04
CA LEU A 1088 19.74 -0.89 5.82
C LEU A 1088 19.47 0.18 4.74
N GLN A 1089 19.49 -0.25 3.48
CA GLN A 1089 19.24 0.55 2.26
C GLN A 1089 17.92 1.36 2.21
N VAL A 1090 17.02 1.22 3.19
CA VAL A 1090 15.78 2.02 3.30
C VAL A 1090 16.08 3.53 3.35
N THR A 1091 17.22 3.93 3.92
CA THR A 1091 17.72 5.31 3.96
C THR A 1091 17.91 5.90 2.56
N GLN A 1092 18.52 5.13 1.65
CA GLN A 1092 18.83 5.56 0.28
C GLN A 1092 17.56 5.95 -0.49
N ARG A 1093 16.47 5.21 -0.24
CA ARG A 1093 15.14 5.50 -0.80
C ARG A 1093 14.55 6.81 -0.26
N ILE A 1094 14.71 7.13 1.02
CA ILE A 1094 14.22 8.39 1.60
C ILE A 1094 14.95 9.58 0.98
N TRP A 1095 16.28 9.52 0.86
CA TRP A 1095 17.06 10.59 0.26
C TRP A 1095 16.69 10.80 -1.22
N THR A 1096 16.57 9.70 -1.98
CA THR A 1096 16.13 9.73 -3.39
C THR A 1096 14.76 10.39 -3.54
N LEU A 1097 13.79 10.04 -2.70
CA LEU A 1097 12.45 10.64 -2.73
C LEU A 1097 12.46 12.12 -2.32
N TRP A 1098 13.34 12.53 -1.41
CA TRP A 1098 13.51 13.94 -1.02
C TRP A 1098 14.11 14.77 -2.17
N ARG A 1099 15.22 14.31 -2.77
CA ARG A 1099 15.87 14.98 -3.92
C ARG A 1099 14.92 15.11 -5.12
N ALA A 1100 13.97 14.18 -5.29
CA ALA A 1100 12.95 14.20 -6.34
C ALA A 1100 11.70 15.06 -6.04
N SER A 1101 11.55 15.68 -4.86
CA SER A 1101 10.30 16.36 -4.45
C SER A 1101 10.28 17.89 -4.63
N ASN A 1102 11.22 18.46 -5.39
CA ASN A 1102 11.41 19.91 -5.57
C ASN A 1102 11.49 20.70 -4.25
N SER A 1103 11.97 20.05 -3.20
CA SER A 1103 12.24 20.64 -1.89
C SER A 1103 13.40 21.65 -1.94
N PRO A 1104 13.52 22.55 -0.94
CA PRO A 1104 14.70 23.39 -0.79
C PRO A 1104 15.97 22.55 -0.81
N LEU A 1105 16.98 23.00 -1.57
CA LEU A 1105 18.24 22.28 -1.67
C LEU A 1105 18.89 22.15 -0.28
N PRO A 1106 19.50 20.99 0.02
CA PRO A 1106 20.35 20.83 1.20
C PRO A 1106 21.62 21.68 1.06
N VAL A 1107 22.35 21.87 2.17
CA VAL A 1107 23.64 22.60 2.19
C VAL A 1107 24.68 21.86 1.34
N ARG A 1108 24.57 20.54 1.24
CA ARG A 1108 25.33 19.65 0.36
C ARG A 1108 24.54 18.38 0.05
N ASP A 1109 24.97 17.62 -0.95
CA ASP A 1109 24.46 16.26 -1.13
C ASP A 1109 25.10 15.28 -0.13
N ILE A 1110 24.54 14.09 -0.02
CA ILE A 1110 24.96 13.03 0.90
C ILE A 1110 25.50 11.83 0.12
N ASP A 1111 26.68 11.34 0.49
CA ASP A 1111 27.11 9.98 0.14
C ASP A 1111 26.23 8.98 0.90
N LEU A 1112 25.63 8.03 0.20
CA LEU A 1112 24.62 7.13 0.74
C LEU A 1112 25.19 5.78 1.23
N ASP A 1113 26.49 5.56 1.08
CA ASP A 1113 27.18 4.35 1.55
C ASP A 1113 28.03 4.60 2.82
N MET A 1114 28.00 5.84 3.35
CA MET A 1114 28.71 6.24 4.57
C MET A 1114 28.03 5.78 5.87
N CYS A 1115 28.76 5.76 7.00
CA CYS A 1115 28.18 5.45 8.30
C CYS A 1115 27.31 6.60 8.87
N GLY A 1116 26.19 6.24 9.52
CA GLY A 1116 25.30 7.18 10.22
C GLY A 1116 25.70 7.42 11.67
N VAL A 1117 25.38 8.59 12.23
CA VAL A 1117 25.68 8.94 13.63
C VAL A 1117 24.91 8.03 14.60
N TYR A 1118 25.62 7.21 15.38
CA TYR A 1118 25.02 6.26 16.31
C TYR A 1118 24.52 7.04 17.53
N ASN A 1119 23.20 7.19 17.63
CA ASN A 1119 22.56 8.29 18.35
C ASN A 1119 21.95 7.91 19.70
N ASN A 1120 22.39 6.81 20.32
CA ASN A 1120 22.19 6.54 21.75
C ASN A 1120 22.81 7.64 22.62
N PHE A 1121 23.97 8.16 22.21
CA PHE A 1121 24.55 9.42 22.69
C PHE A 1121 24.54 10.47 21.59
N PHE A 1122 23.96 11.64 21.87
CA PHE A 1122 24.18 12.85 21.08
C PHE A 1122 23.99 14.12 21.90
N ILE A 1123 24.56 15.23 21.42
CA ILE A 1123 24.24 16.59 21.88
C ILE A 1123 23.75 17.40 20.68
N ALA A 1124 22.54 17.96 20.75
CA ALA A 1124 21.88 18.62 19.61
C ALA A 1124 21.41 20.03 19.96
N ARG A 1125 21.73 20.99 19.09
CA ARG A 1125 21.22 22.37 19.15
C ARG A 1125 19.76 22.40 18.72
N LEU A 1126 18.85 22.79 19.61
CA LEU A 1126 17.40 22.78 19.33
C LEU A 1126 17.03 23.69 18.16
N SER A 1127 17.60 24.89 18.07
CA SER A 1127 17.34 25.84 16.98
C SER A 1127 17.77 25.34 15.59
N PHE A 1128 18.73 24.40 15.50
CA PHE A 1128 19.07 23.74 14.24
C PHE A 1128 17.97 22.77 13.79
N PHE A 1129 17.49 21.90 14.69
CA PHE A 1129 16.41 20.94 14.39
C PHE A 1129 15.03 21.61 14.23
N GLN A 1130 14.82 22.77 14.85
CA GLN A 1130 13.64 23.62 14.66
C GLN A 1130 13.72 24.51 13.41
N SER A 1131 14.86 24.56 12.72
CA SER A 1131 15.03 25.38 11.50
C SER A 1131 14.07 25.01 10.39
N ARG A 1132 13.65 25.99 9.57
CA ARG A 1132 12.65 25.81 8.51
C ARG A 1132 13.04 24.76 7.45
N ALA A 1133 14.33 24.51 7.25
CA ALA A 1133 14.83 23.49 6.33
C ALA A 1133 14.69 22.08 6.95
N VAL A 1134 15.27 21.86 8.14
CA VAL A 1134 15.18 20.59 8.87
C VAL A 1134 13.73 20.22 9.15
N GLN A 1135 12.91 21.16 9.63
CA GLN A 1135 11.48 20.93 9.87
C GLN A 1135 10.70 20.55 8.61
N ARG A 1136 11.11 20.96 7.41
CA ARG A 1136 10.51 20.48 6.14
C ARG A 1136 10.94 19.05 5.82
N PHE A 1137 12.20 18.70 6.06
CA PHE A 1137 12.72 17.35 5.87
C PHE A 1137 12.08 16.34 6.84
N LEU A 1138 12.08 16.62 8.15
CA LEU A 1138 11.48 15.73 9.14
C LEU A 1138 9.99 15.48 8.86
N LYS A 1139 9.22 16.54 8.56
CA LYS A 1139 7.81 16.43 8.16
C LYS A 1139 7.59 15.73 6.80
N PHE A 1140 8.61 15.64 5.96
CA PHE A 1140 8.56 14.82 4.74
C PHE A 1140 8.81 13.34 5.06
N VAL A 1141 9.81 13.04 5.89
CA VAL A 1141 10.19 11.68 6.33
C VAL A 1141 9.04 11.01 7.08
N ASP A 1142 8.50 11.69 8.08
CA ASP A 1142 7.34 11.29 8.88
C ASP A 1142 6.14 10.94 7.98
N ARG A 1143 5.82 11.80 7.00
CA ARG A 1143 4.79 11.52 5.98
C ARG A 1143 5.05 10.35 5.04
N GLN A 1144 6.29 9.83 4.92
CA GLN A 1144 6.53 8.59 4.17
C GLN A 1144 6.16 7.34 4.96
N GLY A 1145 6.08 7.44 6.28
CA GLY A 1145 5.74 6.33 7.18
C GLY A 1145 6.75 5.21 7.26
N LEU A 1146 7.98 5.42 6.78
CA LEU A 1146 8.98 4.35 6.76
C LEU A 1146 9.54 4.05 8.16
N ILE A 1147 9.38 4.95 9.14
CA ILE A 1147 9.62 4.68 10.57
C ILE A 1147 8.77 3.47 11.00
N TYR A 1148 7.45 3.59 10.89
CA TYR A 1148 6.51 2.52 11.22
C TYR A 1148 6.60 1.34 10.24
N ARG A 1149 6.35 1.57 8.94
CA ARG A 1149 6.21 0.50 7.94
C ARG A 1149 7.50 -0.27 7.63
N ARG A 1150 8.68 0.35 7.80
CA ARG A 1150 9.97 -0.18 7.32
C ARG A 1150 11.13 -0.14 8.33
N ARG A 1151 10.90 0.31 9.57
CA ARG A 1151 11.95 0.50 10.60
C ARG A 1151 13.08 1.39 10.08
N LEU A 1152 12.72 2.55 9.52
CA LEU A 1152 13.67 3.64 9.30
C LEU A 1152 14.05 4.22 10.67
N GLY A 1153 15.28 3.96 11.12
CA GLY A 1153 15.75 4.37 12.44
C GLY A 1153 15.96 5.88 12.56
N ASP A 1154 15.74 6.38 13.77
CA ASP A 1154 16.08 7.74 14.18
C ASP A 1154 17.56 8.05 13.95
N LEU A 1155 18.43 7.07 14.15
CA LEU A 1155 19.86 7.06 13.76
C LEU A 1155 20.07 7.60 12.32
N MET A 1156 19.41 7.00 11.34
CA MET A 1156 19.57 7.40 9.94
C MET A 1156 18.80 8.67 9.58
N ILE A 1157 17.72 9.00 10.30
CA ILE A 1157 16.99 10.28 10.12
C ILE A 1157 17.84 11.45 10.65
N HIS A 1158 18.48 11.27 11.80
CA HIS A 1158 19.48 12.20 12.34
C HIS A 1158 20.66 12.33 11.39
N SER A 1159 21.19 11.22 10.89
CA SER A 1159 22.29 11.22 9.91
C SER A 1159 21.93 12.02 8.67
N LEU A 1160 20.82 11.70 7.99
CA LEU A 1160 20.37 12.47 6.81
C LEU A 1160 20.13 13.95 7.16
N THR A 1161 19.59 14.26 8.33
CA THR A 1161 19.32 15.65 8.75
C THR A 1161 20.61 16.44 8.98
N VAL A 1162 21.51 15.90 9.78
CA VAL A 1162 22.77 16.53 10.18
C VAL A 1162 23.70 16.65 8.97
N TYR A 1163 23.82 15.60 8.15
CA TYR A 1163 24.71 15.60 7.00
C TYR A 1163 24.21 16.53 5.88
N ALA A 1164 22.89 16.60 5.63
CA ALA A 1164 22.30 17.47 4.59
C ALA A 1164 22.26 18.95 4.96
N PHE A 1165 21.92 19.27 6.21
CA PHE A 1165 21.54 20.63 6.60
C PHE A 1165 22.53 21.31 7.54
N SER A 1166 23.47 20.59 8.16
CA SER A 1166 24.60 21.19 8.88
C SER A 1166 25.86 21.21 8.02
N PRO A 1167 26.62 22.33 8.01
CA PRO A 1167 28.00 22.33 7.54
C PRO A 1167 28.86 21.30 8.30
N PRO A 1168 29.87 20.67 7.67
CA PRO A 1168 30.74 19.68 8.31
C PRO A 1168 31.43 20.20 9.58
N GLU A 1169 31.93 21.43 9.55
CA GLU A 1169 32.62 22.11 10.65
C GLU A 1169 31.69 22.58 11.79
N LYS A 1170 30.40 22.22 11.69
CA LYS A 1170 29.40 22.37 12.76
C LYS A 1170 28.96 21.03 13.36
N ILE A 1171 29.67 19.94 13.05
CA ILE A 1171 29.43 18.59 13.56
C ILE A 1171 30.69 18.13 14.31
N HIS A 1172 30.52 17.58 15.52
CA HIS A 1172 31.63 17.16 16.39
C HIS A 1172 31.54 15.67 16.77
N ARG A 1173 32.70 15.02 16.92
CA ARG A 1173 32.81 13.63 17.40
C ARG A 1173 33.63 13.61 18.69
N PHE A 1174 32.97 13.35 19.82
CA PHE A 1174 33.60 13.18 21.12
C PHE A 1174 34.36 11.84 21.18
N LEU A 1175 35.57 11.86 21.75
CA LEU A 1175 36.52 10.73 21.79
C LEU A 1175 37.34 10.69 23.09
N ASP A 1176 37.03 11.58 24.04
CA ASP A 1176 37.88 11.98 25.17
C ASP A 1176 37.57 11.22 26.47
N PHE A 1177 36.29 11.00 26.79
CA PHE A 1177 35.82 10.14 27.88
C PHE A 1177 35.50 8.72 27.39
N THR A 1178 35.46 7.71 28.26
CA THR A 1178 35.01 6.33 27.94
C THR A 1178 33.49 6.22 28.09
N TYR A 1179 32.85 5.54 27.15
CA TYR A 1179 31.39 5.35 27.13
C TYR A 1179 31.03 3.95 26.60
N GLU A 1180 30.01 3.35 27.21
CA GLU A 1180 29.41 2.07 26.85
C GLU A 1180 27.94 2.27 26.48
N HIS A 1181 27.50 1.58 25.43
CA HIS A 1181 26.09 1.28 25.17
C HIS A 1181 26.04 -0.06 24.44
N SER A 1182 25.45 -1.08 25.06
CA SER A 1182 25.50 -2.45 24.52
C SER A 1182 24.24 -3.28 24.75
N THR A 1183 23.74 -3.89 23.67
CA THR A 1183 22.59 -4.80 23.69
C THR A 1183 23.07 -6.24 23.91
N ILE A 1184 22.55 -6.87 24.96
CA ILE A 1184 22.88 -8.25 25.35
C ILE A 1184 21.74 -9.19 24.96
N GLU A 1185 22.03 -10.29 24.26
CA GLU A 1185 21.04 -11.30 23.91
C GLU A 1185 20.68 -12.18 25.12
N LYS A 1186 19.38 -12.26 25.41
CA LYS A 1186 18.84 -12.98 26.58
C LYS A 1186 19.04 -14.50 26.58
N LYS A 1187 19.31 -15.13 25.43
CA LYS A 1187 19.54 -16.58 25.31
C LYS A 1187 21.00 -16.99 25.54
N THR A 1188 21.95 -16.18 25.07
CA THR A 1188 23.39 -16.50 25.05
C THR A 1188 24.18 -15.73 26.10
N GLY A 1189 23.65 -14.59 26.58
CA GLY A 1189 24.41 -13.63 27.39
C GLY A 1189 25.37 -12.77 26.57
N CYS A 1190 25.39 -12.90 25.24
CA CYS A 1190 26.35 -12.22 24.39
C CYS A 1190 25.95 -10.80 24.00
N VAL A 1191 26.95 -9.93 23.89
CA VAL A 1191 26.82 -8.63 23.22
C VAL A 1191 26.53 -8.89 21.74
N VAL A 1192 25.41 -8.36 21.24
CA VAL A 1192 24.97 -8.53 19.83
C VAL A 1192 24.87 -7.22 19.05
N TRP A 1193 24.76 -6.09 19.74
CA TRP A 1193 24.87 -4.74 19.14
C TRP A 1193 25.54 -3.78 20.13
N GLY A 1194 26.26 -2.80 19.61
CA GLY A 1194 27.00 -1.85 20.44
C GLY A 1194 28.21 -2.48 21.12
N GLY A 1195 28.60 -1.91 22.27
CA GLY A 1195 29.83 -2.26 22.98
C GLY A 1195 30.34 -1.12 23.85
N ILE A 1196 31.67 -1.06 24.04
CA ILE A 1196 32.37 -0.01 24.80
C ILE A 1196 33.54 0.56 23.97
N GLN A 1197 33.79 1.86 24.11
CA GLN A 1197 34.91 2.56 23.47
C GLN A 1197 35.66 3.41 24.50
N ALA A 1198 36.99 3.23 24.56
CA ALA A 1198 37.91 4.03 25.38
C ALA A 1198 37.86 5.53 25.04
N GLY A 1199 38.13 6.38 26.03
CA GLY A 1199 38.39 7.82 25.87
C GLY A 1199 39.87 8.16 25.96
N TYR A 1200 40.37 9.07 25.11
CA TYR A 1200 41.80 9.42 25.09
C TYR A 1200 42.29 10.24 26.31
N ASN A 1201 41.39 10.80 27.13
CA ASN A 1201 41.70 11.44 28.41
C ASN A 1201 41.46 10.51 29.61
N ASP A 1202 40.84 9.34 29.42
CA ASP A 1202 40.56 8.41 30.51
C ASP A 1202 41.78 7.52 30.81
N LEU A 1203 42.44 7.82 31.93
CA LEU A 1203 43.60 7.08 32.42
C LEU A 1203 43.29 5.63 32.84
N ASN A 1204 42.01 5.30 33.07
CA ASN A 1204 41.57 3.96 33.49
C ASN A 1204 40.97 3.14 32.35
N ALA A 1205 40.84 3.70 31.14
CA ALA A 1205 40.05 3.12 30.05
C ALA A 1205 40.39 1.64 29.76
N THR A 1206 41.68 1.28 29.72
CA THR A 1206 42.13 -0.11 29.51
C THR A 1206 41.58 -1.05 30.58
N ALA A 1207 41.59 -0.66 31.86
CA ALA A 1207 41.06 -1.49 32.94
C ALA A 1207 39.52 -1.64 32.85
N THR A 1208 38.80 -0.57 32.50
CA THR A 1208 37.36 -0.62 32.24
C THR A 1208 37.02 -1.53 31.05
N LEU A 1209 37.84 -1.50 29.99
CA LEU A 1209 37.68 -2.36 28.82
C LEU A 1209 38.04 -3.82 29.11
N GLU A 1210 39.08 -4.09 29.90
CA GLU A 1210 39.42 -5.43 30.37
C GLU A 1210 38.30 -6.01 31.25
N GLU A 1211 37.72 -5.21 32.14
CA GLU A 1211 36.58 -5.61 32.96
C GLU A 1211 35.34 -5.91 32.10
N TYR A 1212 35.03 -5.06 31.11
CA TYR A 1212 33.96 -5.30 30.15
C TYR A 1212 34.20 -6.59 29.35
N MET A 1213 35.42 -6.78 28.83
CA MET A 1213 35.82 -8.00 28.10
C MET A 1213 35.61 -9.25 28.96
N GLN A 1214 36.07 -9.24 30.21
CA GLN A 1214 35.91 -10.37 31.12
C GLN A 1214 34.43 -10.66 31.41
N LYS A 1215 33.67 -9.65 31.86
CA LYS A 1215 32.28 -9.83 32.33
C LYS A 1215 31.26 -10.05 31.21
N LYS A 1216 31.41 -9.41 30.05
CA LYS A 1216 30.40 -9.38 28.97
C LYS A 1216 30.76 -10.28 27.78
N VAL A 1217 32.01 -10.74 27.67
CA VAL A 1217 32.49 -11.50 26.50
C VAL A 1217 33.06 -12.84 26.90
N ILE A 1218 34.07 -12.88 27.78
CA ILE A 1218 34.78 -14.11 28.13
C ILE A 1218 33.91 -15.00 29.02
N GLN A 1219 33.35 -14.47 30.11
CA GLN A 1219 32.49 -15.23 31.03
C GLN A 1219 31.16 -15.67 30.38
N ALA A 1220 30.73 -14.99 29.31
CA ALA A 1220 29.56 -15.36 28.51
C ALA A 1220 29.86 -16.29 27.32
N GLY A 1221 31.14 -16.59 27.03
CA GLY A 1221 31.55 -17.50 25.95
C GLY A 1221 31.49 -16.91 24.53
N CYS A 1222 31.49 -15.59 24.40
CA CYS A 1222 31.07 -14.87 23.18
C CYS A 1222 32.22 -14.47 22.24
N THR A 1223 33.39 -15.09 22.36
CA THR A 1223 34.64 -14.65 21.72
C THR A 1223 34.64 -14.70 20.19
N ALA A 1224 33.73 -15.43 19.56
CA ALA A 1224 33.66 -15.58 18.10
C ALA A 1224 33.05 -14.38 17.34
N ASN A 1225 32.28 -13.51 18.00
CA ASN A 1225 31.46 -12.46 17.36
C ASN A 1225 31.98 -11.04 17.56
N ILE A 1226 33.11 -10.85 18.23
CA ILE A 1226 33.65 -9.53 18.58
C ILE A 1226 34.77 -9.13 17.63
N THR A 1227 34.71 -7.88 17.15
CA THR A 1227 35.78 -7.25 16.36
C THR A 1227 36.52 -6.24 17.20
N TYR A 1228 37.85 -6.32 17.16
CA TYR A 1228 38.76 -5.31 17.71
C TYR A 1228 39.22 -4.41 16.57
N PRO A 1229 38.83 -3.12 16.52
CA PRO A 1229 39.41 -2.17 15.58
C PRO A 1229 40.90 -1.99 15.89
N THR A 1230 41.75 -2.22 14.90
CA THR A 1230 43.17 -1.91 14.98
C THR A 1230 43.41 -0.45 14.61
N GLU A 1231 44.65 0.03 14.79
CA GLU A 1231 45.10 1.34 14.31
C GLU A 1231 44.93 1.52 12.78
N GLN A 1232 44.72 0.43 12.03
CA GLN A 1232 44.48 0.42 10.57
C GLN A 1232 42.98 0.45 10.20
N ASP A 1233 42.08 0.10 11.13
CA ASP A 1233 40.63 0.22 10.96
C ASP A 1233 40.12 1.64 11.28
N LEU A 1234 40.97 2.44 11.93
CA LEU A 1234 40.75 3.87 12.17
C LEU A 1234 40.77 4.66 10.85
N SER A 1235 39.62 5.23 10.49
CA SER A 1235 39.45 6.06 9.28
C SER A 1235 40.45 7.24 9.23
N PRO A 1236 40.90 7.72 8.04
CA PRO A 1236 41.91 8.79 7.90
C PRO A 1236 41.61 10.10 8.65
N THR A 1237 40.36 10.28 9.07
CA THR A 1237 39.84 11.19 10.11
C THR A 1237 40.85 11.70 11.14
N TYR A 1238 41.73 10.85 11.67
CA TYR A 1238 42.64 11.22 12.78
C TYR A 1238 43.89 12.03 12.36
N GLN A 1239 44.10 12.29 11.07
CA GLN A 1239 45.26 13.07 10.59
C GLN A 1239 45.26 14.53 11.06
N HIS A 1240 44.09 15.14 11.32
CA HIS A 1240 44.01 16.53 11.80
C HIS A 1240 44.31 16.69 13.29
N LEU A 1241 44.40 15.60 14.05
CA LEU A 1241 44.70 15.66 15.49
C LEU A 1241 46.20 15.90 15.71
N PRO A 1242 46.62 16.88 16.55
CA PRO A 1242 48.03 17.20 16.76
C PRO A 1242 48.86 15.98 17.18
N SER A 1243 50.06 15.83 16.62
CA SER A 1243 50.88 14.60 16.71
C SER A 1243 51.18 14.10 18.13
N LYS A 1244 51.14 14.97 19.14
CA LYS A 1244 51.22 14.61 20.57
C LYS A 1244 50.08 13.68 21.05
N TRP A 1245 48.96 13.67 20.35
CA TRP A 1245 47.80 12.81 20.62
C TRP A 1245 47.77 11.56 19.76
N GLN A 1246 48.34 11.58 18.54
CA GLN A 1246 48.36 10.42 17.64
C GLN A 1246 49.01 9.20 18.32
N GLY A 1247 50.14 9.37 19.00
CA GLY A 1247 50.77 8.30 19.81
C GLY A 1247 50.06 7.92 21.12
N ARG A 1248 48.91 8.52 21.44
CA ARG A 1248 48.03 8.15 22.57
C ARG A 1248 46.69 7.54 22.12
N LEU A 1249 46.33 7.65 20.84
CA LEU A 1249 45.03 7.26 20.30
C LEU A 1249 44.93 5.74 20.02
N LYS A 1250 45.34 4.92 21.00
CA LYS A 1250 44.83 3.56 21.13
C LYS A 1250 43.38 3.63 21.62
N LEU A 1251 42.47 3.99 20.71
CA LEU A 1251 41.02 3.97 20.94
C LEU A 1251 40.52 2.53 20.92
N GLU A 1252 41.01 1.73 21.86
CA GLU A 1252 40.57 0.36 22.10
C GLU A 1252 39.03 0.38 22.24
N THR A 1253 38.40 -0.52 21.51
CA THR A 1253 36.97 -0.50 21.23
C THR A 1253 36.51 -1.95 21.12
N ILE A 1254 35.58 -2.36 21.98
CA ILE A 1254 35.09 -3.75 22.06
C ILE A 1254 33.65 -3.73 21.61
N MET A 1255 33.38 -4.15 20.37
CA MET A 1255 32.07 -4.00 19.71
C MET A 1255 31.64 -5.30 19.02
N ALA A 1256 30.32 -5.52 19.00
CA ALA A 1256 29.71 -6.56 18.17
C ALA A 1256 29.54 -6.05 16.73
N GLY A 1257 30.28 -6.67 15.80
CA GLY A 1257 30.24 -6.34 14.37
C GLY A 1257 31.06 -5.11 13.95
N LYS A 1258 31.26 -4.95 12.63
CA LYS A 1258 32.05 -3.85 12.04
C LYS A 1258 31.32 -2.52 12.14
N VAL A 1259 32.00 -1.51 12.69
CA VAL A 1259 31.41 -0.22 13.08
C VAL A 1259 31.73 0.91 12.08
N GLU A 1260 32.96 0.98 11.60
CA GLU A 1260 33.46 1.99 10.66
C GLU A 1260 34.32 1.30 9.59
N LEU A 1261 34.45 1.87 8.40
CA LEU A 1261 35.37 1.41 7.35
C LEU A 1261 36.34 2.55 6.98
N PRO A 1262 37.62 2.27 6.71
CA PRO A 1262 38.60 3.29 6.36
C PRO A 1262 38.15 4.15 5.18
N GLY A 1263 38.02 5.47 5.39
CA GLY A 1263 37.64 6.43 4.35
C GLY A 1263 36.12 6.60 4.12
N MET A 1264 35.26 6.02 4.96
CA MET A 1264 33.79 6.06 4.77
C MET A 1264 33.00 6.80 5.89
N GLY A 1265 33.70 7.60 6.70
CA GLY A 1265 33.10 8.48 7.72
C GLY A 1265 32.93 9.92 7.22
N LEU A 1266 32.03 10.71 7.83
CA LEU A 1266 31.76 12.11 7.42
C LEU A 1266 32.99 13.02 7.51
N LEU A 1267 33.89 12.70 8.44
CA LEU A 1267 35.09 13.45 8.76
C LEU A 1267 36.36 12.73 8.27
N SER A 1268 36.23 11.81 7.30
CA SER A 1268 37.32 10.93 6.84
C SER A 1268 38.33 11.55 5.85
N GLY A 1269 38.30 12.89 5.70
CA GLY A 1269 39.23 13.67 4.87
C GLY A 1269 40.12 14.58 5.69
#